data_AF-A0A672U909-F1
#
_entry.id   AF-A0A672U909-F1
#
_cell.length_a   1.000
_cell.length_b   1.000
_cell.length_c   1.000
_cell.angle_alpha   90.00
_cell.angle_beta   90.00
_cell.angle_gamma   90.00
#
_symmetry.space_group_name_H-M   'P 1'
#
loop_
_entity.id
_entity.type
_entity.pdbx_description
1 polymer ?
#
loop_
_entity_poly.entity_id
_entity_poly.type
_entity_poly.pdbx_seq_one_letter_code
_entity_poly.pdbx_strand_id
1 'polypeptide(L)'
;MSTGESFESRFEKIDVTLKDPKSEVNVDCLLDGLDALVYDLDFPALRKNKNIDNFLNRYKDTVNKMRDLRMKAEDYEVVKVIGRGAFGEVQLVRHKSSRRVYAMKLLSKFEMIKRSDSAFFWEERDIMAFANSPWVVQLFYAFQDDRYLYMVMEYMPGGDLVNLMSNYDVPEKWARFYTAEVVLALDAIHSMGFIHRDVKPDNMLLDKAGHLKLADFGTCMKMNKEGMVRCDTAVGTPDYISPEVLKSQGGDGYYGRECDWWSVGVFLYEMLVGDTPFYADSLVGTYSKIMNHKNSLTFPDDNDISKEAKNLICAFLTDREVRLGRNGVEEIKRHLFFKNDQWAWETLRDTVAPVVPDLSSDIDTSNFDDLEEDKGEEETFPIPKAFVGNQLPFVGFTYYSNRRYFLNLMHVLSCTNIYLKLENMQKMIYELEEQLHNEMQLKDEMEQKCRKNLESAVSQIEKEKMVLQHKINDYQRKIEQENEKRRNVENEVSTLKDQMEDLKKNNQHSQISTEKITQLQKKLEETNDLWRTELDTAARLRKSNTEMSKSLSQVESLNRELQERCRVLESTKLQVEKDYYQLQAALESERRDRSHGSEMIGELQVRITTLQEEVKNIKNNLERVEAERKQAQDMLNHSEKEKNNLEIDLNYKLKSLQDRLEQEVNEHKVTKARLTDKHQSIEEARSVAMCEMEKKIKEERAAREKAENRIVQAEKQCSMLDFDLKQSQQKLEHLLEQKERLEDEVKNLTLQLEQETNKRIMAQNELKAQAFEADNLKGSEKQLKQEINTLLEAKRLLEFELAQLYRGNEGQMRELQDQLEAEQYFSTLYKTQVKELKEEIDEKNKEIQRKTQELQNEKETLTAQVDLAETKAESERLARTLLEEQYFELSQESKKAASRHRQEMTDKDSIIRRLEETNNTLTKDVDLITKENSEISEKIKKQEEDFKIDRKKANMQDLRKKEKENRKLQLELNQEKEKFNQMVVKYQKEVNEMQAQLAEESTYRNELQMQLDSKESDIEQLRRKILDLQQGMDSTSVASLQPDEMDGNLSGKRKAYLDYLILCIRIYVVVSSKKILFYNDEKDKDQSNPSMVLDIDKLFHVRPVTQGDVYRAETEEIPKIFQILYANEGECRKELEVEPVQPAEKTNFLNHKGHEFIPTLYHFPANCEACAKPLWHVFKPPAALECRRCHVKCHRDHLDKKEELIAPCKVSYDVTSARDLLLLASCQDEQKKWVTHLVKKIPKTPPSSFVRASPRTMSTRSSANQSFRKQLFL
;
A
#
# COMPACT_ATOMS: atom_id res chain seq x y z
N MET A 1 -30.14 24.13 22.71
CA MET A 1 -29.62 22.96 23.45
C MET A 1 -30.72 22.47 24.37
N SER A 2 -30.90 21.16 24.50
CA SER A 2 -31.90 20.60 25.41
C SER A 2 -31.41 20.66 26.86
N THR A 3 -32.30 20.96 27.79
CA THR A 3 -32.06 20.87 29.24
C THR A 3 -32.54 19.52 29.75
N GLY A 4 -31.64 18.67 30.27
CA GLY A 4 -32.05 17.36 30.80
C GLY A 4 -30.94 16.48 31.41
N GLU A 5 -29.68 16.64 31.00
CA GLU A 5 -28.58 15.80 31.50
C GLU A 5 -27.80 16.49 32.63
N SER A 6 -27.49 15.74 33.69
CA SER A 6 -26.71 16.24 34.83
C SER A 6 -25.23 16.47 34.46
N PHE A 7 -24.49 17.14 35.34
CA PHE A 7 -23.05 17.35 35.11
C PHE A 7 -22.29 16.02 35.12
N GLU A 8 -22.65 15.14 36.05
CA GLU A 8 -22.09 13.81 36.27
C GLU A 8 -22.35 12.92 35.05
N SER A 9 -23.59 12.83 34.59
CA SER A 9 -23.94 12.05 33.39
C SER A 9 -23.21 12.55 32.13
N ARG A 10 -23.00 13.87 32.00
CA ARG A 10 -22.21 14.45 30.91
C ARG A 10 -20.71 14.15 31.05
N PHE A 11 -20.18 14.11 32.26
CA PHE A 11 -18.80 13.74 32.54
C PHE A 11 -18.57 12.25 32.25
N GLU A 12 -19.43 11.36 32.75
CA GLU A 12 -19.41 9.92 32.50
C GLU A 12 -19.49 9.60 31.00
N LYS A 13 -20.38 10.28 30.25
CA LYS A 13 -20.46 10.14 28.79
C LYS A 13 -19.17 10.52 28.08
N ILE A 14 -18.49 11.58 28.51
CA ILE A 14 -17.19 11.96 27.94
C ILE A 14 -16.14 10.91 28.31
N ASP A 15 -16.05 10.53 29.58
CA ASP A 15 -15.09 9.53 30.07
C ASP A 15 -15.23 8.16 29.36
N VAL A 16 -16.46 7.65 29.20
CA VAL A 16 -16.75 6.44 28.41
C VAL A 16 -16.33 6.63 26.95
N THR A 17 -16.67 7.75 26.32
CA THR A 17 -16.31 8.06 24.93
C THR A 17 -14.78 8.23 24.73
N LEU A 18 -14.03 8.63 25.75
CA LEU A 18 -12.55 8.68 25.71
C LEU A 18 -11.90 7.28 25.88
N LYS A 19 -12.64 6.34 26.48
CA LYS A 19 -12.16 5.00 26.87
C LYS A 19 -12.56 3.89 25.91
N ASP A 20 -13.65 4.04 25.16
CA ASP A 20 -14.09 3.10 24.13
C ASP A 20 -13.07 3.04 22.97
N PRO A 21 -12.44 1.88 22.68
CA PRO A 21 -11.52 1.74 21.56
C PRO A 21 -12.17 1.90 20.17
N LYS A 22 -13.51 1.89 20.07
CA LYS A 22 -14.25 2.18 18.83
C LYS A 22 -14.63 3.66 18.66
N SER A 23 -14.29 4.51 19.62
CA SER A 23 -14.60 5.95 19.56
C SER A 23 -13.57 6.71 18.72
N GLU A 24 -14.07 7.52 17.77
CA GLU A 24 -13.30 8.47 16.96
C GLU A 24 -12.48 9.47 17.81
N VAL A 25 -12.93 9.74 19.05
CA VAL A 25 -12.28 10.67 19.98
C VAL A 25 -11.69 9.96 21.21
N ASN A 26 -11.37 8.68 21.11
CA ASN A 26 -10.60 7.99 22.14
C ASN A 26 -9.20 8.64 22.33
N VAL A 27 -8.54 8.36 23.45
CA VAL A 27 -7.27 9.03 23.80
C VAL A 27 -6.19 8.88 22.71
N ASP A 28 -6.05 7.73 22.04
CA ASP A 28 -5.03 7.55 21.00
C ASP A 28 -5.33 8.44 19.77
N CYS A 29 -6.60 8.62 19.41
CA CYS A 29 -7.02 9.54 18.35
C CYS A 29 -6.77 11.01 18.70
N LEU A 30 -6.98 11.40 19.96
CA LEU A 30 -6.70 12.77 20.41
C LEU A 30 -5.19 13.07 20.44
N LEU A 31 -4.36 12.06 20.70
CA LEU A 31 -2.90 12.19 20.57
C LEU A 31 -2.47 12.27 19.10
N ASP A 32 -3.06 11.46 18.20
CA ASP A 32 -2.83 11.58 16.74
C ASP A 32 -3.18 12.99 16.23
N GLY A 33 -4.30 13.57 16.69
CA GLY A 33 -4.73 14.92 16.31
C GLY A 33 -3.77 16.02 16.78
N LEU A 34 -3.14 15.85 17.94
CA LEU A 34 -2.08 16.75 18.42
C LEU A 34 -0.78 16.55 17.62
N ASP A 35 -0.46 15.32 17.25
CA ASP A 35 0.78 14.96 16.57
C ASP A 35 0.79 15.45 15.11
N ALA A 36 -0.28 15.15 14.37
CA ALA A 36 -0.54 15.66 13.03
C ALA A 36 -0.49 17.19 12.97
N LEU A 37 -1.07 17.86 13.98
CA LEU A 37 -1.05 19.32 14.08
C LEU A 37 0.36 19.88 14.34
N VAL A 38 1.26 19.15 15.00
CA VAL A 38 2.67 19.56 15.10
C VAL A 38 3.40 19.31 13.77
N TYR A 39 3.22 18.15 13.16
CA TYR A 39 3.83 17.80 11.87
C TYR A 39 3.46 18.78 10.74
N ASP A 40 2.18 19.07 10.51
CA ASP A 40 1.72 20.00 9.45
C ASP A 40 2.06 21.48 9.71
N LEU A 41 2.55 21.83 10.92
CA LEU A 41 2.88 23.21 11.30
C LEU A 41 4.38 23.50 11.44
N ASP A 42 5.24 22.51 11.70
CA ASP A 42 6.66 22.72 12.04
C ASP A 42 7.57 23.00 10.82
N PHE A 43 7.13 23.89 9.94
CA PHE A 43 7.87 24.33 8.76
C PHE A 43 8.33 25.80 8.86
N PRO A 44 9.53 26.16 8.35
CA PRO A 44 10.05 27.54 8.42
C PRO A 44 9.19 28.62 7.76
N ALA A 45 8.29 28.25 6.85
CA ALA A 45 7.29 29.16 6.28
C ALA A 45 6.14 29.45 7.26
N LEU A 46 5.66 28.43 7.95
CA LEU A 46 4.49 28.45 8.84
C LEU A 46 4.82 29.08 10.21
N ARG A 47 6.02 28.82 10.76
CA ARG A 47 6.55 29.48 11.97
C ARG A 47 6.63 31.01 11.89
N LYS A 48 6.52 31.62 10.71
CA LYS A 48 6.42 33.08 10.57
C LYS A 48 5.14 33.65 11.18
N ASN A 49 4.11 32.82 11.37
CA ASN A 49 2.92 33.17 12.13
C ASN A 49 3.19 32.95 13.63
N LYS A 50 3.16 34.03 14.41
CA LYS A 50 3.38 33.99 15.87
C LYS A 50 2.46 33.03 16.62
N ASN A 51 1.23 32.79 16.13
CA ASN A 51 0.33 31.84 16.77
C ASN A 51 0.80 30.40 16.60
N ILE A 52 1.37 30.07 15.44
CA ILE A 52 1.93 28.74 15.13
C ILE A 52 3.23 28.55 15.93
N ASP A 53 4.13 29.53 15.92
CA ASP A 53 5.40 29.42 16.65
C ASP A 53 5.19 29.34 18.17
N ASN A 54 4.29 30.16 18.74
CA ASN A 54 3.92 30.08 20.17
C ASN A 54 3.24 28.75 20.56
N PHE A 55 2.59 28.06 19.61
CA PHE A 55 2.01 26.73 19.82
C PHE A 55 3.11 25.67 19.79
N LEU A 56 3.95 25.66 18.75
CA LEU A 56 5.05 24.71 18.60
C LEU A 56 6.05 24.83 19.76
N ASN A 57 6.43 26.06 20.16
CA ASN A 57 7.35 26.29 21.27
C ASN A 57 6.74 25.95 22.65
N ARG A 58 5.45 25.60 22.72
CA ARG A 58 4.79 25.07 23.94
C ARG A 58 4.66 23.56 23.93
N TYR A 59 4.41 22.95 22.77
CA TYR A 59 4.06 21.54 22.67
C TYR A 59 5.11 20.64 22.01
N LYS A 60 6.10 21.18 21.29
CA LYS A 60 7.09 20.37 20.56
C LYS A 60 7.82 19.37 21.46
N ASP A 61 8.35 19.81 22.60
CA ASP A 61 9.09 18.91 23.51
C ASP A 61 8.17 17.84 24.14
N THR A 62 6.91 18.20 24.40
CA THR A 62 5.87 17.28 24.90
C THR A 62 5.48 16.25 23.85
N VAL A 63 5.35 16.66 22.58
CA VAL A 63 4.98 15.78 21.46
C VAL A 63 6.16 14.91 21.02
N ASN A 64 7.39 15.41 21.04
CA ASN A 64 8.60 14.59 20.87
C ASN A 64 8.64 13.47 21.92
N LYS A 65 8.51 13.82 23.21
CA LYS A 65 8.47 12.84 24.30
C LYS A 65 7.28 11.87 24.19
N MET A 66 6.16 12.31 23.61
CA MET A 66 5.04 11.43 23.32
C MET A 66 5.37 10.42 22.20
N ARG A 67 6.02 10.84 21.11
CA ARG A 67 6.49 9.96 20.03
C ARG A 67 7.49 8.93 20.56
N ASP A 68 8.45 9.35 21.38
CA ASP A 68 9.45 8.46 22.00
C ASP A 68 8.79 7.32 22.82
N LEU A 69 7.67 7.63 23.49
CA LEU A 69 6.92 6.73 24.37
C LEU A 69 5.82 5.92 23.66
N ARG A 70 5.41 6.32 22.45
CA ARG A 70 4.48 5.55 21.61
C ARG A 70 5.22 4.47 20.84
N MET A 71 4.44 3.52 20.33
CA MET A 71 4.92 2.49 19.41
C MET A 71 5.33 3.14 18.08
N LYS A 72 6.51 2.75 17.58
CA LYS A 72 7.15 3.27 16.36
C LYS A 72 7.88 2.15 15.62
N ALA A 73 8.28 2.39 14.37
CA ALA A 73 8.91 1.39 13.52
C ALA A 73 10.21 0.84 14.13
N GLU A 74 10.98 1.68 14.84
CA GLU A 74 12.24 1.30 15.48
C GLU A 74 12.08 0.32 16.66
N ASP A 75 10.86 0.10 17.17
CA ASP A 75 10.57 -0.93 18.16
C ASP A 75 10.58 -2.35 17.54
N TYR A 76 10.60 -2.45 16.21
CA TYR A 76 10.59 -3.69 15.44
C TYR A 76 11.91 -3.96 14.70
N GLU A 77 12.23 -5.23 14.51
CA GLU A 77 13.37 -5.77 13.78
C GLU A 77 12.83 -6.42 12.50
N VAL A 78 13.15 -5.86 11.33
CA VAL A 78 12.69 -6.38 10.04
C VAL A 78 13.48 -7.63 9.67
N VAL A 79 12.79 -8.70 9.27
CA VAL A 79 13.39 -10.00 8.95
C VAL A 79 13.43 -10.24 7.43
N LYS A 80 12.30 -10.05 6.74
CA LYS A 80 12.16 -10.16 5.28
C LYS A 80 10.99 -9.28 4.82
N VAL A 81 11.02 -8.75 3.60
CA VAL A 81 9.80 -8.27 2.92
C VAL A 81 9.09 -9.50 2.34
N ILE A 82 7.81 -9.68 2.68
CA ILE A 82 7.01 -10.87 2.33
C ILE A 82 5.83 -10.56 1.39
N GLY A 83 5.59 -9.29 1.05
CA GLY A 83 4.60 -8.88 0.06
C GLY A 83 4.80 -7.42 -0.34
N ARG A 84 4.47 -7.04 -1.57
CA ARG A 84 4.33 -5.62 -1.98
C ARG A 84 2.97 -5.40 -2.63
N GLY A 85 2.36 -4.26 -2.32
CA GLY A 85 1.08 -3.83 -2.87
C GLY A 85 1.15 -2.41 -3.39
N ALA A 86 0.07 -1.95 -4.01
CA ALA A 86 0.06 -0.67 -4.73
C ALA A 86 0.42 0.57 -3.87
N PHE A 87 0.27 0.49 -2.54
CA PHE A 87 0.48 1.61 -1.60
C PHE A 87 1.67 1.42 -0.63
N GLY A 88 2.42 0.32 -0.72
CA GLY A 88 3.49 -0.01 0.23
C GLY A 88 3.80 -1.51 0.29
N GLU A 89 4.34 -1.99 1.40
CA GLU A 89 4.81 -3.38 1.52
C GLU A 89 4.44 -4.03 2.87
N VAL A 90 4.51 -5.36 2.89
CA VAL A 90 4.29 -6.21 4.07
C VAL A 90 5.62 -6.82 4.47
N GLN A 91 6.04 -6.56 5.71
CA GLN A 91 7.29 -7.01 6.28
C GLN A 91 7.04 -8.09 7.34
N LEU A 92 7.80 -9.18 7.31
CA LEU A 92 7.95 -10.04 8.47
C LEU A 92 8.83 -9.31 9.49
N VAL A 93 8.31 -9.10 10.70
CA VAL A 93 9.01 -8.35 11.75
C VAL A 93 9.01 -9.08 13.09
N ARG A 94 10.08 -8.90 13.86
CA ARG A 94 10.18 -9.33 15.26
C ARG A 94 10.15 -8.10 16.17
N HIS A 95 9.20 -8.02 17.10
CA HIS A 95 9.16 -6.92 18.06
C HIS A 95 10.31 -7.06 19.08
N LYS A 96 11.16 -6.03 19.19
CA LYS A 96 12.47 -6.16 19.87
C LYS A 96 12.37 -6.49 21.35
N SER A 97 11.36 -5.96 22.05
CA SER A 97 11.21 -6.17 23.50
C SER A 97 10.46 -7.46 23.88
N SER A 98 9.40 -7.84 23.15
CA SER A 98 8.64 -9.07 23.44
C SER A 98 9.14 -10.30 22.67
N ARG A 99 10.06 -10.12 21.72
CA ARG A 99 10.60 -11.11 20.77
C ARG A 99 9.56 -11.85 19.91
N ARG A 100 8.28 -11.47 19.97
CA ARG A 100 7.20 -12.01 19.14
C ARG A 100 7.33 -11.58 17.68
N VAL A 101 6.89 -12.45 16.78
CA VAL A 101 6.89 -12.25 15.33
C VAL A 101 5.50 -11.83 14.86
N TYR A 102 5.46 -10.95 13.86
CA TYR A 102 4.25 -10.35 13.30
C TYR A 102 4.44 -10.09 11.80
N ALA A 103 3.34 -10.00 11.05
CA ALA A 103 3.33 -9.33 9.75
C ALA A 103 3.04 -7.85 9.96
N MET A 104 3.82 -6.95 9.37
CA MET A 104 3.62 -5.50 9.44
C MET A 104 3.35 -4.94 8.04
N LYS A 105 2.12 -4.49 7.78
CA LYS A 105 1.74 -3.83 6.52
C LYS A 105 1.98 -2.32 6.66
N LEU A 106 2.78 -1.78 5.76
CA LEU A 106 3.13 -0.36 5.65
C LEU A 106 2.31 0.27 4.52
N LEU A 107 1.65 1.40 4.78
CA LEU A 107 0.94 2.18 3.75
C LEU A 107 1.54 3.59 3.66
N SER A 108 2.04 3.96 2.48
CA SER A 108 2.64 5.28 2.21
C SER A 108 1.55 6.36 2.16
N LYS A 109 1.55 7.23 3.17
CA LYS A 109 0.67 8.41 3.24
C LYS A 109 0.79 9.28 2.01
N PHE A 110 2.00 9.38 1.44
CA PHE A 110 2.27 10.16 0.26
C PHE A 110 1.55 9.62 -0.97
N GLU A 111 1.67 8.32 -1.27
CA GLU A 111 0.99 7.70 -2.43
C GLU A 111 -0.54 7.74 -2.30
N MET A 112 -1.07 7.54 -1.09
CA MET A 112 -2.52 7.62 -0.80
C MET A 112 -3.08 9.02 -1.12
N ILE A 113 -2.39 10.08 -0.68
CA ILE A 113 -2.78 11.48 -0.99
C ILE A 113 -2.59 11.79 -2.49
N LYS A 114 -1.47 11.35 -3.09
CA LYS A 114 -1.15 11.54 -4.51
C LYS A 114 -2.18 10.92 -5.45
N ARG A 115 -2.76 9.77 -5.07
CA ARG A 115 -3.82 9.06 -5.82
C ARG A 115 -5.24 9.49 -5.43
N SER A 116 -5.39 10.39 -4.47
CA SER A 116 -6.69 10.84 -3.91
C SER A 116 -7.52 9.73 -3.24
N ASP A 117 -6.90 8.60 -2.89
CA ASP A 117 -7.55 7.48 -2.21
C ASP A 117 -7.01 7.36 -0.78
N SER A 118 -7.77 7.90 0.16
CA SER A 118 -7.34 8.15 1.54
C SER A 118 -8.41 7.81 2.59
N ALA A 119 -9.27 6.83 2.28
CA ALA A 119 -10.31 6.35 3.21
C ALA A 119 -10.34 4.81 3.39
N PHE A 120 -9.77 4.03 2.47
CA PHE A 120 -9.86 2.56 2.45
C PHE A 120 -9.38 1.88 3.75
N PHE A 121 -8.29 2.39 4.33
CA PHE A 121 -7.61 1.81 5.49
C PHE A 121 -8.43 1.86 6.79
N TRP A 122 -9.50 2.67 6.86
CA TRP A 122 -10.34 2.76 8.06
C TRP A 122 -11.15 1.48 8.28
N GLU A 123 -11.85 1.01 7.25
CA GLU A 123 -12.64 -0.21 7.33
C GLU A 123 -11.70 -1.43 7.39
N GLU A 124 -10.54 -1.40 6.73
CA GLU A 124 -9.51 -2.44 6.86
C GLU A 124 -9.02 -2.60 8.30
N ARG A 125 -8.62 -1.49 8.93
CA ARG A 125 -8.21 -1.48 10.34
C ARG A 125 -9.33 -1.98 11.25
N ASP A 126 -10.54 -1.46 11.08
CA ASP A 126 -11.66 -1.77 11.98
C ASP A 126 -12.15 -3.21 11.83
N ILE A 127 -12.08 -3.79 10.63
CA ILE A 127 -12.35 -5.22 10.42
C ILE A 127 -11.30 -6.06 11.19
N MET A 128 -10.01 -5.85 10.94
CA MET A 128 -8.96 -6.67 11.57
C MET A 128 -8.83 -6.44 13.09
N ALA A 129 -9.17 -5.24 13.59
CA ALA A 129 -9.16 -4.91 15.01
C ALA A 129 -10.38 -5.43 15.80
N PHE A 130 -11.54 -5.58 15.13
CA PHE A 130 -12.81 -5.80 15.82
C PHE A 130 -13.65 -6.99 15.33
N ALA A 131 -13.23 -7.72 14.29
CA ALA A 131 -13.91 -8.94 13.84
C ALA A 131 -14.00 -10.01 14.92
N ASN A 132 -12.91 -10.22 15.67
CA ASN A 132 -12.78 -11.30 16.66
C ASN A 132 -13.22 -12.67 16.07
N SER A 133 -12.83 -12.92 14.83
CA SER A 133 -13.20 -14.10 14.02
C SER A 133 -11.96 -14.93 13.71
N PRO A 134 -12.01 -16.27 13.78
CA PRO A 134 -10.89 -17.13 13.38
C PRO A 134 -10.63 -17.10 11.87
N TRP A 135 -11.53 -16.50 11.08
CA TRP A 135 -11.47 -16.39 9.62
C TRP A 135 -10.87 -15.06 9.10
N VAL A 136 -10.48 -14.17 9.99
CA VAL A 136 -9.93 -12.84 9.68
C VAL A 136 -8.52 -12.75 10.28
N VAL A 137 -7.57 -12.15 9.56
CA VAL A 137 -6.25 -11.81 10.09
C VAL A 137 -6.40 -10.75 11.19
N GLN A 138 -5.91 -11.05 12.40
CA GLN A 138 -6.06 -10.20 13.58
C GLN A 138 -5.02 -9.07 13.60
N LEU A 139 -5.50 -7.84 13.80
CA LEU A 139 -4.67 -6.67 14.08
C LEU A 139 -4.41 -6.55 15.59
N PHE A 140 -3.14 -6.49 16.00
CA PHE A 140 -2.76 -6.26 17.40
C PHE A 140 -2.57 -4.77 17.69
N TYR A 141 -1.93 -4.06 16.76
CA TYR A 141 -1.56 -2.65 16.87
C TYR A 141 -1.67 -1.95 15.52
N ALA A 142 -2.14 -0.71 15.52
CA ALA A 142 -1.95 0.23 14.42
C ALA A 142 -1.22 1.47 14.95
N PHE A 143 -0.29 2.04 14.20
CA PHE A 143 0.41 3.29 14.54
C PHE A 143 0.87 4.02 13.27
N GLN A 144 1.49 5.19 13.41
CA GLN A 144 1.86 6.06 12.29
C GLN A 144 3.02 6.99 12.63
N ASP A 145 3.76 7.44 11.62
CA ASP A 145 4.74 8.54 11.66
C ASP A 145 4.40 9.62 10.60
N ASP A 146 5.35 10.44 10.12
CA ASP A 146 5.09 11.40 9.05
C ASP A 146 4.92 10.81 7.64
N ARG A 147 5.36 9.57 7.40
CA ARG A 147 5.42 8.92 6.07
C ARG A 147 4.44 7.77 5.93
N TYR A 148 4.26 6.98 6.98
CA TYR A 148 3.61 5.68 6.92
C TYR A 148 2.48 5.51 7.93
N LEU A 149 1.53 4.66 7.55
CA LEU A 149 0.66 3.93 8.48
C LEU A 149 1.23 2.52 8.64
N TYR A 150 1.23 2.01 9.87
CA TYR A 150 1.73 0.68 10.22
C TYR A 150 0.60 -0.16 10.81
N MET A 151 0.37 -1.35 10.27
CA MET A 151 -0.58 -2.35 10.79
C MET A 151 0.15 -3.63 11.18
N VAL A 152 0.22 -3.91 12.48
CA VAL A 152 0.92 -5.06 13.05
C VAL A 152 -0.08 -6.18 13.33
N MET A 153 0.00 -7.21 12.51
CA MET A 153 -0.95 -8.30 12.37
C MET A 153 -0.32 -9.64 12.79
N GLU A 154 -1.14 -10.67 13.02
CA GLU A 154 -0.61 -12.04 13.12
C GLU A 154 0.14 -12.45 11.84
N TYR A 155 1.25 -13.19 11.99
CA TYR A 155 1.96 -13.74 10.83
C TYR A 155 1.26 -15.02 10.35
N MET A 156 1.15 -15.16 9.03
CA MET A 156 0.46 -16.23 8.32
C MET A 156 1.50 -17.07 7.56
N PRO A 157 2.18 -18.03 8.21
CA PRO A 157 3.39 -18.64 7.66
C PRO A 157 3.13 -19.65 6.52
N GLY A 158 1.87 -20.01 6.23
CA GLY A 158 1.52 -20.91 5.13
C GLY A 158 1.49 -20.24 3.75
N GLY A 159 1.73 -18.93 3.66
CA GLY A 159 1.61 -18.17 2.41
C GLY A 159 0.17 -17.82 2.08
N ASP A 160 -0.08 -17.52 0.81
CA ASP A 160 -1.41 -17.33 0.21
C ASP A 160 -1.84 -18.55 -0.63
N LEU A 161 -3.05 -18.50 -1.20
CA LEU A 161 -3.54 -19.57 -2.09
C LEU A 161 -3.02 -19.49 -3.53
N VAL A 162 -2.40 -18.39 -3.98
CA VAL A 162 -1.68 -18.37 -5.27
C VAL A 162 -0.49 -19.32 -5.18
N ASN A 163 0.30 -19.21 -4.10
CA ASN A 163 1.44 -20.09 -3.82
C ASN A 163 1.01 -21.55 -3.59
N LEU A 164 -0.19 -21.82 -3.07
CA LEU A 164 -0.71 -23.19 -3.00
C LEU A 164 -1.04 -23.74 -4.39
N MET A 165 -1.71 -22.97 -5.25
CA MET A 165 -2.11 -23.42 -6.59
C MET A 165 -0.93 -23.53 -7.57
N SER A 166 0.12 -22.71 -7.41
CA SER A 166 1.32 -22.80 -8.25
C SER A 166 2.21 -24.01 -7.94
N ASN A 167 2.15 -24.54 -6.71
CA ASN A 167 2.97 -25.66 -6.26
C ASN A 167 2.24 -27.03 -6.29
N TYR A 168 0.90 -27.05 -6.41
CA TYR A 168 0.11 -28.28 -6.32
C TYR A 168 -1.05 -28.31 -7.32
N ASP A 169 -1.16 -29.40 -8.09
CA ASP A 169 -2.39 -29.76 -8.80
C ASP A 169 -3.51 -29.98 -7.78
N VAL A 170 -4.44 -29.03 -7.64
CA VAL A 170 -5.45 -29.03 -6.56
C VAL A 170 -6.57 -30.05 -6.86
N PRO A 171 -6.72 -31.15 -6.10
CA PRO A 171 -7.82 -32.07 -6.30
C PRO A 171 -9.12 -31.45 -5.77
N GLU A 172 -10.26 -31.86 -6.32
CA GLU A 172 -11.58 -31.35 -5.90
C GLU A 172 -11.87 -31.51 -4.39
N LYS A 173 -11.23 -32.50 -3.75
CA LYS A 173 -11.24 -32.69 -2.30
C LYS A 173 -10.70 -31.46 -1.54
N TRP A 174 -9.62 -30.86 -2.04
CA TRP A 174 -8.99 -29.67 -1.46
C TRP A 174 -9.74 -28.40 -1.84
N ALA A 175 -10.14 -28.26 -3.11
CA ALA A 175 -10.94 -27.12 -3.56
C ALA A 175 -12.25 -26.99 -2.76
N ARG A 176 -12.91 -28.12 -2.46
CA ARG A 176 -14.08 -28.20 -1.57
C ARG A 176 -13.80 -27.70 -0.15
N PHE A 177 -12.63 -28.01 0.42
CA PHE A 177 -12.24 -27.55 1.76
C PHE A 177 -12.01 -26.03 1.75
N TYR A 178 -11.12 -25.53 0.89
CA TYR A 178 -10.78 -24.10 0.88
C TYR A 178 -11.96 -23.23 0.47
N THR A 179 -12.79 -23.66 -0.49
CA THR A 179 -14.05 -22.95 -0.84
C THR A 179 -15.01 -22.89 0.35
N ALA A 180 -15.08 -23.93 1.19
CA ALA A 180 -15.92 -23.91 2.39
C ALA A 180 -15.38 -22.94 3.46
N GLU A 181 -14.05 -22.88 3.65
CA GLU A 181 -13.44 -21.89 4.56
C GLU A 181 -13.63 -20.45 4.05
N VAL A 182 -13.47 -20.19 2.74
CA VAL A 182 -13.80 -18.89 2.12
C VAL A 182 -15.27 -18.52 2.35
N VAL A 183 -16.20 -19.47 2.20
CA VAL A 183 -17.64 -19.23 2.43
C VAL A 183 -17.93 -18.84 3.88
N LEU A 184 -17.29 -19.47 4.86
CA LEU A 184 -17.43 -19.08 6.28
C LEU A 184 -16.72 -17.76 6.60
N ALA A 185 -15.59 -17.46 5.96
CA ALA A 185 -14.87 -16.21 6.12
C ALA A 185 -15.68 -15.01 5.60
N LEU A 186 -16.29 -15.14 4.41
CA LEU A 186 -17.16 -14.12 3.84
C LEU A 186 -18.46 -13.96 4.63
N ASP A 187 -19.07 -15.05 5.12
CA ASP A 187 -20.26 -14.97 5.99
C ASP A 187 -19.97 -14.20 7.29
N ALA A 188 -18.75 -14.29 7.84
CA ALA A 188 -18.32 -13.48 8.97
C ALA A 188 -18.20 -11.98 8.61
N ILE A 189 -17.57 -11.64 7.49
CA ILE A 189 -17.47 -10.25 6.98
C ILE A 189 -18.86 -9.66 6.68
N HIS A 190 -19.73 -10.44 6.04
CA HIS A 190 -21.12 -10.07 5.72
C HIS A 190 -21.97 -9.90 6.99
N SER A 191 -21.71 -10.68 8.04
CA SER A 191 -22.36 -10.58 9.35
C SER A 191 -21.89 -9.37 10.16
N MET A 192 -20.65 -8.91 9.94
CA MET A 192 -20.17 -7.63 10.48
C MET A 192 -20.75 -6.40 9.77
N GLY A 193 -21.46 -6.59 8.65
CA GLY A 193 -22.06 -5.52 7.87
C GLY A 193 -21.21 -5.03 6.69
N PHE A 194 -20.23 -5.82 6.23
CA PHE A 194 -19.30 -5.45 5.15
C PHE A 194 -19.44 -6.34 3.91
N ILE A 195 -18.99 -5.82 2.77
CA ILE A 195 -18.80 -6.55 1.50
C ILE A 195 -17.33 -6.37 1.10
N HIS A 196 -16.67 -7.42 0.64
CA HIS A 196 -15.21 -7.43 0.44
C HIS A 196 -14.79 -6.81 -0.91
N ARG A 197 -15.46 -7.16 -2.01
CA ARG A 197 -15.26 -6.64 -3.38
C ARG A 197 -13.93 -6.94 -4.07
N ASP A 198 -12.97 -7.59 -3.41
CA ASP A 198 -11.72 -8.10 -4.00
C ASP A 198 -11.35 -9.46 -3.40
N VAL A 199 -12.27 -10.43 -3.49
CA VAL A 199 -12.03 -11.79 -3.03
C VAL A 199 -11.22 -12.54 -4.09
N LYS A 200 -10.01 -12.97 -3.74
CA LYS A 200 -9.05 -13.61 -4.64
C LYS A 200 -8.02 -14.43 -3.83
N PRO A 201 -7.26 -15.36 -4.45
CA PRO A 201 -6.32 -16.24 -3.75
C PRO A 201 -5.21 -15.48 -3.00
N ASP A 202 -4.74 -14.33 -3.50
CA ASP A 202 -3.73 -13.47 -2.84
C ASP A 202 -4.19 -13.00 -1.45
N ASN A 203 -5.51 -12.77 -1.30
CA ASN A 203 -6.13 -12.28 -0.08
C ASN A 203 -6.56 -13.44 0.86
N MET A 204 -6.26 -14.69 0.50
CA MET A 204 -6.60 -15.92 1.24
C MET A 204 -5.35 -16.54 1.85
N LEU A 205 -4.97 -16.08 3.05
CA LEU A 205 -3.73 -16.49 3.70
C LEU A 205 -3.91 -17.75 4.56
N LEU A 206 -2.90 -18.62 4.60
CA LEU A 206 -2.91 -19.86 5.36
C LEU A 206 -2.13 -19.75 6.68
N ASP A 207 -2.76 -20.16 7.78
CA ASP A 207 -2.13 -20.18 9.09
C ASP A 207 -1.14 -21.37 9.24
N LYS A 208 -0.46 -21.42 10.39
CA LYS A 208 0.51 -22.48 10.75
C LYS A 208 -0.07 -23.91 10.78
N ALA A 209 -1.39 -24.07 10.66
CA ALA A 209 -2.08 -25.36 10.61
C ALA A 209 -2.76 -25.60 9.24
N GLY A 210 -2.53 -24.71 8.26
CA GLY A 210 -3.08 -24.83 6.90
C GLY A 210 -4.48 -24.25 6.70
N HIS A 211 -5.03 -23.55 7.70
CA HIS A 211 -6.39 -23.00 7.64
C HIS A 211 -6.42 -21.55 7.18
N LEU A 212 -7.47 -21.21 6.44
CA LEU A 212 -7.64 -19.91 5.82
C LEU A 212 -7.99 -18.80 6.82
N LYS A 213 -7.44 -17.61 6.56
CA LYS A 213 -7.91 -16.30 7.02
C LYS A 213 -7.89 -15.31 5.86
N LEU A 214 -8.91 -14.48 5.76
CA LEU A 214 -8.92 -13.36 4.81
C LEU A 214 -8.01 -12.22 5.30
N ALA A 215 -7.36 -11.56 4.34
CA ALA A 215 -6.51 -10.40 4.50
C ALA A 215 -6.85 -9.32 3.44
N ASP A 216 -6.14 -8.19 3.48
CA ASP A 216 -6.31 -7.00 2.62
C ASP A 216 -7.76 -6.54 2.43
N PHE A 217 -8.32 -6.01 3.51
CA PHE A 217 -9.69 -5.50 3.53
C PHE A 217 -9.81 -4.06 2.98
N GLY A 218 -8.80 -3.52 2.30
CA GLY A 218 -8.83 -2.15 1.79
C GLY A 218 -10.00 -1.88 0.82
N THR A 219 -10.40 -2.88 0.04
CA THR A 219 -11.57 -2.79 -0.85
C THR A 219 -12.91 -2.93 -0.14
N CYS A 220 -12.96 -3.20 1.17
CA CYS A 220 -14.23 -3.39 1.87
C CYS A 220 -15.12 -2.14 1.87
N MET A 221 -16.44 -2.34 1.82
CA MET A 221 -17.42 -1.28 2.09
C MET A 221 -18.55 -1.75 3.00
N LYS A 222 -18.99 -0.83 3.86
CA LYS A 222 -20.07 -1.03 4.83
C LYS A 222 -21.43 -0.96 4.15
N MET A 223 -22.24 -2.01 4.32
CA MET A 223 -23.61 -2.07 3.82
C MET A 223 -24.50 -1.01 4.48
N ASN A 224 -25.44 -0.49 3.70
CA ASN A 224 -26.59 0.24 4.22
C ASN A 224 -27.57 -0.72 4.94
N LYS A 225 -28.71 -0.18 5.42
CA LYS A 225 -29.72 -0.98 6.15
C LYS A 225 -30.39 -2.02 5.27
N GLU A 226 -30.32 -1.83 3.97
CA GLU A 226 -30.90 -2.63 2.90
C GLU A 226 -29.95 -3.75 2.42
N GLY A 227 -28.74 -3.86 2.98
CA GLY A 227 -27.75 -4.88 2.63
C GLY A 227 -26.96 -4.59 1.35
N MET A 228 -26.92 -3.33 0.92
CA MET A 228 -26.35 -2.86 -0.33
C MET A 228 -25.25 -1.81 -0.10
N VAL A 229 -24.34 -1.67 -1.04
CA VAL A 229 -23.40 -0.54 -1.15
C VAL A 229 -23.60 0.18 -2.48
N ARG A 230 -23.26 1.47 -2.52
CA ARG A 230 -23.08 2.25 -3.74
C ARG A 230 -21.62 2.60 -3.86
N CYS A 231 -21.00 2.32 -5.00
CA CYS A 231 -19.66 2.81 -5.31
C CYS A 231 -19.58 3.15 -6.80
N ASP A 232 -19.30 4.41 -7.11
CA ASP A 232 -19.18 4.89 -8.50
C ASP A 232 -17.80 4.52 -9.11
N THR A 233 -16.91 3.93 -8.31
CA THR A 233 -15.60 3.38 -8.71
C THR A 233 -15.65 1.85 -8.66
N ALA A 234 -15.40 1.18 -9.79
CA ALA A 234 -15.07 -0.24 -9.75
C ALA A 234 -13.67 -0.42 -9.12
N VAL A 235 -13.60 -1.27 -8.11
CA VAL A 235 -12.38 -1.70 -7.43
C VAL A 235 -12.39 -3.23 -7.36
N GLY A 236 -11.21 -3.82 -7.22
CA GLY A 236 -11.01 -5.26 -7.26
C GLY A 236 -10.21 -5.70 -8.47
N THR A 237 -9.72 -6.94 -8.40
CA THR A 237 -8.79 -7.52 -9.36
C THR A 237 -9.55 -7.98 -10.62
N PRO A 238 -9.06 -7.69 -11.86
CA PRO A 238 -9.89 -7.74 -13.06
C PRO A 238 -10.57 -9.06 -13.41
N ASP A 239 -10.00 -10.18 -12.97
CA ASP A 239 -10.49 -11.53 -13.26
C ASP A 239 -11.57 -12.00 -12.26
N TYR A 240 -11.54 -11.47 -11.04
CA TYR A 240 -12.43 -11.86 -9.93
C TYR A 240 -13.61 -10.91 -9.72
N ILE A 241 -13.55 -9.72 -10.32
CA ILE A 241 -14.57 -8.69 -10.18
C ILE A 241 -15.90 -9.10 -10.83
N SER A 242 -17.03 -8.79 -10.17
CA SER A 242 -18.34 -9.22 -10.64
C SER A 242 -18.95 -8.27 -11.71
N PRO A 243 -19.86 -8.77 -12.57
CA PRO A 243 -20.45 -7.97 -13.64
C PRO A 243 -21.19 -6.72 -13.12
N GLU A 244 -21.82 -6.78 -11.94
CA GLU A 244 -22.51 -5.63 -11.35
C GLU A 244 -21.59 -4.58 -10.72
N VAL A 245 -20.37 -4.94 -10.29
CA VAL A 245 -19.35 -3.97 -9.87
C VAL A 245 -18.74 -3.28 -11.10
N LEU A 246 -18.49 -4.00 -12.20
CA LEU A 246 -18.10 -3.38 -13.48
C LEU A 246 -19.18 -2.42 -14.02
N LYS A 247 -20.47 -2.80 -13.92
CA LYS A 247 -21.59 -1.94 -14.31
C LYS A 247 -21.74 -0.69 -13.42
N SER A 248 -21.15 -0.65 -12.21
CA SER A 248 -21.38 0.47 -11.27
C SER A 248 -20.73 1.79 -11.69
N GLN A 249 -19.66 1.74 -12.49
CA GLN A 249 -19.00 2.92 -13.09
C GLN A 249 -19.94 3.78 -13.95
N GLY A 250 -21.13 3.26 -14.34
CA GLY A 250 -22.16 4.00 -15.07
C GLY A 250 -23.04 4.94 -14.25
N GLY A 251 -22.94 4.95 -12.91
CA GLY A 251 -23.57 5.96 -12.03
C GLY A 251 -24.81 5.55 -11.23
N ASP A 252 -25.42 4.39 -11.52
CA ASP A 252 -26.61 3.84 -10.81
C ASP A 252 -26.32 2.52 -10.06
N GLY A 253 -25.06 2.14 -9.92
CA GLY A 253 -24.67 0.83 -9.37
C GLY A 253 -24.77 0.70 -7.85
N TYR A 254 -25.94 0.27 -7.38
CA TYR A 254 -26.07 -0.41 -6.08
C TYR A 254 -25.89 -1.92 -6.24
N TYR A 255 -25.01 -2.53 -5.45
CA TYR A 255 -24.82 -3.98 -5.37
C TYR A 255 -24.75 -4.46 -3.92
N GLY A 256 -25.16 -5.71 -3.66
CA GLY A 256 -25.14 -6.31 -2.35
C GLY A 256 -24.03 -7.35 -2.21
N ARG A 257 -24.07 -8.10 -1.10
CA ARG A 257 -23.08 -9.15 -0.75
C ARG A 257 -22.92 -10.24 -1.81
N GLU A 258 -23.88 -10.36 -2.74
CA GLU A 258 -23.83 -11.32 -3.83
C GLU A 258 -22.67 -11.13 -4.81
N CYS A 259 -22.01 -9.96 -4.83
CA CYS A 259 -20.79 -9.77 -5.63
C CYS A 259 -19.60 -10.59 -5.12
N ASP A 260 -19.44 -10.79 -3.81
CA ASP A 260 -18.35 -11.62 -3.27
C ASP A 260 -18.53 -13.10 -3.65
N TRP A 261 -19.78 -13.58 -3.73
CA TRP A 261 -20.10 -14.94 -4.17
C TRP A 261 -19.77 -15.22 -5.64
N TRP A 262 -19.74 -14.19 -6.50
CA TRP A 262 -19.23 -14.35 -7.86
C TRP A 262 -17.75 -14.73 -7.84
N SER A 263 -16.95 -14.01 -7.06
CA SER A 263 -15.50 -14.21 -6.94
C SER A 263 -15.16 -15.59 -6.33
N VAL A 264 -16.00 -16.12 -5.43
CA VAL A 264 -15.91 -17.52 -4.97
C VAL A 264 -16.12 -18.52 -6.13
N GLY A 265 -16.99 -18.21 -7.08
CA GLY A 265 -17.16 -18.99 -8.31
C GLY A 265 -15.97 -18.92 -9.27
N VAL A 266 -15.30 -17.76 -9.34
CA VAL A 266 -14.06 -17.57 -10.12
C VAL A 266 -12.93 -18.41 -9.50
N PHE A 267 -12.70 -18.26 -8.20
CA PHE A 267 -11.73 -19.02 -7.41
C PHE A 267 -11.94 -20.54 -7.49
N LEU A 268 -13.18 -21.03 -7.37
CA LEU A 268 -13.49 -22.47 -7.48
C LEU A 268 -13.28 -23.01 -8.91
N TYR A 269 -13.47 -22.18 -9.95
CA TYR A 269 -13.11 -22.57 -11.32
C TYR A 269 -11.59 -22.68 -11.45
N GLU A 270 -10.86 -21.65 -11.04
CA GLU A 270 -9.40 -21.57 -11.11
C GLU A 270 -8.73 -22.74 -10.40
N MET A 271 -9.12 -23.04 -9.15
CA MET A 271 -8.66 -24.21 -8.39
C MET A 271 -8.86 -25.55 -9.11
N LEU A 272 -9.78 -25.65 -10.07
CA LEU A 272 -10.14 -26.88 -10.75
C LEU A 272 -9.75 -26.90 -12.24
N VAL A 273 -9.20 -25.79 -12.75
CA VAL A 273 -8.84 -25.62 -14.17
C VAL A 273 -7.39 -25.16 -14.37
N GLY A 274 -6.82 -24.42 -13.44
CA GLY A 274 -5.48 -23.80 -13.53
C GLY A 274 -5.50 -22.34 -14.03
N ASP A 275 -6.54 -21.95 -14.77
CA ASP A 275 -6.74 -20.60 -15.33
C ASP A 275 -8.02 -19.93 -14.79
N THR A 276 -8.10 -18.60 -14.83
CA THR A 276 -9.35 -17.88 -14.51
C THR A 276 -10.40 -18.08 -15.63
N PRO A 277 -11.70 -18.21 -15.31
CA PRO A 277 -12.76 -18.49 -16.30
C PRO A 277 -12.95 -17.40 -17.35
N PHE A 278 -12.41 -16.21 -17.13
CA PHE A 278 -12.59 -15.04 -18.00
C PHE A 278 -11.26 -14.43 -18.47
N TYR A 279 -10.13 -15.12 -18.26
CA TYR A 279 -8.79 -14.67 -18.66
C TYR A 279 -8.72 -14.18 -20.12
N ALA A 280 -7.97 -13.10 -20.36
CA ALA A 280 -7.57 -12.66 -21.70
C ALA A 280 -6.29 -11.84 -21.65
N ASP A 281 -5.57 -11.75 -22.77
CA ASP A 281 -4.29 -11.01 -22.90
C ASP A 281 -4.40 -9.49 -22.68
N SER A 282 -5.61 -8.98 -22.43
CA SER A 282 -5.84 -7.56 -22.15
C SER A 282 -7.02 -7.37 -21.18
N LEU A 283 -6.87 -6.36 -20.32
CA LEU A 283 -7.87 -5.91 -19.34
C LEU A 283 -9.29 -5.76 -19.93
N VAL A 284 -9.37 -5.15 -21.12
CA VAL A 284 -10.64 -4.93 -21.84
C VAL A 284 -11.23 -6.25 -22.36
N GLY A 285 -10.37 -7.21 -22.71
CA GLY A 285 -10.78 -8.58 -23.04
C GLY A 285 -11.40 -9.31 -21.84
N THR A 286 -10.76 -9.27 -20.67
CA THR A 286 -11.27 -9.88 -19.43
C THR A 286 -12.62 -9.28 -19.05
N TYR A 287 -12.73 -7.94 -19.02
CA TYR A 287 -14.01 -7.26 -18.78
C TYR A 287 -15.09 -7.61 -19.83
N SER A 288 -14.72 -7.76 -21.10
CA SER A 288 -15.65 -8.19 -22.16
C SER A 288 -16.12 -9.63 -21.97
N LYS A 289 -15.24 -10.52 -21.50
CA LYS A 289 -15.59 -11.90 -21.14
C LYS A 289 -16.53 -11.95 -19.93
N ILE A 290 -16.23 -11.22 -18.84
CA ILE A 290 -17.09 -11.15 -17.62
C ILE A 290 -18.49 -10.60 -17.95
N MET A 291 -18.55 -9.52 -18.74
CA MET A 291 -19.82 -8.92 -19.16
C MET A 291 -20.63 -9.82 -20.10
N ASN A 292 -19.99 -10.80 -20.74
CA ASN A 292 -20.60 -11.80 -21.63
C ASN A 292 -20.60 -13.22 -21.03
N HIS A 293 -20.48 -13.37 -19.70
CA HIS A 293 -20.28 -14.66 -19.01
C HIS A 293 -21.18 -15.81 -19.46
N LYS A 294 -22.43 -15.53 -19.83
CA LYS A 294 -23.41 -16.51 -20.33
C LYS A 294 -22.99 -17.23 -21.61
N ASN A 295 -22.04 -16.67 -22.37
CA ASN A 295 -21.52 -17.19 -23.62
C ASN A 295 -19.98 -17.41 -23.60
N SER A 296 -19.27 -16.81 -22.64
CA SER A 296 -17.81 -16.90 -22.51
C SER A 296 -17.35 -17.91 -21.44
N LEU A 297 -18.21 -18.29 -20.48
CA LEU A 297 -17.91 -19.34 -19.52
C LEU A 297 -17.97 -20.71 -20.21
N THR A 298 -16.80 -21.30 -20.43
CA THR A 298 -16.61 -22.66 -20.95
C THR A 298 -15.74 -23.45 -19.97
N PHE A 299 -15.87 -24.78 -19.96
CA PHE A 299 -14.94 -25.66 -19.25
C PHE A 299 -14.15 -26.47 -20.29
N PRO A 300 -12.85 -26.76 -20.09
CA PRO A 300 -12.14 -27.75 -20.89
C PRO A 300 -12.83 -29.11 -20.85
N ASP A 301 -12.75 -29.85 -21.97
CA ASP A 301 -13.15 -31.26 -22.04
C ASP A 301 -12.10 -32.17 -21.37
N ASP A 302 -10.87 -31.68 -21.25
CA ASP A 302 -9.66 -32.31 -20.72
C ASP A 302 -9.71 -32.59 -19.21
N ASN A 303 -10.51 -31.81 -18.46
CA ASN A 303 -10.46 -31.78 -16.99
C ASN A 303 -11.63 -32.53 -16.34
N ASP A 304 -11.30 -33.53 -15.50
CA ASP A 304 -12.19 -34.42 -14.74
C ASP A 304 -12.95 -33.71 -13.57
N ILE A 305 -13.54 -32.56 -13.85
CA ILE A 305 -14.32 -31.77 -12.87
C ILE A 305 -15.74 -32.35 -12.75
N SER A 306 -16.18 -32.66 -11.52
CA SER A 306 -17.49 -33.27 -11.29
C SER A 306 -18.66 -32.40 -11.75
N LYS A 307 -19.81 -33.06 -11.98
CA LYS A 307 -21.07 -32.37 -12.30
C LYS A 307 -21.50 -31.41 -11.19
N GLU A 308 -21.27 -31.80 -9.93
CA GLU A 308 -21.58 -31.01 -8.75
C GLU A 308 -20.69 -29.76 -8.65
N ALA A 309 -19.40 -29.88 -8.98
CA ALA A 309 -18.47 -28.74 -9.08
C ALA A 309 -18.84 -27.80 -10.23
N LYS A 310 -19.01 -28.30 -11.46
CA LYS A 310 -19.46 -27.48 -12.62
C LYS A 310 -20.81 -26.80 -12.31
N ASN A 311 -21.71 -27.46 -11.58
CA ASN A 311 -22.99 -26.87 -11.17
C ASN A 311 -22.84 -25.75 -10.11
N LEU A 312 -21.95 -25.89 -9.13
CA LEU A 312 -21.69 -24.83 -8.15
C LEU A 312 -21.07 -23.60 -8.81
N ILE A 313 -20.06 -23.79 -9.66
CA ILE A 313 -19.42 -22.71 -10.41
C ILE A 313 -20.45 -21.94 -11.25
N CYS A 314 -21.28 -22.62 -12.05
CA CYS A 314 -22.34 -21.96 -12.84
C CYS A 314 -23.44 -21.31 -11.98
N ALA A 315 -23.64 -21.74 -10.73
CA ALA A 315 -24.61 -21.11 -9.81
C ALA A 315 -24.07 -19.81 -9.17
N PHE A 316 -22.73 -19.65 -9.11
CA PHE A 316 -22.07 -18.40 -8.75
C PHE A 316 -21.83 -17.48 -9.96
N LEU A 317 -21.37 -18.03 -11.10
CA LEU A 317 -21.00 -17.28 -12.31
C LEU A 317 -22.22 -16.95 -13.20
N THR A 318 -23.20 -16.30 -12.60
CA THR A 318 -24.46 -15.86 -13.23
C THR A 318 -24.84 -14.44 -12.79
N ASP A 319 -25.87 -13.85 -13.38
CA ASP A 319 -26.42 -12.55 -13.00
C ASP A 319 -26.89 -12.54 -11.53
N ARG A 320 -26.62 -11.43 -10.84
CA ARG A 320 -26.85 -11.22 -9.39
C ARG A 320 -28.27 -11.54 -8.92
N GLU A 321 -29.29 -11.41 -9.78
CA GLU A 321 -30.69 -11.64 -9.48
C GLU A 321 -31.01 -13.12 -9.18
N VAL A 322 -30.22 -14.05 -9.71
CA VAL A 322 -30.41 -15.51 -9.60
C VAL A 322 -29.17 -16.24 -9.05
N ARG A 323 -28.16 -15.50 -8.59
CA ARG A 323 -26.89 -16.04 -8.07
C ARG A 323 -27.07 -16.74 -6.73
N LEU A 324 -26.39 -17.87 -6.55
CA LEU A 324 -26.36 -18.61 -5.28
C LEU A 324 -25.73 -17.76 -4.17
N GLY A 325 -26.36 -17.76 -2.99
CA GLY A 325 -25.94 -16.96 -1.83
C GLY A 325 -26.66 -15.61 -1.73
N ARG A 326 -27.41 -15.20 -2.75
CA ARG A 326 -28.29 -14.01 -2.73
C ARG A 326 -29.33 -14.09 -1.62
N ASN A 327 -29.85 -15.28 -1.31
CA ASN A 327 -30.84 -15.48 -0.25
C ASN A 327 -30.18 -15.87 1.10
N GLY A 328 -28.88 -15.65 1.24
CA GLY A 328 -28.07 -15.95 2.42
C GLY A 328 -27.21 -17.22 2.25
N VAL A 329 -26.13 -17.31 3.03
CA VAL A 329 -25.10 -18.38 2.94
C VAL A 329 -25.67 -19.80 3.00
N GLU A 330 -26.82 -19.98 3.63
CA GLU A 330 -27.44 -21.27 3.91
C GLU A 330 -27.82 -22.07 2.66
N GLU A 331 -28.06 -21.41 1.52
CA GLU A 331 -28.25 -22.12 0.24
C GLU A 331 -26.93 -22.60 -0.39
N ILE A 332 -25.81 -21.90 -0.12
CA ILE A 332 -24.46 -22.36 -0.46
C ILE A 332 -24.11 -23.59 0.39
N LYS A 333 -24.30 -23.52 1.71
CA LYS A 333 -23.94 -24.61 2.65
C LYS A 333 -24.66 -25.94 2.37
N ARG A 334 -25.84 -25.88 1.73
CA ARG A 334 -26.62 -27.05 1.32
C ARG A 334 -26.29 -27.58 -0.09
N HIS A 335 -25.41 -26.91 -0.85
CA HIS A 335 -25.09 -27.35 -2.21
C HIS A 335 -24.37 -28.71 -2.21
N LEU A 336 -24.77 -29.61 -3.12
CA LEU A 336 -24.32 -31.00 -3.13
C LEU A 336 -22.80 -31.16 -3.27
N PHE A 337 -22.11 -30.19 -3.88
CA PHE A 337 -20.66 -30.15 -3.96
C PHE A 337 -19.99 -30.30 -2.59
N PHE A 338 -20.49 -29.62 -1.54
CA PHE A 338 -19.89 -29.62 -0.21
C PHE A 338 -20.14 -30.91 0.59
N LYS A 339 -20.99 -31.82 0.09
CA LYS A 339 -21.24 -33.10 0.76
C LYS A 339 -19.94 -33.91 0.80
N ASN A 340 -19.49 -34.24 2.02
CA ASN A 340 -18.26 -34.99 2.27
C ASN A 340 -18.37 -35.75 3.61
N ASP A 341 -17.44 -36.67 3.84
CA ASP A 341 -17.39 -37.53 5.04
C ASP A 341 -16.22 -37.16 5.99
N GLN A 342 -15.60 -35.97 5.84
CA GLN A 342 -14.45 -35.52 6.62
C GLN A 342 -14.78 -34.43 7.65
N TRP A 343 -15.64 -33.47 7.29
CA TRP A 343 -15.93 -32.28 8.08
C TRP A 343 -17.40 -31.87 8.00
N ALA A 344 -17.88 -31.18 9.04
CA ALA A 344 -19.15 -30.45 9.06
C ALA A 344 -18.86 -28.94 9.17
N TRP A 345 -19.77 -28.09 8.71
CA TRP A 345 -19.54 -26.63 8.63
C TRP A 345 -19.20 -26.00 9.98
N GLU A 346 -19.74 -26.54 11.06
CA GLU A 346 -19.54 -26.09 12.44
C GLU A 346 -18.17 -26.47 13.02
N THR A 347 -17.48 -27.44 12.41
CA THR A 347 -16.23 -28.05 12.90
C THR A 347 -15.10 -28.02 11.87
N LEU A 348 -15.31 -27.45 10.69
CA LEU A 348 -14.35 -27.42 9.56
C LEU A 348 -12.95 -26.99 10.00
N ARG A 349 -12.85 -25.90 10.78
CA ARG A 349 -11.58 -25.34 11.27
C ARG A 349 -10.93 -26.10 12.44
N ASP A 350 -11.59 -27.14 12.95
CA ASP A 350 -11.04 -28.07 13.95
C ASP A 350 -10.55 -29.38 13.30
N THR A 351 -10.81 -29.59 12.01
CA THR A 351 -10.30 -30.74 11.23
C THR A 351 -8.94 -30.44 10.63
N VAL A 352 -8.16 -31.47 10.28
CA VAL A 352 -6.82 -31.27 9.68
C VAL A 352 -6.95 -30.73 8.25
N ALA A 353 -6.34 -29.58 7.97
CA ALA A 353 -6.32 -28.96 6.65
C ALA A 353 -5.63 -29.81 5.56
N PRO A 354 -5.92 -29.59 4.27
CA PRO A 354 -5.34 -30.34 3.16
C PRO A 354 -3.82 -30.26 3.05
N VAL A 355 -3.26 -29.06 3.24
CA VAL A 355 -1.83 -28.78 3.27
C VAL A 355 -1.52 -28.11 4.60
N VAL A 356 -0.76 -28.80 5.46
CA VAL A 356 -0.20 -28.22 6.69
C VAL A 356 1.25 -27.82 6.38
N PRO A 357 1.64 -26.54 6.53
CA PRO A 357 3.00 -26.12 6.20
C PRO A 357 4.02 -26.69 7.20
N ASP A 358 5.12 -27.24 6.69
CA ASP A 358 6.28 -27.66 7.50
C ASP A 358 7.19 -26.44 7.72
N LEU A 359 7.39 -26.04 8.97
CA LEU A 359 7.99 -24.75 9.33
C LEU A 359 9.19 -24.96 10.25
N SER A 360 10.37 -24.52 9.82
CA SER A 360 11.63 -24.70 10.56
C SER A 360 11.76 -23.76 11.77
N SER A 361 11.05 -22.64 11.79
CA SER A 361 11.14 -21.61 12.85
C SER A 361 9.91 -20.70 12.90
N ASP A 362 9.87 -19.79 13.89
CA ASP A 362 8.83 -18.76 14.00
C ASP A 362 8.99 -17.59 13.01
N ILE A 363 10.06 -17.59 12.20
CA ILE A 363 10.36 -16.64 11.12
C ILE A 363 10.57 -17.32 9.76
N ASP A 364 10.06 -18.54 9.60
CA ASP A 364 10.16 -19.27 8.33
C ASP A 364 9.27 -18.61 7.27
N THR A 365 9.90 -18.18 6.16
CA THR A 365 9.24 -17.56 5.00
C THR A 365 9.33 -18.43 3.75
N SER A 366 9.49 -19.75 3.88
CA SER A 366 9.60 -20.67 2.72
C SER A 366 8.39 -20.64 1.79
N ASN A 367 7.20 -20.32 2.32
CA ASN A 367 5.95 -20.18 1.57
C ASN A 367 5.71 -18.75 1.03
N PHE A 368 6.78 -17.95 0.88
CA PHE A 368 6.74 -16.57 0.38
C PHE A 368 7.92 -16.31 -0.57
N ASP A 369 7.63 -15.91 -1.80
CA ASP A 369 8.62 -15.60 -2.83
C ASP A 369 9.67 -14.55 -2.40
N ASP A 370 10.83 -14.59 -3.06
CA ASP A 370 11.88 -13.58 -2.89
C ASP A 370 11.59 -12.34 -3.76
N LEU A 371 11.17 -11.26 -3.11
CA LEU A 371 10.88 -9.99 -3.75
C LEU A 371 12.16 -9.16 -3.92
N GLU A 372 12.43 -8.67 -5.13
CA GLU A 372 13.60 -7.82 -5.39
C GLU A 372 13.60 -6.55 -4.50
N GLU A 373 14.77 -6.14 -4.01
CA GLU A 373 14.94 -4.85 -3.34
C GLU A 373 14.63 -3.70 -4.31
N ASP A 374 13.60 -2.90 -4.01
CA ASP A 374 13.37 -1.65 -4.75
C ASP A 374 14.52 -0.68 -4.47
N LYS A 375 15.04 -0.07 -5.53
CA LYS A 375 16.20 0.84 -5.52
C LYS A 375 15.79 2.28 -5.87
N GLY A 376 14.50 2.56 -5.95
CA GLY A 376 13.96 3.91 -6.09
C GLY A 376 14.22 4.80 -4.87
N GLU A 377 14.31 6.11 -5.08
CA GLU A 377 14.25 7.07 -3.99
C GLU A 377 12.79 7.23 -3.52
N GLU A 378 12.55 7.02 -2.23
CA GLU A 378 11.22 7.11 -1.61
C GLU A 378 10.63 8.53 -1.74
N GLU A 379 9.58 8.70 -2.56
CA GLU A 379 8.93 10.01 -2.75
C GLU A 379 8.30 10.51 -1.43
N THR A 380 8.55 11.79 -1.11
CA THR A 380 8.12 12.42 0.15
C THR A 380 7.35 13.72 -0.08
N PHE A 381 6.52 14.12 0.89
CA PHE A 381 5.72 15.34 0.79
C PHE A 381 6.59 16.60 0.59
N PRO A 382 6.30 17.45 -0.42
CA PRO A 382 7.07 18.66 -0.67
C PRO A 382 6.86 19.69 0.45
N ILE A 383 7.95 20.33 0.91
CA ILE A 383 7.94 21.27 2.04
C ILE A 383 6.90 22.39 1.81
N PRO A 384 5.84 22.47 2.63
CA PRO A 384 4.69 23.33 2.35
C PRO A 384 4.96 24.80 2.70
N LYS A 385 4.53 25.69 1.81
CA LYS A 385 4.69 27.16 1.93
C LYS A 385 3.52 27.83 2.67
N ALA A 386 2.42 27.11 2.86
CA ALA A 386 1.22 27.44 3.62
C ALA A 386 0.65 26.14 4.20
N PHE A 387 -0.32 26.19 5.12
CA PHE A 387 -0.89 24.98 5.71
C PHE A 387 -1.62 24.15 4.66
N VAL A 388 -1.27 22.86 4.55
CA VAL A 388 -1.87 21.89 3.62
C VAL A 388 -2.69 20.83 4.35
N GLY A 389 -2.27 20.39 5.55
CA GLY A 389 -3.01 19.42 6.34
C GLY A 389 -2.81 17.98 5.87
N ASN A 390 -1.59 17.63 5.41
CA ASN A 390 -1.30 16.32 4.83
C ASN A 390 -1.47 15.18 5.84
N GLN A 391 -1.31 15.44 7.14
CA GLN A 391 -1.47 14.44 8.19
C GLN A 391 -2.91 14.31 8.70
N LEU A 392 -3.81 15.26 8.35
CA LEU A 392 -5.19 15.28 8.84
C LEU A 392 -6.03 14.04 8.47
N PRO A 393 -5.93 13.45 7.26
CA PRO A 393 -6.74 12.27 6.90
C PRO A 393 -6.43 11.02 7.72
N PHE A 394 -5.30 11.01 8.43
CA PHE A 394 -4.81 9.87 9.22
C PHE A 394 -5.05 10.04 10.73
N VAL A 395 -5.62 11.17 11.17
CA VAL A 395 -5.89 11.44 12.59
C VAL A 395 -6.92 10.46 13.13
N GLY A 396 -6.51 9.64 14.11
CA GLY A 396 -7.36 8.62 14.71
C GLY A 396 -7.04 7.20 14.28
N PHE A 397 -6.02 7.00 13.43
CA PHE A 397 -5.62 5.67 12.96
C PHE A 397 -5.04 4.79 14.07
N THR A 398 -4.28 5.36 15.01
CA THR A 398 -3.55 4.60 16.02
C THR A 398 -4.48 3.78 16.92
N TYR A 399 -4.16 2.50 17.10
CA TYR A 399 -4.94 1.52 17.86
C TYR A 399 -4.04 0.59 18.65
N TYR A 400 -4.37 0.35 19.92
CA TYR A 400 -3.68 -0.62 20.77
C TYR A 400 -4.69 -1.56 21.46
N SER A 401 -4.74 -2.83 21.05
CA SER A 401 -5.70 -3.83 21.53
C SER A 401 -5.75 -4.03 23.06
N ASN A 402 -4.63 -3.81 23.76
CA ASN A 402 -4.47 -4.13 25.18
C ASN A 402 -5.00 -3.09 26.20
N ARG A 403 -5.78 -2.08 25.79
CA ARG A 403 -6.43 -1.12 26.73
C ARG A 403 -7.33 -1.80 27.79
N ARG A 404 -7.82 -3.03 27.55
CA ARG A 404 -8.66 -3.79 28.50
C ARG A 404 -7.99 -4.04 29.86
N TYR A 405 -6.68 -4.22 29.93
CA TYR A 405 -5.97 -4.45 31.20
C TYR A 405 -5.89 -3.18 32.06
N PHE A 406 -5.65 -2.02 31.44
CA PHE A 406 -5.66 -0.72 32.15
C PHE A 406 -7.08 -0.28 32.55
N LEU A 407 -8.10 -0.56 31.74
CA LEU A 407 -9.48 -0.15 32.04
C LEU A 407 -10.13 -0.98 33.16
N ASN A 408 -9.82 -2.27 33.26
CA ASN A 408 -10.25 -3.07 34.43
C ASN A 408 -9.73 -2.46 35.74
N LEU A 409 -8.49 -1.95 35.77
CA LEU A 409 -7.91 -1.33 36.97
C LEU A 409 -8.68 -0.08 37.45
N MET A 410 -9.41 0.59 36.56
CA MET A 410 -10.27 1.74 36.90
C MET A 410 -11.71 1.33 37.23
N HIS A 411 -12.29 0.34 36.54
CA HIS A 411 -13.68 -0.07 36.73
C HIS A 411 -13.89 -1.06 37.91
N VAL A 412 -12.82 -1.67 38.43
CA VAL A 412 -12.85 -2.54 39.63
C VAL A 412 -13.25 -1.80 40.92
N LEU A 413 -13.29 -0.46 40.92
CA LEU A 413 -13.71 0.37 42.06
C LEU A 413 -15.23 0.38 42.35
N SER A 414 -16.05 -0.33 41.56
CA SER A 414 -17.51 -0.46 41.80
C SER A 414 -17.86 -1.87 42.29
N CYS A 415 -18.25 -1.98 43.56
CA CYS A 415 -18.33 -3.26 44.27
C CYS A 415 -19.66 -4.00 44.12
N THR A 416 -19.57 -5.29 43.80
CA THR A 416 -20.31 -6.41 44.45
C THR A 416 -19.94 -7.74 43.82
N ASN A 417 -20.03 -7.83 42.50
CA ASN A 417 -19.91 -9.10 41.75
C ASN A 417 -18.46 -9.66 41.67
N ILE A 418 -17.48 -8.95 42.24
CA ILE A 418 -16.07 -9.37 42.27
C ILE A 418 -15.82 -10.38 43.40
N TYR A 419 -16.44 -10.25 44.58
CA TYR A 419 -16.09 -11.06 45.75
C TYR A 419 -16.26 -12.58 45.49
N LEU A 420 -17.44 -12.98 45.01
CA LEU A 420 -17.73 -14.35 44.59
C LEU A 420 -16.85 -14.84 43.42
N LYS A 421 -16.33 -13.93 42.59
CA LYS A 421 -15.49 -14.29 41.44
C LYS A 421 -14.02 -14.42 41.85
N LEU A 422 -13.57 -13.63 42.82
CA LEU A 422 -12.22 -13.65 43.36
C LEU A 422 -12.03 -14.86 44.28
N GLU A 423 -13.04 -15.24 45.06
CA GLU A 423 -13.08 -16.49 45.83
C GLU A 423 -13.01 -17.74 44.92
N ASN A 424 -13.82 -17.78 43.84
CA ASN A 424 -13.74 -18.84 42.83
C ASN A 424 -12.41 -18.82 42.05
N MET A 425 -11.83 -17.65 41.76
CA MET A 425 -10.52 -17.55 41.11
C MET A 425 -9.38 -17.96 42.04
N GLN A 426 -9.42 -17.65 43.33
CA GLN A 426 -8.45 -18.16 44.30
C GLN A 426 -8.52 -19.68 44.41
N LYS A 427 -9.73 -20.24 44.35
CA LYS A 427 -9.91 -21.69 44.29
C LYS A 427 -9.34 -22.32 43.01
N MET A 428 -9.65 -21.72 41.85
CA MET A 428 -9.08 -22.13 40.55
C MET A 428 -7.55 -21.98 40.51
N ILE A 429 -7.00 -20.93 41.11
CA ILE A 429 -5.55 -20.72 41.22
C ILE A 429 -4.93 -21.80 42.11
N TYR A 430 -5.54 -22.13 43.26
CA TYR A 430 -5.06 -23.21 44.13
C TYR A 430 -5.12 -24.57 43.44
N GLU A 431 -6.21 -24.87 42.72
CA GLU A 431 -6.37 -26.10 41.93
C GLU A 431 -5.37 -26.15 40.74
N LEU A 432 -5.02 -25.01 40.13
CA LEU A 432 -3.99 -24.90 39.08
C LEU A 432 -2.56 -24.92 39.62
N GLU A 433 -2.31 -24.40 40.82
CA GLU A 433 -1.03 -24.50 41.53
C GLU A 433 -0.77 -25.94 41.98
N GLU A 434 -1.80 -26.64 42.45
CA GLU A 434 -1.75 -28.08 42.73
C GLU A 434 -1.52 -28.90 41.44
N GLN A 435 -2.23 -28.61 40.34
CA GLN A 435 -1.97 -29.24 39.05
C GLN A 435 -0.54 -28.97 38.53
N LEU A 436 -0.06 -27.72 38.59
CA LEU A 436 1.30 -27.36 38.19
C LEU A 436 2.36 -28.02 39.07
N HIS A 437 2.11 -28.17 40.37
CA HIS A 437 2.99 -28.91 41.27
C HIS A 437 3.04 -30.41 40.91
N ASN A 438 1.88 -31.01 40.60
CA ASN A 438 1.77 -32.40 40.18
C ASN A 438 2.43 -32.64 38.80
N GLU A 439 2.26 -31.73 37.82
CA GLU A 439 2.97 -31.82 36.53
C GLU A 439 4.47 -31.60 36.69
N MET A 440 4.90 -30.70 37.59
CA MET A 440 6.33 -30.51 37.88
C MET A 440 6.94 -31.75 38.55
N GLN A 441 6.22 -32.43 39.45
CA GLN A 441 6.64 -33.74 39.97
C GLN A 441 6.70 -34.81 38.86
N LEU A 442 5.69 -34.91 37.99
CA LEU A 442 5.71 -35.84 36.85
C LEU A 442 6.88 -35.56 35.89
N LYS A 443 7.20 -34.28 35.68
CA LYS A 443 8.33 -33.84 34.86
C LYS A 443 9.67 -34.21 35.50
N ASP A 444 9.83 -34.00 36.81
CA ASP A 444 11.04 -34.39 37.55
C ASP A 444 11.21 -35.92 37.60
N GLU A 445 10.12 -36.69 37.74
CA GLU A 445 10.15 -38.15 37.61
C GLU A 445 10.54 -38.60 36.20
N MET A 446 9.99 -37.98 35.16
CA MET A 446 10.32 -38.29 33.77
C MET A 446 11.74 -37.86 33.40
N GLU A 447 12.25 -36.74 33.92
CA GLU A 447 13.66 -36.35 33.77
C GLU A 447 14.60 -37.30 34.53
N GLN A 448 14.26 -37.76 35.73
CA GLN A 448 15.01 -38.84 36.39
C GLN A 448 15.02 -40.13 35.57
N LYS A 449 13.89 -40.49 34.96
CA LYS A 449 13.73 -41.70 34.15
C LYS A 449 14.54 -41.63 32.86
N CYS A 450 14.50 -40.48 32.17
CA CYS A 450 15.34 -40.20 31.01
C CYS A 450 16.83 -40.16 31.38
N ARG A 451 17.21 -39.52 32.51
CA ARG A 451 18.59 -39.50 32.99
C ARG A 451 19.12 -40.90 33.30
N LYS A 452 18.37 -41.74 34.02
CA LYS A 452 18.72 -43.15 34.29
C LYS A 452 18.85 -43.98 33.00
N ASN A 453 17.98 -43.75 32.01
CA ASN A 453 18.11 -44.39 30.70
C ASN A 453 19.39 -43.95 29.97
N LEU A 454 19.74 -42.65 30.04
CA LEU A 454 20.97 -42.11 29.45
C LEU A 454 22.22 -42.66 30.14
N GLU A 455 22.25 -42.69 31.48
CA GLU A 455 23.33 -43.26 32.29
C GLU A 455 23.54 -44.76 31.99
N SER A 456 22.44 -45.51 31.82
CA SER A 456 22.47 -46.91 31.39
C SER A 456 23.05 -47.07 29.97
N ALA A 457 22.63 -46.24 29.01
CA ALA A 457 23.14 -46.25 27.64
C ALA A 457 24.62 -45.86 27.55
N VAL A 458 25.07 -44.85 28.31
CA VAL A 458 26.49 -44.49 28.42
C VAL A 458 27.28 -45.65 29.03
N SER A 459 26.81 -46.26 30.11
CA SER A 459 27.46 -47.42 30.73
C SER A 459 27.47 -48.66 29.83
N GLN A 460 26.55 -48.80 28.88
CA GLN A 460 26.57 -49.83 27.83
C GLN A 460 27.71 -49.54 26.83
N ILE A 461 27.77 -48.32 26.31
CA ILE A 461 28.78 -47.87 25.34
C ILE A 461 30.19 -47.91 25.93
N GLU A 462 30.38 -47.58 27.21
CA GLU A 462 31.68 -47.69 27.88
C GLU A 462 32.19 -49.13 28.00
N LYS A 463 31.30 -50.09 28.25
CA LYS A 463 31.64 -51.53 28.26
C LYS A 463 32.03 -52.01 26.87
N GLU A 464 31.29 -51.60 25.84
CA GLU A 464 31.59 -51.93 24.44
C GLU A 464 32.93 -51.31 23.99
N LYS A 465 33.21 -50.06 24.40
CA LYS A 465 34.52 -49.41 24.22
C LYS A 465 35.66 -50.19 24.88
N MET A 466 35.49 -50.67 26.12
CA MET A 466 36.50 -51.53 26.77
C MET A 466 36.71 -52.86 26.03
N VAL A 467 35.65 -53.51 25.54
CA VAL A 467 35.75 -54.76 24.77
C VAL A 467 36.46 -54.54 23.43
N LEU A 468 36.21 -53.42 22.76
CA LEU A 468 36.93 -53.05 21.53
C LEU A 468 38.40 -52.72 21.83
N GLN A 469 38.70 -51.99 22.90
CA GLN A 469 40.08 -51.71 23.31
C GLN A 469 40.87 -53.00 23.63
N HIS A 470 40.25 -53.98 24.29
CA HIS A 470 40.90 -55.27 24.55
C HIS A 470 41.23 -56.00 23.24
N LYS A 471 40.30 -56.04 22.28
CA LYS A 471 40.53 -56.62 20.95
C LYS A 471 41.67 -55.92 20.19
N ILE A 472 41.77 -54.59 20.28
CA ILE A 472 42.88 -53.82 19.68
C ILE A 472 44.22 -54.26 20.29
N ASN A 473 44.30 -54.36 21.62
CA ASN A 473 45.51 -54.79 22.33
C ASN A 473 45.89 -56.26 22.04
N ASP A 474 44.92 -57.12 21.71
CA ASP A 474 45.16 -58.50 21.25
C ASP A 474 45.68 -58.56 19.81
N TYR A 475 45.17 -57.69 18.91
CA TYR A 475 45.71 -57.58 17.56
C TYR A 475 47.12 -57.00 17.55
N GLN A 476 47.42 -56.02 18.41
CA GLN A 476 48.79 -55.51 18.59
C GLN A 476 49.77 -56.61 19.00
N ARG A 477 49.43 -57.42 20.02
CA ARG A 477 50.28 -58.54 20.46
C ARG A 477 50.47 -59.62 19.39
N LYS A 478 49.49 -59.84 18.50
CA LYS A 478 49.66 -60.71 17.32
C LYS A 478 50.62 -60.11 16.28
N ILE A 479 50.51 -58.81 16.02
CA ILE A 479 51.41 -58.09 15.09
C ILE A 479 52.85 -58.10 15.62
N GLU A 480 53.05 -57.94 16.93
CA GLU A 480 54.37 -58.09 17.57
C GLU A 480 54.93 -59.51 17.39
N GLN A 481 54.13 -60.56 17.62
CA GLN A 481 54.55 -61.95 17.42
C GLN A 481 54.93 -62.27 15.96
N GLU A 482 54.19 -61.76 14.97
CA GLU A 482 54.56 -61.93 13.56
C GLU A 482 55.80 -61.11 13.17
N ASN A 483 55.99 -59.90 13.72
CA ASN A 483 57.21 -59.12 13.52
C ASN A 483 58.46 -59.79 14.15
N GLU A 484 58.29 -60.47 15.29
CA GLU A 484 59.37 -61.24 15.94
C GLU A 484 59.76 -62.47 15.09
N LYS A 485 58.76 -63.20 14.57
CA LYS A 485 58.99 -64.29 13.59
C LYS A 485 59.69 -63.76 12.33
N ARG A 486 59.25 -62.61 11.81
CA ARG A 486 59.85 -62.01 10.60
C ARG A 486 61.32 -61.66 10.82
N ARG A 487 61.67 -61.07 11.96
CA ARG A 487 63.08 -60.79 12.32
C ARG A 487 63.91 -62.06 12.45
N ASN A 488 63.35 -63.15 12.99
CA ASN A 488 64.06 -64.44 13.04
C ASN A 488 64.34 -65.02 11.64
N VAL A 489 63.37 -64.98 10.73
CA VAL A 489 63.55 -65.42 9.33
C VAL A 489 64.52 -64.49 8.57
N GLU A 490 64.49 -63.18 8.79
CA GLU A 490 65.45 -62.23 8.22
C GLU A 490 66.89 -62.53 8.69
N ASN A 491 67.09 -62.92 9.95
CA ASN A 491 68.37 -63.35 10.48
C ASN A 491 68.86 -64.68 9.87
N GLU A 492 67.98 -65.69 9.76
CA GLU A 492 68.32 -66.97 9.10
C GLU A 492 68.73 -66.74 7.63
N VAL A 493 67.94 -65.93 6.89
CA VAL A 493 68.25 -65.56 5.50
C VAL A 493 69.59 -64.83 5.39
N SER A 494 69.97 -63.98 6.36
CA SER A 494 71.30 -63.37 6.39
C SER A 494 72.40 -64.41 6.54
N THR A 495 72.31 -65.29 7.54
CA THR A 495 73.35 -66.31 7.79
C THR A 495 73.51 -67.32 6.65
N LEU A 496 72.42 -67.66 5.95
CA LEU A 496 72.46 -68.49 4.73
C LEU A 496 73.11 -67.76 3.55
N LYS A 497 73.02 -66.42 3.52
CA LYS A 497 73.67 -65.57 2.50
C LYS A 497 75.18 -65.53 2.70
N ASP A 498 75.64 -65.39 3.94
CA ASP A 498 77.06 -65.41 4.29
C ASP A 498 77.70 -66.77 3.94
N GLN A 499 77.01 -67.87 4.25
CA GLN A 499 77.42 -69.23 3.85
C GLN A 499 77.49 -69.39 2.31
N MET A 500 76.60 -68.74 1.57
CA MET A 500 76.60 -68.72 0.09
C MET A 500 77.75 -67.90 -0.51
N GLU A 501 78.30 -66.90 0.18
CA GLU A 501 79.48 -66.15 -0.29
C GLU A 501 80.79 -66.86 0.03
N ASP A 502 80.91 -67.55 1.17
CA ASP A 502 82.08 -68.38 1.46
C ASP A 502 82.13 -69.65 0.57
N LEU A 503 80.98 -70.25 0.24
CA LEU A 503 80.92 -71.35 -0.73
C LEU A 503 81.28 -70.91 -2.17
N LYS A 504 81.20 -69.61 -2.49
CA LYS A 504 81.65 -69.06 -3.78
C LYS A 504 83.16 -68.84 -3.89
N LYS A 505 83.91 -68.87 -2.78
CA LYS A 505 85.37 -68.66 -2.78
C LYS A 505 86.20 -69.90 -3.08
N ASN A 506 85.60 -71.10 -3.13
CA ASN A 506 86.34 -72.36 -3.23
C ASN A 506 85.99 -73.19 -4.48
N ASN A 507 87.03 -73.89 -4.97
CA ASN A 507 87.02 -74.99 -5.92
C ASN A 507 86.90 -74.66 -7.43
N GLN A 508 88.05 -74.40 -8.06
CA GLN A 508 88.27 -74.65 -9.49
C GLN A 508 88.95 -76.03 -9.68
N HIS A 509 88.31 -77.00 -10.36
CA HIS A 509 88.85 -77.69 -11.55
C HIS A 509 88.09 -78.98 -11.96
N SER A 510 88.25 -79.31 -13.25
CA SER A 510 88.07 -80.62 -13.90
C SER A 510 86.66 -81.19 -14.17
N GLN A 511 86.21 -80.99 -15.41
CA GLN A 511 85.76 -82.04 -16.35
C GLN A 511 84.87 -83.18 -15.83
N ILE A 512 83.62 -82.85 -15.50
CA ILE A 512 82.45 -83.67 -15.90
C ILE A 512 81.49 -82.73 -16.64
N SER A 513 81.92 -82.26 -17.81
CA SER A 513 81.59 -80.92 -18.33
C SER A 513 80.76 -80.89 -19.63
N THR A 514 79.80 -81.80 -19.79
CA THR A 514 78.79 -81.75 -20.87
C THR A 514 77.40 -82.05 -20.33
N GLU A 515 77.17 -83.25 -19.77
CA GLU A 515 75.84 -83.60 -19.20
C GLU A 515 75.46 -82.72 -18.00
N LYS A 516 76.43 -82.39 -17.13
CA LYS A 516 76.21 -81.36 -16.09
C LYS A 516 75.95 -79.99 -16.68
N ILE A 517 76.47 -79.62 -17.85
CA ILE A 517 76.18 -78.30 -18.43
C ILE A 517 74.71 -78.23 -18.83
N THR A 518 74.16 -79.26 -19.50
CA THR A 518 72.73 -79.28 -19.85
C THR A 518 71.82 -79.34 -18.62
N GLN A 519 72.17 -80.14 -17.60
CA GLN A 519 71.41 -80.17 -16.34
C GLN A 519 71.51 -78.87 -15.53
N LEU A 520 72.67 -78.22 -15.52
CA LEU A 520 72.87 -76.91 -14.87
C LEU A 520 72.24 -75.78 -15.67
N GLN A 521 72.17 -75.85 -17.01
CA GLN A 521 71.41 -74.90 -17.82
C GLN A 521 69.92 -75.01 -17.51
N LYS A 522 69.34 -76.22 -17.52
CA LYS A 522 67.93 -76.41 -17.18
C LYS A 522 67.62 -75.96 -15.74
N LYS A 523 68.48 -76.30 -14.77
CA LYS A 523 68.35 -75.79 -13.39
C LYS A 523 68.56 -74.29 -13.27
N LEU A 524 69.47 -73.69 -14.03
CA LEU A 524 69.69 -72.24 -14.02
C LEU A 524 68.49 -71.50 -14.62
N GLU A 525 67.84 -72.07 -15.62
CA GLU A 525 66.61 -71.55 -16.23
C GLU A 525 65.43 -71.67 -15.25
N GLU A 526 65.19 -72.87 -14.70
CA GLU A 526 64.20 -73.10 -13.63
C GLU A 526 64.43 -72.21 -12.39
N THR A 527 65.68 -71.99 -11.99
CA THR A 527 66.04 -71.13 -10.84
C THR A 527 65.95 -69.65 -11.19
N ASN A 528 66.26 -69.24 -12.43
CA ASN A 528 66.06 -67.87 -12.89
C ASN A 528 64.57 -67.52 -12.97
N ASP A 529 63.72 -68.43 -13.41
CA ASP A 529 62.27 -68.19 -13.46
C ASP A 529 61.65 -68.19 -12.06
N LEU A 530 62.08 -69.08 -11.15
CA LEU A 530 61.76 -68.97 -9.72
C LEU A 530 62.21 -67.63 -9.13
N TRP A 531 63.45 -67.19 -9.40
CA TRP A 531 64.00 -65.93 -8.91
C TRP A 531 63.32 -64.70 -9.52
N ARG A 532 62.85 -64.77 -10.78
CA ARG A 532 61.98 -63.76 -11.41
C ARG A 532 60.63 -63.71 -10.71
N THR A 533 59.97 -64.86 -10.52
CA THR A 533 58.67 -64.88 -9.81
C THR A 533 58.79 -64.37 -8.38
N GLU A 534 59.91 -64.63 -7.71
CA GLU A 534 60.14 -64.20 -6.33
C GLU A 534 60.65 -62.75 -6.22
N LEU A 535 61.29 -62.21 -7.26
CA LEU A 535 61.45 -60.76 -7.42
C LEU A 535 60.09 -60.07 -7.61
N ASP A 536 59.19 -60.65 -8.40
CA ASP A 536 57.86 -60.09 -8.63
C ASP A 536 56.95 -60.21 -7.39
N THR A 537 56.99 -61.31 -6.62
CA THR A 537 56.28 -61.36 -5.32
C THR A 537 56.90 -60.37 -4.35
N ALA A 538 58.24 -60.26 -4.24
CA ALA A 538 58.89 -59.26 -3.39
C ALA A 538 58.59 -57.81 -3.83
N ALA A 539 58.45 -57.55 -5.13
CA ALA A 539 58.06 -56.24 -5.65
C ALA A 539 56.59 -55.92 -5.33
N ARG A 540 55.67 -56.89 -5.52
CA ARG A 540 54.25 -56.77 -5.15
C ARG A 540 54.06 -56.59 -3.64
N LEU A 541 54.79 -57.34 -2.82
CA LEU A 541 54.78 -57.21 -1.36
C LEU A 541 55.37 -55.87 -0.89
N ARG A 542 56.47 -55.39 -1.50
CA ARG A 542 56.98 -54.04 -1.22
C ARG A 542 55.97 -52.96 -1.58
N LYS A 543 55.34 -53.05 -2.77
CA LYS A 543 54.30 -52.10 -3.20
C LYS A 543 53.12 -52.08 -2.23
N SER A 544 52.56 -53.25 -1.91
CA SER A 544 51.47 -53.40 -0.93
C SER A 544 51.84 -52.89 0.46
N ASN A 545 53.09 -53.12 0.91
CA ASN A 545 53.56 -52.61 2.19
C ASN A 545 53.74 -51.07 2.17
N THR A 546 54.17 -50.46 1.07
CA THR A 546 54.19 -48.99 0.92
C THR A 546 52.79 -48.39 0.84
N GLU A 547 51.84 -49.07 0.20
CA GLU A 547 50.43 -48.66 0.17
C GLU A 547 49.81 -48.71 1.57
N MET A 548 50.02 -49.81 2.31
CA MET A 548 49.55 -49.96 3.68
C MET A 548 50.22 -48.96 4.65
N SER A 549 51.50 -48.62 4.48
CA SER A 549 52.15 -47.55 5.24
C SER A 549 51.59 -46.16 4.90
N LYS A 550 51.19 -45.88 3.65
CA LYS A 550 50.48 -44.64 3.30
C LYS A 550 49.12 -44.57 4.00
N SER A 551 48.32 -45.64 3.93
CA SER A 551 47.01 -45.70 4.61
C SER A 551 47.13 -45.57 6.13
N LEU A 552 48.16 -46.19 6.74
CA LEU A 552 48.42 -46.04 8.18
C LEU A 552 48.74 -44.58 8.55
N SER A 553 49.61 -43.92 7.80
CA SER A 553 49.93 -42.49 8.00
C SER A 553 48.69 -41.59 7.86
N GLN A 554 47.83 -41.88 6.89
CA GLN A 554 46.58 -41.15 6.67
C GLN A 554 45.59 -41.33 7.83
N VAL A 555 45.45 -42.55 8.36
CA VAL A 555 44.65 -42.85 9.55
C VAL A 555 45.25 -42.18 10.81
N GLU A 556 46.57 -42.14 10.95
CA GLU A 556 47.22 -41.42 12.05
C GLU A 556 47.01 -39.90 11.97
N SER A 557 46.91 -39.32 10.78
CA SER A 557 46.58 -37.90 10.59
C SER A 557 45.13 -37.62 10.98
N LEU A 558 44.18 -38.43 10.48
CA LEU A 558 42.76 -38.35 10.85
C LEU A 558 42.53 -38.53 12.36
N ASN A 559 43.26 -39.44 13.00
CA ASN A 559 43.20 -39.64 14.46
C ASN A 559 43.72 -38.43 15.24
N ARG A 560 44.78 -37.75 14.76
CA ARG A 560 45.28 -36.51 15.37
C ARG A 560 44.28 -35.36 15.23
N GLU A 561 43.65 -35.20 14.06
CA GLU A 561 42.56 -34.24 13.88
C GLU A 561 41.37 -34.55 14.80
N LEU A 562 40.96 -35.82 14.94
CA LEU A 562 39.88 -36.20 15.84
C LEU A 562 40.22 -35.86 17.30
N GLN A 563 41.45 -36.14 17.74
CA GLN A 563 41.91 -35.83 19.10
C GLN A 563 41.90 -34.33 19.40
N GLU A 564 42.30 -33.49 18.44
CA GLU A 564 42.26 -32.04 18.64
C GLU A 564 40.82 -31.48 18.58
N ARG A 565 39.96 -32.01 17.69
CA ARG A 565 38.52 -31.70 17.72
C ARG A 565 37.86 -32.11 19.05
N CYS A 566 38.23 -33.27 19.61
CA CYS A 566 37.77 -33.69 20.94
C CYS A 566 38.23 -32.73 22.04
N ARG A 567 39.48 -32.25 22.01
CA ARG A 567 39.97 -31.23 22.97
C ARG A 567 39.23 -29.91 22.86
N VAL A 568 38.95 -29.44 21.64
CA VAL A 568 38.16 -28.22 21.43
C VAL A 568 36.75 -28.38 21.99
N LEU A 569 36.10 -29.54 21.74
CA LEU A 569 34.78 -29.86 22.30
C LEU A 569 34.78 -30.01 23.83
N GLU A 570 35.85 -30.57 24.42
CA GLU A 570 35.99 -30.70 25.87
C GLU A 570 36.23 -29.34 26.54
N SER A 571 36.96 -28.44 25.88
CA SER A 571 37.16 -27.05 26.29
C SER A 571 35.87 -26.21 26.20
N THR A 572 35.13 -26.30 25.10
CA THR A 572 33.84 -25.59 24.97
C THR A 572 32.79 -26.15 25.91
N LYS A 573 32.74 -27.46 26.14
CA LYS A 573 31.90 -28.08 27.18
C LYS A 573 32.21 -27.48 28.56
N LEU A 574 33.49 -27.42 28.96
CA LEU A 574 33.89 -26.88 30.27
C LEU A 574 33.52 -25.40 30.43
N GLN A 575 33.61 -24.62 29.35
CA GLN A 575 33.17 -23.23 29.35
C GLN A 575 31.63 -23.11 29.47
N VAL A 576 30.85 -23.93 28.77
CA VAL A 576 29.38 -23.99 28.91
C VAL A 576 28.95 -24.46 30.31
N GLU A 577 29.64 -25.43 30.92
CA GLU A 577 29.39 -25.86 32.31
C GLU A 577 29.65 -24.71 33.29
N LYS A 578 30.72 -23.94 33.10
CA LYS A 578 31.04 -22.75 33.90
C LYS A 578 29.99 -21.64 33.73
N ASP A 579 29.54 -21.38 32.51
CA ASP A 579 28.54 -20.35 32.23
C ASP A 579 27.15 -20.75 32.77
N TYR A 580 26.81 -22.04 32.73
CA TYR A 580 25.63 -22.59 33.40
C TYR A 580 25.64 -22.31 34.91
N TYR A 581 26.75 -22.58 35.61
CA TYR A 581 26.84 -22.28 37.05
C TYR A 581 26.78 -20.78 37.36
N GLN A 582 27.32 -19.91 36.49
CA GLN A 582 27.17 -18.45 36.64
C GLN A 582 25.71 -18.01 36.45
N LEU A 583 25.02 -18.56 35.45
CA LEU A 583 23.62 -18.25 35.18
C LEU A 583 22.70 -18.77 36.30
N GLN A 584 23.00 -19.94 36.87
CA GLN A 584 22.31 -20.46 38.06
C GLN A 584 22.51 -19.55 39.28
N ALA A 585 23.74 -19.11 39.56
CA ALA A 585 24.03 -18.21 40.68
C ALA A 585 23.32 -16.84 40.53
N ALA A 586 23.23 -16.32 39.30
CA ALA A 586 22.47 -15.11 38.99
C ALA A 586 20.96 -15.32 39.20
N LEU A 587 20.40 -16.44 38.72
CA LEU A 587 18.99 -16.80 38.93
C LEU A 587 18.64 -16.98 40.42
N GLU A 588 19.55 -17.53 41.22
CA GLU A 588 19.38 -17.65 42.67
C GLU A 588 19.45 -16.30 43.39
N SER A 589 20.20 -15.31 42.87
CA SER A 589 20.11 -13.94 43.40
C SER A 589 18.78 -13.29 43.03
N GLU A 590 18.44 -13.26 41.74
CA GLU A 590 17.18 -12.70 41.25
C GLU A 590 15.95 -13.29 41.98
N ARG A 591 15.99 -14.57 42.37
CA ARG A 591 14.96 -15.20 43.23
C ARG A 591 14.91 -14.64 44.65
N ARG A 592 16.06 -14.41 45.31
CA ARG A 592 16.13 -13.77 46.63
C ARG A 592 15.66 -12.31 46.55
N ASP A 593 16.13 -11.58 45.56
CA ASP A 593 15.85 -10.16 45.36
C ASP A 593 14.35 -9.93 45.07
N ARG A 594 13.71 -10.83 44.28
CA ARG A 594 12.25 -10.86 44.12
C ARG A 594 11.49 -11.25 45.39
N SER A 595 12.00 -12.21 46.18
CA SER A 595 11.37 -12.58 47.46
C SER A 595 11.31 -11.36 48.40
N HIS A 596 12.42 -10.64 48.52
CA HIS A 596 12.52 -9.47 49.38
C HIS A 596 11.70 -8.27 48.84
N GLY A 597 11.64 -8.12 47.51
CA GLY A 597 10.70 -7.20 46.86
C GLY A 597 9.23 -7.54 47.15
N SER A 598 8.87 -8.84 47.21
CA SER A 598 7.52 -9.29 47.55
C SER A 598 7.17 -9.03 49.03
N GLU A 599 8.11 -9.18 49.95
CA GLU A 599 7.94 -8.80 51.37
C GLU A 599 7.68 -7.29 51.50
N MET A 600 8.52 -6.47 50.84
CA MET A 600 8.38 -5.01 50.82
C MET A 600 7.04 -4.55 50.21
N ILE A 601 6.56 -5.22 49.15
CA ILE A 601 5.23 -4.98 48.58
C ILE A 601 4.13 -5.32 49.59
N GLY A 602 4.27 -6.40 50.36
CA GLY A 602 3.34 -6.77 51.44
C GLY A 602 3.27 -5.72 52.55
N GLU A 603 4.41 -5.24 53.04
CA GLU A 603 4.47 -4.17 54.04
C GLU A 603 3.83 -2.86 53.53
N LEU A 604 4.12 -2.49 52.27
CA LEU A 604 3.52 -1.31 51.64
C LEU A 604 2.00 -1.47 51.45
N GLN A 605 1.50 -2.66 51.10
CA GLN A 605 0.06 -2.93 51.02
C GLN A 605 -0.65 -2.80 52.38
N VAL A 606 -0.07 -3.35 53.45
CA VAL A 606 -0.58 -3.17 54.83
C VAL A 606 -0.61 -1.69 55.21
N ARG A 607 0.44 -0.94 54.87
CA ARG A 607 0.50 0.49 55.17
C ARG A 607 -0.52 1.31 54.35
N ILE A 608 -0.75 0.94 53.09
CA ILE A 608 -1.79 1.55 52.26
C ILE A 608 -3.20 1.30 52.83
N THR A 609 -3.52 0.09 53.28
CA THR A 609 -4.85 -0.19 53.86
C THR A 609 -5.08 0.55 55.18
N THR A 610 -4.03 0.70 56.00
CA THR A 610 -4.09 1.49 57.24
C THR A 610 -4.37 2.98 56.94
N LEU A 611 -3.62 3.57 55.99
CA LEU A 611 -3.82 4.96 55.55
C LEU A 611 -5.20 5.18 54.90
N GLN A 612 -5.76 4.18 54.22
CA GLN A 612 -7.12 4.25 53.66
C GLN A 612 -8.19 4.30 54.76
N GLU A 613 -8.05 3.51 55.82
CA GLU A 613 -8.97 3.49 56.95
C GLU A 613 -8.83 4.78 57.80
N GLU A 614 -7.63 5.35 57.92
CA GLU A 614 -7.40 6.68 58.49
C GLU A 614 -8.09 7.79 57.68
N VAL A 615 -7.90 7.83 56.35
CA VAL A 615 -8.54 8.82 55.45
C VAL A 615 -10.07 8.71 55.51
N LYS A 616 -10.61 7.49 55.61
CA LYS A 616 -12.04 7.22 55.80
C LYS A 616 -12.56 7.77 57.14
N ASN A 617 -11.81 7.57 58.23
CA ASN A 617 -12.14 8.15 59.54
C ASN A 617 -12.03 9.70 59.54
N ILE A 618 -11.07 10.28 58.82
CA ILE A 618 -10.95 11.73 58.66
C ILE A 618 -12.15 12.29 57.88
N LYS A 619 -12.61 11.62 56.81
CA LYS A 619 -13.82 12.00 56.07
C LYS A 619 -15.07 11.97 56.95
N ASN A 620 -15.30 10.89 57.67
CA ASN A 620 -16.44 10.76 58.60
C ASN A 620 -16.43 11.88 59.67
N ASN A 621 -15.26 12.28 60.16
CA ASN A 621 -15.13 13.40 61.09
C ASN A 621 -15.38 14.75 60.42
N LEU A 622 -14.92 14.96 59.18
CA LEU A 622 -15.17 16.18 58.42
C LEU A 622 -16.67 16.38 58.15
N GLU A 623 -17.38 15.34 57.68
CA GLU A 623 -18.83 15.38 57.44
C GLU A 623 -19.62 15.75 58.70
N ARG A 624 -19.22 15.22 59.86
CA ARG A 624 -19.78 15.59 61.16
C ARG A 624 -19.54 17.06 61.51
N VAL A 625 -18.31 17.55 61.36
CA VAL A 625 -17.95 18.96 61.63
C VAL A 625 -18.65 19.91 60.66
N GLU A 626 -18.88 19.52 59.41
CA GLU A 626 -19.68 20.31 58.46
C GLU A 626 -21.16 20.38 58.84
N ALA A 627 -21.75 19.29 59.35
CA ALA A 627 -23.11 19.28 59.86
C ALA A 627 -23.25 20.15 61.12
N GLU A 628 -22.33 20.05 62.07
CA GLU A 628 -22.26 20.89 63.28
C GLU A 628 -22.11 22.38 62.92
N ARG A 629 -21.20 22.70 61.97
CA ARG A 629 -21.03 24.07 61.42
C ARG A 629 -22.30 24.61 60.79
N LYS A 630 -23.02 23.80 60.01
CA LYS A 630 -24.28 24.20 59.37
C LYS A 630 -25.35 24.50 60.40
N GLN A 631 -25.51 23.65 61.42
CA GLN A 631 -26.44 23.87 62.52
C GLN A 631 -26.13 25.16 63.29
N ALA A 632 -24.84 25.43 63.57
CA ALA A 632 -24.42 26.67 64.21
C ALA A 632 -24.70 27.92 63.35
N GLN A 633 -24.52 27.84 62.03
CA GLN A 633 -24.85 28.92 61.10
C GLN A 633 -26.38 29.18 61.06
N ASP A 634 -27.20 28.13 61.03
CA ASP A 634 -28.67 28.29 61.04
C ASP A 634 -29.18 28.88 62.36
N MET A 635 -28.53 28.57 63.50
CA MET A 635 -28.78 29.24 64.78
C MET A 635 -28.38 30.72 64.76
N LEU A 636 -27.20 31.06 64.22
CA LEU A 636 -26.77 32.47 64.07
C LEU A 636 -27.76 33.27 63.20
N ASN A 637 -28.15 32.69 62.06
CA ASN A 637 -29.15 33.25 61.13
C ASN A 637 -30.53 33.47 61.79
N HIS A 638 -30.85 32.73 62.86
CA HIS A 638 -32.07 32.89 63.63
C HIS A 638 -31.94 34.06 64.62
N SER A 639 -30.88 34.07 65.44
CA SER A 639 -30.65 35.14 66.42
C SER A 639 -30.42 36.52 65.77
N GLU A 640 -29.83 36.60 64.57
CA GLU A 640 -29.76 37.85 63.81
C GLU A 640 -31.14 38.37 63.39
N LYS A 641 -32.08 37.49 63.02
CA LYS A 641 -33.46 37.88 62.70
C LYS A 641 -34.20 38.37 63.95
N GLU A 642 -34.03 37.69 65.08
CA GLU A 642 -34.61 38.14 66.36
C GLU A 642 -34.05 39.50 66.79
N LYS A 643 -32.71 39.70 66.69
CA LYS A 643 -32.07 41.00 66.94
C LYS A 643 -32.65 42.10 66.05
N ASN A 644 -32.75 41.86 64.74
CA ASN A 644 -33.27 42.87 63.80
C ASN A 644 -34.75 43.21 64.09
N ASN A 645 -35.56 42.21 64.47
CA ASN A 645 -36.96 42.45 64.90
C ASN A 645 -37.05 43.29 66.19
N LEU A 646 -36.19 43.01 67.17
CA LEU A 646 -36.08 43.80 68.41
C LEU A 646 -35.59 45.23 68.14
N GLU A 647 -34.65 45.41 67.21
CA GLU A 647 -34.14 46.71 66.80
C GLU A 647 -35.20 47.56 66.09
N ILE A 648 -36.09 46.93 65.30
CA ILE A 648 -37.25 47.60 64.68
C ILE A 648 -38.27 48.05 65.75
N ASP A 649 -38.61 47.18 66.70
CA ASP A 649 -39.53 47.52 67.81
C ASP A 649 -38.97 48.63 68.73
N LEU A 650 -37.66 48.58 69.04
CA LEU A 650 -36.96 49.64 69.76
C LEU A 650 -36.99 50.98 69.01
N ASN A 651 -36.73 50.99 67.70
CA ASN A 651 -36.80 52.21 66.89
C ASN A 651 -38.23 52.77 66.79
N TYR A 652 -39.25 51.91 66.69
CA TYR A 652 -40.66 52.32 66.71
C TYR A 652 -41.03 52.96 68.07
N LYS A 653 -40.61 52.35 69.18
CA LYS A 653 -40.79 52.90 70.54
C LYS A 653 -40.03 54.21 70.74
N LEU A 654 -38.81 54.33 70.20
CA LEU A 654 -38.02 55.55 70.24
C LEU A 654 -38.73 56.70 69.48
N LYS A 655 -39.24 56.43 68.28
CA LYS A 655 -40.01 57.42 67.49
C LYS A 655 -41.25 57.88 68.25
N SER A 656 -42.03 56.94 68.78
CA SER A 656 -43.21 57.23 69.60
C SER A 656 -42.89 58.03 70.89
N LEU A 657 -41.67 57.89 71.45
CA LEU A 657 -41.22 58.73 72.57
C LEU A 657 -40.78 60.12 72.12
N GLN A 658 -40.13 60.26 70.96
CA GLN A 658 -39.78 61.55 70.37
C GLN A 658 -41.04 62.37 70.04
N ASP A 659 -42.04 61.77 69.40
CA ASP A 659 -43.28 62.46 68.99
C ASP A 659 -44.05 63.01 70.20
N ARG A 660 -44.09 62.24 71.31
CA ARG A 660 -44.67 62.70 72.59
C ARG A 660 -43.86 63.80 73.25
N LEU A 661 -42.53 63.72 73.23
CA LEU A 661 -41.67 64.77 73.76
C LEU A 661 -41.83 66.08 72.97
N GLU A 662 -42.04 66.00 71.66
CA GLU A 662 -42.27 67.16 70.79
C GLU A 662 -43.65 67.80 71.03
N GLN A 663 -44.68 66.99 71.32
CA GLN A 663 -45.98 67.47 71.80
C GLN A 663 -45.86 68.19 73.16
N GLU A 664 -45.26 67.54 74.17
CA GLU A 664 -45.02 68.12 75.50
C GLU A 664 -44.24 69.44 75.41
N VAL A 665 -43.19 69.51 74.58
CA VAL A 665 -42.42 70.74 74.34
C VAL A 665 -43.27 71.85 73.69
N ASN A 666 -44.25 71.53 72.86
CA ASN A 666 -45.20 72.52 72.34
C ASN A 666 -46.22 72.98 73.39
N GLU A 667 -46.78 72.07 74.19
CA GLU A 667 -47.68 72.42 75.29
C GLU A 667 -46.96 73.26 76.35
N HIS A 668 -45.67 72.98 76.60
CA HIS A 668 -44.84 73.76 77.52
C HIS A 668 -44.46 75.14 76.96
N LYS A 669 -44.30 75.30 75.63
CA LYS A 669 -44.17 76.63 74.98
C LYS A 669 -45.46 77.45 75.10
N VAL A 670 -46.62 76.81 74.92
CA VAL A 670 -47.95 77.48 75.00
C VAL A 670 -48.26 77.92 76.43
N THR A 671 -47.94 77.11 77.44
CA THR A 671 -48.12 77.48 78.86
C THR A 671 -47.14 78.55 79.31
N LYS A 672 -45.87 78.49 78.89
CA LYS A 672 -44.84 79.50 79.20
C LYS A 672 -45.17 80.90 78.63
N ALA A 673 -46.03 81.00 77.62
CA ALA A 673 -46.49 82.27 77.06
C ALA A 673 -47.69 82.92 77.80
N ARG A 674 -48.18 82.35 78.90
CA ARG A 674 -49.44 82.76 79.56
C ARG A 674 -49.37 83.16 81.04
N LEU A 675 -48.19 83.16 81.66
CA LEU A 675 -48.04 83.49 83.10
C LEU A 675 -46.99 84.57 83.37
N THR A 676 -47.38 85.81 83.09
CA THR A 676 -46.83 87.03 83.69
C THR A 676 -47.83 87.62 84.68
N ASP A 677 -47.35 88.20 85.77
CA ASP A 677 -48.09 88.88 86.85
C ASP A 677 -49.17 88.10 87.63
N LYS A 678 -48.86 87.76 88.89
CA LYS A 678 -49.43 88.52 90.02
C LYS A 678 -48.67 88.34 91.35
N HIS A 679 -49.08 89.12 92.35
CA HIS A 679 -48.35 89.45 93.58
C HIS A 679 -49.01 88.88 94.85
N GLN A 680 -48.19 88.75 95.91
CA GLN A 680 -48.56 88.83 97.35
C GLN A 680 -49.50 87.73 97.92
N SER A 681 -49.55 87.48 99.24
CA SER A 681 -48.84 88.13 100.38
C SER A 681 -48.19 87.09 101.31
N ILE A 682 -47.28 87.55 102.16
CA ILE A 682 -46.66 86.79 103.26
C ILE A 682 -47.58 86.83 104.51
N GLU A 683 -47.31 85.90 105.43
CA GLU A 683 -47.44 86.05 106.90
C GLU A 683 -48.49 85.22 107.67
N GLU A 684 -48.47 83.89 107.49
CA GLU A 684 -48.93 82.95 108.53
C GLU A 684 -47.94 81.79 108.76
N ALA A 685 -46.65 82.13 108.70
CA ALA A 685 -45.55 81.18 108.80
C ALA A 685 -45.28 80.74 110.25
N ARG A 686 -45.79 79.55 110.65
CA ARG A 686 -45.13 78.62 111.60
C ARG A 686 -45.77 77.24 111.77
N SER A 687 -47.04 77.04 111.39
CA SER A 687 -47.72 75.74 111.59
C SER A 687 -47.39 74.68 110.52
N VAL A 688 -47.32 75.07 109.25
CA VAL A 688 -47.22 74.13 108.09
C VAL A 688 -45.92 73.30 108.08
N ALA A 689 -44.83 73.83 108.63
CA ALA A 689 -43.48 73.26 108.49
C ALA A 689 -43.29 71.84 109.06
N MET A 690 -44.06 71.43 110.08
CA MET A 690 -43.97 70.04 110.58
C MET A 690 -44.63 69.03 109.64
N CYS A 691 -45.72 69.39 108.97
CA CYS A 691 -46.46 68.47 108.09
C CYS A 691 -45.68 68.16 106.80
N GLU A 692 -44.94 69.16 106.27
CA GLU A 692 -44.01 68.93 105.16
C GLU A 692 -42.84 67.99 105.53
N MET A 693 -42.40 68.01 106.79
CA MET A 693 -41.29 67.16 107.24
C MET A 693 -41.70 65.68 107.26
N GLU A 694 -42.91 65.36 107.73
CA GLU A 694 -43.44 63.99 107.65
C GLU A 694 -43.65 63.52 106.20
N LYS A 695 -44.11 64.42 105.32
CA LYS A 695 -44.25 64.13 103.88
C LYS A 695 -42.89 63.79 103.25
N LYS A 696 -41.87 64.61 103.50
CA LYS A 696 -40.49 64.36 103.02
C LYS A 696 -39.93 63.05 103.57
N ILE A 697 -40.17 62.70 104.84
CA ILE A 697 -39.74 61.41 105.41
C ILE A 697 -40.43 60.21 104.73
N LYS A 698 -41.68 60.33 104.29
CA LYS A 698 -42.35 59.27 103.50
C LYS A 698 -41.81 59.19 102.06
N GLU A 699 -41.59 60.33 101.41
CA GLU A 699 -41.00 60.40 100.07
C GLU A 699 -39.58 59.82 100.04
N GLU A 700 -38.76 60.12 101.05
CA GLU A 700 -37.40 59.60 101.18
C GLU A 700 -37.37 58.09 101.45
N ARG A 701 -38.31 57.54 102.23
CA ARG A 701 -38.46 56.08 102.39
C ARG A 701 -38.81 55.39 101.07
N ALA A 702 -39.73 55.96 100.28
CA ALA A 702 -40.11 55.40 98.99
C ALA A 702 -38.99 55.53 97.93
N ALA A 703 -38.17 56.59 98.01
CA ALA A 703 -36.96 56.74 97.21
C ALA A 703 -35.90 55.69 97.58
N ARG A 704 -35.70 55.47 98.88
CA ARG A 704 -34.78 54.45 99.43
C ARG A 704 -35.19 53.03 99.04
N GLU A 705 -36.46 52.67 99.17
CA GLU A 705 -36.98 51.35 98.78
C GLU A 705 -36.79 51.10 97.26
N LYS A 706 -36.95 52.13 96.42
CA LYS A 706 -36.62 52.06 94.98
C LYS A 706 -35.11 51.94 94.71
N ALA A 707 -34.26 52.53 95.54
CA ALA A 707 -32.81 52.37 95.43
C ALA A 707 -32.35 50.96 95.83
N GLU A 708 -32.85 50.44 96.95
CA GLU A 708 -32.54 49.10 97.46
C GLU A 708 -33.00 48.01 96.47
N ASN A 709 -34.21 48.13 95.88
CA ASN A 709 -34.66 47.23 94.80
C ASN A 709 -33.78 47.31 93.53
N ARG A 710 -33.25 48.50 93.18
CA ARG A 710 -32.32 48.66 92.05
C ARG A 710 -30.96 48.02 92.32
N ILE A 711 -30.47 48.08 93.56
CA ILE A 711 -29.23 47.42 93.97
C ILE A 711 -29.38 45.90 93.83
N VAL A 712 -30.44 45.31 94.36
CA VAL A 712 -30.70 43.86 94.24
C VAL A 712 -30.84 43.42 92.77
N GLN A 713 -31.44 44.24 91.91
CA GLN A 713 -31.54 43.96 90.47
C GLN A 713 -30.17 44.03 89.77
N ALA A 714 -29.30 44.96 90.16
CA ALA A 714 -27.93 45.07 89.65
C ALA A 714 -27.04 43.91 90.16
N GLU A 715 -27.12 43.56 91.44
CA GLU A 715 -26.41 42.41 92.03
C GLU A 715 -26.76 41.10 91.31
N LYS A 716 -28.04 40.92 90.95
CA LYS A 716 -28.48 39.77 90.14
C LYS A 716 -27.91 39.80 88.71
N GLN A 717 -27.76 40.97 88.09
CA GLN A 717 -27.10 41.09 86.79
C GLN A 717 -25.59 40.82 86.88
N CYS A 718 -24.90 41.37 87.88
CA CYS A 718 -23.49 41.05 88.14
C CYS A 718 -23.27 39.55 88.40
N SER A 719 -24.18 38.90 89.13
CA SER A 719 -24.11 37.45 89.40
C SER A 719 -24.26 36.58 88.14
N MET A 720 -25.06 37.01 87.15
CA MET A 720 -25.16 36.33 85.85
C MET A 720 -23.90 36.58 85.01
N LEU A 721 -23.41 37.82 84.95
CA LEU A 721 -22.19 38.16 84.22
C LEU A 721 -20.95 37.44 84.78
N ASP A 722 -20.86 37.22 86.09
CA ASP A 722 -19.78 36.46 86.73
C ASP A 722 -19.87 34.95 86.42
N PHE A 723 -21.07 34.41 86.18
CA PHE A 723 -21.24 33.04 85.68
C PHE A 723 -20.85 32.93 84.20
N ASP A 724 -21.30 33.86 83.36
CA ASP A 724 -20.97 33.90 81.93
C ASP A 724 -19.46 34.13 81.71
N LEU A 725 -18.82 34.94 82.56
CA LEU A 725 -17.38 35.14 82.59
C LEU A 725 -16.65 33.83 82.92
N LYS A 726 -17.08 33.08 83.93
CA LYS A 726 -16.49 31.78 84.30
C LYS A 726 -16.68 30.72 83.22
N GLN A 727 -17.84 30.65 82.58
CA GLN A 727 -18.06 29.75 81.44
C GLN A 727 -17.16 30.13 80.25
N SER A 728 -16.96 31.43 80.02
CA SER A 728 -16.07 31.94 78.97
C SER A 728 -14.59 31.68 79.27
N GLN A 729 -14.17 31.77 80.54
CA GLN A 729 -12.84 31.40 81.01
C GLN A 729 -12.57 29.90 80.79
N GLN A 730 -13.50 29.02 81.18
CA GLN A 730 -13.35 27.57 80.96
C GLN A 730 -13.27 27.20 79.46
N LYS A 731 -14.03 27.89 78.59
CA LYS A 731 -13.90 27.71 77.13
C LYS A 731 -12.54 28.19 76.61
N LEU A 732 -12.03 29.31 77.11
CA LEU A 732 -10.71 29.82 76.73
C LEU A 732 -9.59 28.88 77.18
N GLU A 733 -9.69 28.33 78.39
CA GLU A 733 -8.75 27.37 78.97
C GLU A 733 -8.69 26.08 78.14
N HIS A 734 -9.84 25.51 77.78
CA HIS A 734 -9.90 24.34 76.90
C HIS A 734 -9.38 24.61 75.47
N LEU A 735 -9.61 25.80 74.92
CA LEU A 735 -9.05 26.22 73.63
C LEU A 735 -7.52 26.42 73.69
N LEU A 736 -6.96 26.81 74.84
CA LEU A 736 -5.52 26.88 75.06
C LEU A 736 -4.90 25.47 75.11
N GLU A 737 -5.50 24.52 75.84
CA GLU A 737 -5.07 23.11 75.80
C GLU A 737 -5.16 22.51 74.39
N GLN A 738 -6.19 22.87 73.61
CA GLN A 738 -6.34 22.39 72.23
C GLN A 738 -5.27 23.01 71.30
N LYS A 739 -4.97 24.30 71.47
CA LYS A 739 -3.88 24.99 70.76
C LYS A 739 -2.52 24.35 71.07
N GLU A 740 -2.22 24.08 72.34
CA GLU A 740 -0.93 23.53 72.76
C GLU A 740 -0.71 22.12 72.17
N ARG A 741 -1.74 21.27 72.19
CA ARG A 741 -1.72 19.95 71.52
C ARG A 741 -1.47 20.06 70.01
N LEU A 742 -2.13 21.00 69.33
CA LEU A 742 -1.93 21.24 67.90
C LEU A 742 -0.53 21.82 67.60
N GLU A 743 0.04 22.63 68.48
CA GLU A 743 1.41 23.14 68.34
C GLU A 743 2.45 22.01 68.51
N ASP A 744 2.23 21.03 69.39
CA ASP A 744 3.08 19.84 69.51
C ASP A 744 2.89 18.84 68.35
N GLU A 745 1.68 18.69 67.82
CA GLU A 745 1.41 17.90 66.62
C GLU A 745 2.12 18.51 65.39
N VAL A 746 2.06 19.83 65.22
CA VAL A 746 2.81 20.56 64.17
C VAL A 746 4.33 20.44 64.34
N LYS A 747 4.87 20.45 65.57
CA LYS A 747 6.31 20.19 65.81
C LYS A 747 6.69 18.77 65.36
N ASN A 748 5.90 17.76 65.72
CA ASN A 748 6.14 16.37 65.30
C ASN A 748 6.05 16.19 63.78
N LEU A 749 5.07 16.79 63.12
CA LEU A 749 4.94 16.76 61.66
C LEU A 749 6.09 17.48 60.96
N THR A 750 6.60 18.57 61.54
CA THR A 750 7.78 19.29 61.03
C THR A 750 9.04 18.43 61.16
N LEU A 751 9.23 17.74 62.29
CA LEU A 751 10.34 16.81 62.50
C LEU A 751 10.28 15.61 61.53
N GLN A 752 9.09 15.08 61.25
CA GLN A 752 8.91 14.03 60.22
C GLN A 752 9.22 14.56 58.82
N LEU A 753 8.83 15.80 58.50
CA LEU A 753 9.15 16.44 57.22
C LEU A 753 10.66 16.68 57.04
N GLU A 754 11.38 17.04 58.10
CA GLU A 754 12.84 17.11 58.10
C GLU A 754 13.48 15.71 57.92
N GLN A 755 12.93 14.66 58.53
CA GLN A 755 13.41 13.29 58.32
C GLN A 755 13.21 12.81 56.88
N GLU A 756 12.03 13.03 56.28
CA GLU A 756 11.75 12.64 54.90
C GLU A 756 12.51 13.50 53.87
N THR A 757 12.74 14.78 54.13
CA THR A 757 13.61 15.59 53.25
C THR A 757 15.07 15.16 53.34
N ASN A 758 15.59 14.77 54.51
CA ASN A 758 16.92 14.18 54.64
C ASN A 758 17.04 12.82 53.92
N LYS A 759 16.07 11.91 54.06
CA LYS A 759 16.00 10.65 53.29
C LYS A 759 16.00 10.92 51.78
N ARG A 760 15.19 11.88 51.33
CA ARG A 760 15.13 12.29 49.91
C ARG A 760 16.45 12.85 49.40
N ILE A 761 17.21 13.57 50.23
CA ILE A 761 18.56 14.05 49.89
C ILE A 761 19.56 12.88 49.79
N MET A 762 19.49 11.89 50.68
CA MET A 762 20.32 10.68 50.59
C MET A 762 20.02 9.90 49.31
N ALA A 763 18.75 9.56 49.06
CA ALA A 763 18.32 8.86 47.85
C ALA A 763 18.67 9.64 46.56
N GLN A 764 18.58 10.99 46.57
CA GLN A 764 18.99 11.81 45.44
C GLN A 764 20.52 11.81 45.22
N ASN A 765 21.32 11.56 46.26
CA ASN A 765 22.77 11.44 46.14
C ASN A 765 23.19 10.02 45.72
N GLU A 766 22.49 8.98 46.17
CA GLU A 766 22.63 7.61 45.66
C GLU A 766 22.28 7.55 44.17
N LEU A 767 21.19 8.18 43.74
CA LEU A 767 20.79 8.25 42.33
C LEU A 767 21.83 9.00 41.46
N LYS A 768 22.56 9.98 42.03
CA LYS A 768 23.70 10.63 41.35
C LYS A 768 24.92 9.73 41.28
N ALA A 769 25.20 8.94 42.32
CA ALA A 769 26.29 7.97 42.31
C ALA A 769 26.03 6.88 41.26
N GLN A 770 24.82 6.33 41.21
CA GLN A 770 24.38 5.38 40.18
C GLN A 770 24.38 6.00 38.78
N ALA A 771 24.02 7.29 38.62
CA ALA A 771 24.13 7.97 37.33
C ALA A 771 25.59 8.14 36.88
N PHE A 772 26.50 8.47 37.79
CA PHE A 772 27.94 8.55 37.51
C PHE A 772 28.55 7.17 37.18
N GLU A 773 28.11 6.12 37.88
CA GLU A 773 28.50 4.74 37.60
C GLU A 773 27.95 4.26 36.25
N ALA A 774 26.71 4.61 35.90
CA ALA A 774 26.12 4.35 34.59
C ALA A 774 26.82 5.12 33.45
N ASP A 775 27.29 6.36 33.68
CA ASP A 775 28.08 7.11 32.70
C ASP A 775 29.52 6.58 32.57
N ASN A 776 30.12 6.06 33.65
CA ASN A 776 31.37 5.28 33.56
C ASN A 776 31.16 3.99 32.77
N LEU A 777 30.06 3.26 33.00
CA LEU A 777 29.71 2.07 32.23
C LEU A 777 29.44 2.37 30.75
N LYS A 778 28.82 3.51 30.40
CA LYS A 778 28.75 4.00 29.00
C LYS A 778 30.12 4.39 28.45
N GLY A 779 31.03 4.86 29.29
CA GLY A 779 32.44 5.07 28.94
C GLY A 779 33.11 3.76 28.56
N SER A 780 32.99 2.73 29.40
CA SER A 780 33.45 1.37 29.14
C SER A 780 32.74 0.74 27.94
N GLU A 781 31.45 0.96 27.74
CA GLU A 781 30.69 0.49 26.58
C GLU A 781 31.19 1.13 25.28
N LYS A 782 31.49 2.44 25.28
CA LYS A 782 32.14 3.11 24.15
C LYS A 782 33.54 2.58 23.90
N GLN A 783 34.32 2.35 24.94
CA GLN A 783 35.66 1.77 24.82
C GLN A 783 35.59 0.33 24.28
N LEU A 784 34.71 -0.51 24.79
CA LEU A 784 34.45 -1.86 24.28
C LEU A 784 33.89 -1.84 22.86
N LYS A 785 33.05 -0.88 22.48
CA LYS A 785 32.63 -0.69 21.08
C LYS A 785 33.78 -0.24 20.18
N GLN A 786 34.72 0.55 20.71
CA GLN A 786 35.92 0.96 19.98
C GLN A 786 36.93 -0.18 19.84
N GLU A 787 37.08 -1.03 20.87
CA GLU A 787 37.84 -2.28 20.85
C GLU A 787 37.19 -3.35 19.95
N ILE A 788 35.86 -3.48 19.96
CA ILE A 788 35.12 -4.32 19.01
C ILE A 788 35.31 -3.80 17.59
N ASN A 789 35.30 -2.49 17.35
CA ASN A 789 35.55 -1.93 16.03
C ASN A 789 37.01 -2.12 15.58
N THR A 790 38.02 -2.00 16.46
CA THR A 790 39.40 -2.34 16.09
C THR A 790 39.63 -3.85 15.99
N LEU A 791 38.89 -4.69 16.71
CA LEU A 791 38.88 -6.15 16.53
C LEU A 791 38.12 -6.57 15.26
N LEU A 792 37.11 -5.82 14.82
CA LEU A 792 36.43 -6.01 13.54
C LEU A 792 37.31 -5.55 12.39
N GLU A 793 38.01 -4.42 12.50
CA GLU A 793 38.95 -3.97 11.48
C GLU A 793 40.21 -4.84 11.45
N ALA A 794 40.69 -5.32 12.60
CA ALA A 794 41.74 -6.34 12.69
C ALA A 794 41.26 -7.70 12.18
N LYS A 795 40.01 -8.10 12.42
CA LYS A 795 39.38 -9.26 11.78
C LYS A 795 39.33 -9.06 10.27
N ARG A 796 38.98 -7.88 9.76
CA ARG A 796 38.89 -7.57 8.33
C ARG A 796 40.26 -7.54 7.65
N LEU A 797 41.29 -7.06 8.36
CA LEU A 797 42.69 -7.17 7.96
C LEU A 797 43.17 -8.62 8.00
N LEU A 798 42.82 -9.39 9.03
CA LEU A 798 43.11 -10.82 9.11
C LEU A 798 42.33 -11.64 8.07
N GLU A 799 41.11 -11.24 7.68
CA GLU A 799 40.34 -11.85 6.58
C GLU A 799 40.92 -11.47 5.21
N PHE A 800 41.50 -10.28 5.09
CA PHE A 800 42.25 -9.85 3.90
C PHE A 800 43.61 -10.57 3.81
N GLU A 801 44.32 -10.75 4.92
CA GLU A 801 45.52 -11.59 5.01
C GLU A 801 45.17 -13.07 4.83
N LEU A 802 44.02 -13.55 5.32
CA LEU A 802 43.53 -14.91 5.07
C LEU A 802 43.18 -15.09 3.60
N ALA A 803 42.57 -14.09 2.94
CA ALA A 803 42.30 -14.09 1.51
C ALA A 803 43.60 -14.02 0.68
N GLN A 804 44.63 -13.29 1.14
CA GLN A 804 45.96 -13.32 0.54
C GLN A 804 46.68 -14.64 0.80
N LEU A 805 46.51 -15.27 1.95
CA LEU A 805 47.02 -16.60 2.27
C LEU A 805 46.26 -17.70 1.52
N TYR A 806 44.98 -17.51 1.19
CA TYR A 806 44.27 -18.39 0.25
C TYR A 806 44.82 -18.23 -1.17
N ARG A 807 45.07 -17.00 -1.65
CA ARG A 807 45.81 -16.76 -2.92
C ARG A 807 47.28 -17.19 -2.88
N GLY A 808 47.88 -17.33 -1.70
CA GLY A 808 49.23 -17.89 -1.52
C GLY A 808 49.21 -19.42 -1.51
N ASN A 809 48.21 -20.00 -0.85
CA ASN A 809 47.98 -21.44 -0.78
C ASN A 809 47.37 -22.01 -2.07
N GLU A 810 46.91 -21.18 -3.01
CA GLU A 810 46.77 -21.57 -4.43
C GLU A 810 48.07 -22.14 -5.01
N GLY A 811 49.24 -21.85 -4.43
CA GLY A 811 50.50 -22.53 -4.75
C GLY A 811 50.59 -23.95 -4.19
N GLN A 812 50.34 -24.15 -2.90
CA GLN A 812 50.52 -25.47 -2.24
C GLN A 812 49.34 -26.43 -2.42
N MET A 813 48.10 -25.92 -2.55
CA MET A 813 46.99 -26.76 -3.00
C MET A 813 47.18 -27.20 -4.46
N ARG A 814 47.85 -26.42 -5.31
CA ARG A 814 48.16 -26.84 -6.69
C ARG A 814 49.13 -28.03 -6.70
N GLU A 815 50.23 -28.03 -5.92
CA GLU A 815 51.11 -29.22 -5.84
C GLU A 815 50.41 -30.49 -5.29
N LEU A 816 49.49 -30.34 -4.33
CA LEU A 816 48.69 -31.47 -3.82
C LEU A 816 47.60 -31.92 -4.81
N GLN A 817 47.04 -31.00 -5.59
CA GLN A 817 46.07 -31.29 -6.63
C GLN A 817 46.74 -31.95 -7.85
N ASP A 818 47.92 -31.50 -8.27
CA ASP A 818 48.74 -32.10 -9.32
C ASP A 818 49.09 -33.57 -9.00
N GLN A 819 49.38 -33.88 -7.72
CA GLN A 819 49.62 -35.27 -7.28
C GLN A 819 48.35 -36.14 -7.25
N LEU A 820 47.16 -35.55 -7.10
CA LEU A 820 45.88 -36.27 -7.19
C LEU A 820 45.42 -36.42 -8.65
N GLU A 821 45.73 -35.47 -9.52
CA GLU A 821 45.50 -35.57 -10.98
C GLU A 821 46.39 -36.64 -11.63
N ALA A 822 47.58 -36.91 -11.09
CA ALA A 822 48.40 -38.06 -11.50
C ALA A 822 47.69 -39.41 -11.32
N GLU A 823 46.85 -39.57 -10.28
CA GLU A 823 46.03 -40.78 -10.09
C GLU A 823 44.72 -40.75 -10.89
N GLN A 824 44.31 -39.59 -11.40
CA GLN A 824 43.22 -39.49 -12.38
C GLN A 824 43.59 -40.04 -13.77
N TYR A 825 44.83 -40.47 -14.07
CA TYR A 825 45.18 -40.92 -15.43
C TYR A 825 44.33 -42.11 -15.95
N PHE A 826 43.82 -42.98 -15.06
CA PHE A 826 42.82 -44.00 -15.42
C PHE A 826 41.41 -43.42 -15.61
N SER A 827 41.07 -42.37 -14.84
CA SER A 827 39.85 -41.58 -15.08
C SER A 827 39.93 -40.85 -16.42
N THR A 828 41.09 -40.34 -16.84
CA THR A 828 41.29 -39.66 -18.12
C THR A 828 41.10 -40.60 -19.31
N LEU A 829 41.50 -41.87 -19.22
CA LEU A 829 41.30 -42.82 -20.32
C LEU A 829 39.80 -43.11 -20.55
N TYR A 830 39.02 -43.31 -19.47
CA TYR A 830 37.57 -43.44 -19.55
C TYR A 830 36.85 -42.11 -19.84
N LYS A 831 37.32 -40.97 -19.32
CA LYS A 831 36.77 -39.64 -19.61
C LYS A 831 37.07 -39.21 -21.04
N THR A 832 38.20 -39.59 -21.64
CA THR A 832 38.47 -39.34 -23.06
C THR A 832 37.57 -40.21 -23.91
N GLN A 833 37.40 -41.52 -23.64
CA GLN A 833 36.37 -42.30 -24.34
C GLN A 833 34.96 -41.74 -24.16
N VAL A 834 34.58 -41.31 -22.96
CA VAL A 834 33.25 -40.70 -22.71
C VAL A 834 33.13 -39.28 -23.28
N LYS A 835 34.23 -38.55 -23.49
CA LYS A 835 34.25 -37.21 -24.09
C LYS A 835 34.30 -37.28 -25.61
N GLU A 836 35.05 -38.21 -26.19
CA GLU A 836 34.98 -38.57 -27.60
C GLU A 836 33.58 -39.11 -27.95
N LEU A 837 33.01 -40.01 -27.13
CA LEU A 837 31.62 -40.45 -27.30
C LEU A 837 30.60 -39.32 -27.05
N LYS A 838 30.85 -38.39 -26.12
CA LYS A 838 29.96 -37.22 -25.94
C LYS A 838 30.09 -36.19 -27.05
N GLU A 839 31.28 -35.99 -27.61
CA GLU A 839 31.49 -35.09 -28.75
C GLU A 839 30.96 -35.75 -30.03
N GLU A 840 31.09 -37.07 -30.20
CA GLU A 840 30.43 -37.83 -31.27
C GLU A 840 28.90 -37.88 -31.09
N ILE A 841 28.39 -37.96 -29.85
CA ILE A 841 26.95 -37.85 -29.55
C ILE A 841 26.45 -36.41 -29.74
N ASP A 842 27.19 -35.38 -29.36
CA ASP A 842 26.80 -33.97 -29.55
C ASP A 842 26.94 -33.53 -31.01
N GLU A 843 27.89 -34.09 -31.75
CA GLU A 843 28.03 -33.88 -33.19
C GLU A 843 26.96 -34.68 -33.95
N LYS A 844 26.63 -35.91 -33.53
CA LYS A 844 25.42 -36.62 -33.99
C LYS A 844 24.14 -35.95 -33.55
N ASN A 845 24.05 -35.30 -32.40
CA ASN A 845 22.87 -34.54 -31.97
C ASN A 845 22.76 -33.23 -32.76
N LYS A 846 23.87 -32.61 -33.15
CA LYS A 846 23.89 -31.47 -34.09
C LYS A 846 23.63 -31.88 -35.53
N GLU A 847 23.99 -33.10 -35.94
CA GLU A 847 23.65 -33.68 -37.24
C GLU A 847 22.20 -34.16 -37.27
N ILE A 848 21.68 -34.71 -36.17
CA ILE A 848 20.27 -35.02 -35.96
C ILE A 848 19.47 -33.72 -35.88
N GLN A 849 19.91 -32.69 -35.15
CA GLN A 849 19.25 -31.38 -35.20
C GLN A 849 19.30 -30.76 -36.60
N ARG A 850 20.41 -30.91 -37.35
CA ARG A 850 20.44 -30.48 -38.76
C ARG A 850 19.49 -31.29 -39.62
N LYS A 851 19.42 -32.62 -39.45
CA LYS A 851 18.48 -33.50 -40.17
C LYS A 851 17.04 -33.34 -39.71
N THR A 852 16.78 -32.93 -38.48
CA THR A 852 15.46 -32.59 -37.95
C THR A 852 15.07 -31.21 -38.43
N GLN A 853 16.00 -30.25 -38.56
CA GLN A 853 15.72 -28.96 -39.20
C GLN A 853 15.58 -29.11 -40.72
N GLU A 854 16.35 -29.98 -41.37
CA GLU A 854 16.19 -30.32 -42.79
C GLU A 854 14.87 -31.07 -43.02
N LEU A 855 14.51 -32.05 -42.17
CA LEU A 855 13.21 -32.72 -42.21
C LEU A 855 12.06 -31.84 -41.75
N GLN A 856 12.28 -30.82 -40.92
CA GLN A 856 11.25 -29.84 -40.54
C GLN A 856 11.08 -28.79 -41.63
N ASN A 857 12.16 -28.33 -42.27
CA ASN A 857 12.10 -27.47 -43.46
C ASN A 857 11.55 -28.24 -44.68
N GLU A 858 11.85 -29.54 -44.82
CA GLU A 858 11.32 -30.42 -45.86
C GLU A 858 9.88 -30.80 -45.53
N LYS A 859 9.49 -30.98 -44.27
CA LYS A 859 8.11 -31.07 -43.82
C LYS A 859 7.36 -29.76 -44.04
N GLU A 860 7.94 -28.60 -43.80
CA GLU A 860 7.33 -27.29 -44.09
C GLU A 860 7.26 -27.04 -45.60
N THR A 861 8.20 -27.57 -46.38
CA THR A 861 8.16 -27.54 -47.85
C THR A 861 7.14 -28.56 -48.40
N LEU A 862 6.95 -29.70 -47.74
CA LEU A 862 5.94 -30.71 -48.06
C LEU A 862 4.56 -30.28 -47.57
N THR A 863 4.45 -29.58 -46.44
CA THR A 863 3.23 -28.91 -45.97
C THR A 863 2.91 -27.79 -46.94
N ALA A 864 3.83 -26.88 -47.28
CA ALA A 864 3.58 -25.89 -48.32
C ALA A 864 3.26 -26.51 -49.70
N GLN A 865 3.79 -27.70 -50.04
CA GLN A 865 3.37 -28.44 -51.24
C GLN A 865 2.02 -29.17 -51.08
N VAL A 866 1.63 -29.57 -49.87
CA VAL A 866 0.32 -30.15 -49.54
C VAL A 866 -0.71 -29.03 -49.49
N ASP A 867 -0.48 -27.92 -48.81
CA ASP A 867 -1.28 -26.70 -48.83
C ASP A 867 -1.42 -26.15 -50.26
N LEU A 868 -0.35 -26.15 -51.07
CA LEU A 868 -0.42 -25.79 -52.48
C LEU A 868 -1.13 -26.87 -53.32
N ALA A 869 -1.04 -28.15 -52.97
CA ALA A 869 -1.79 -29.22 -53.63
C ALA A 869 -3.26 -29.29 -53.17
N GLU A 870 -3.58 -28.78 -51.98
CA GLU A 870 -4.90 -28.77 -51.35
C GLU A 870 -5.63 -27.50 -51.77
N THR A 871 -5.01 -26.33 -51.76
CA THR A 871 -5.54 -25.15 -52.47
C THR A 871 -5.61 -25.35 -53.98
N LYS A 872 -4.74 -26.19 -54.57
CA LYS A 872 -4.89 -26.63 -55.98
C LYS A 872 -5.97 -27.70 -56.15
N ALA A 873 -6.21 -28.58 -55.17
CA ALA A 873 -7.32 -29.53 -55.20
C ALA A 873 -8.66 -28.87 -54.87
N GLU A 874 -8.69 -27.80 -54.08
CA GLU A 874 -9.84 -26.95 -53.79
C GLU A 874 -10.13 -26.01 -54.95
N SER A 875 -9.12 -25.44 -55.61
CA SER A 875 -9.33 -24.69 -56.85
C SER A 875 -9.62 -25.61 -58.04
N GLU A 876 -9.12 -26.84 -58.09
CA GLU A 876 -9.57 -27.86 -59.06
C GLU A 876 -10.94 -28.45 -58.68
N ARG A 877 -11.33 -28.47 -57.41
CA ARG A 877 -12.68 -28.85 -56.94
C ARG A 877 -13.67 -27.73 -57.20
N LEU A 878 -13.32 -26.46 -56.96
CA LEU A 878 -14.10 -25.28 -57.37
C LEU A 878 -14.17 -25.20 -58.89
N ALA A 879 -13.09 -25.47 -59.62
CA ALA A 879 -13.14 -25.57 -61.07
C ALA A 879 -13.97 -26.77 -61.54
N ARG A 880 -13.96 -27.92 -60.84
CA ARG A 880 -14.88 -29.03 -61.11
C ARG A 880 -16.32 -28.70 -60.75
N THR A 881 -16.61 -28.01 -59.66
CA THR A 881 -17.97 -27.56 -59.31
C THR A 881 -18.46 -26.50 -60.28
N LEU A 882 -17.64 -25.53 -60.67
CA LEU A 882 -17.96 -24.56 -61.73
C LEU A 882 -18.05 -25.22 -63.11
N LEU A 883 -17.28 -26.28 -63.40
CA LEU A 883 -17.44 -27.09 -64.61
C LEU A 883 -18.62 -28.04 -64.54
N GLU A 884 -19.06 -28.48 -63.36
CA GLU A 884 -20.26 -29.30 -63.16
C GLU A 884 -21.52 -28.44 -63.18
N GLU A 885 -21.46 -27.20 -62.68
CA GLU A 885 -22.48 -26.16 -62.86
C GLU A 885 -22.53 -25.71 -64.32
N GLN A 886 -21.40 -25.38 -64.95
CA GLN A 886 -21.37 -25.10 -66.39
C GLN A 886 -21.76 -26.33 -67.23
N TYR A 887 -21.45 -27.56 -66.83
CA TYR A 887 -21.91 -28.77 -67.51
C TYR A 887 -23.37 -29.08 -67.20
N PHE A 888 -23.92 -28.65 -66.06
CA PHE A 888 -25.34 -28.73 -65.75
C PHE A 888 -26.13 -27.67 -66.53
N GLU A 889 -25.62 -26.45 -66.64
CA GLU A 889 -26.16 -25.40 -67.50
C GLU A 889 -26.02 -25.77 -68.98
N LEU A 890 -24.86 -26.25 -69.44
CA LEU A 890 -24.67 -26.79 -70.79
C LEU A 890 -25.41 -28.12 -71.02
N SER A 891 -25.79 -28.89 -70.00
CA SER A 891 -26.65 -30.07 -70.13
C SER A 891 -28.12 -29.68 -70.16
N GLN A 892 -28.53 -28.64 -69.42
CA GLN A 892 -29.84 -27.99 -69.53
C GLN A 892 -29.98 -27.33 -70.91
N GLU A 893 -28.98 -26.59 -71.34
CA GLU A 893 -28.93 -25.92 -72.64
C GLU A 893 -28.71 -26.91 -73.77
N SER A 894 -27.95 -28.00 -73.60
CA SER A 894 -27.90 -29.11 -74.57
C SER A 894 -29.19 -29.92 -74.59
N LYS A 895 -29.93 -30.07 -73.49
CA LYS A 895 -31.29 -30.65 -73.52
C LYS A 895 -32.29 -29.71 -74.23
N LYS A 896 -32.20 -28.40 -74.02
CA LYS A 896 -32.98 -27.37 -74.73
C LYS A 896 -32.58 -27.26 -76.21
N ALA A 897 -31.29 -27.36 -76.52
CA ALA A 897 -30.74 -27.30 -77.87
C ALA A 897 -30.98 -28.61 -78.62
N ALA A 898 -30.85 -29.78 -78.02
CA ALA A 898 -31.27 -31.06 -78.60
C ALA A 898 -32.80 -31.22 -78.65
N SER A 899 -33.57 -30.42 -77.89
CA SER A 899 -35.01 -30.25 -78.13
C SER A 899 -35.23 -29.42 -79.39
N ARG A 900 -34.70 -28.19 -79.46
CA ARG A 900 -34.74 -27.31 -80.65
C ARG A 900 -34.17 -27.99 -81.90
N HIS A 901 -33.13 -28.80 -81.78
CA HIS A 901 -32.43 -29.46 -82.88
C HIS A 901 -33.09 -30.79 -83.26
N ARG A 902 -33.85 -31.46 -82.37
CA ARG A 902 -34.80 -32.51 -82.82
C ARG A 902 -35.99 -31.89 -83.56
N GLN A 903 -36.47 -30.73 -83.14
CA GLN A 903 -37.47 -29.97 -83.89
C GLN A 903 -36.91 -29.56 -85.27
N GLU A 904 -35.76 -28.87 -85.30
CA GLU A 904 -35.08 -28.51 -86.55
C GLU A 904 -34.73 -29.73 -87.41
N MET A 905 -34.31 -30.87 -86.87
CA MET A 905 -34.02 -32.06 -87.67
C MET A 905 -35.29 -32.66 -88.26
N THR A 906 -36.42 -32.61 -87.54
CA THR A 906 -37.73 -32.98 -88.11
C THR A 906 -38.13 -32.04 -89.26
N ASP A 907 -37.90 -30.74 -89.09
CA ASP A 907 -38.17 -29.73 -90.11
C ASP A 907 -37.18 -29.83 -91.29
N LYS A 908 -35.90 -30.14 -91.02
CA LYS A 908 -34.83 -30.30 -92.01
C LYS A 908 -34.96 -31.60 -92.77
N ASP A 909 -35.38 -32.71 -92.17
CA ASP A 909 -35.73 -33.95 -92.89
C ASP A 909 -36.91 -33.72 -93.85
N SER A 910 -37.86 -32.85 -93.49
CA SER A 910 -38.94 -32.41 -94.38
C SER A 910 -38.45 -31.55 -95.57
N ILE A 911 -37.27 -30.96 -95.47
CA ILE A 911 -36.62 -30.14 -96.50
C ILE A 911 -35.64 -30.99 -97.33
N ILE A 912 -34.89 -31.89 -96.68
CA ILE A 912 -33.97 -32.85 -97.30
C ILE A 912 -34.73 -33.71 -98.30
N ARG A 913 -35.90 -34.26 -97.98
CA ARG A 913 -36.73 -34.98 -98.98
C ARG A 913 -37.06 -34.18 -100.23
N ARG A 914 -37.27 -32.86 -100.11
CA ARG A 914 -37.52 -31.95 -101.26
C ARG A 914 -36.23 -31.62 -102.02
N LEU A 915 -35.09 -31.58 -101.33
CA LEU A 915 -33.76 -31.37 -101.92
C LEU A 915 -33.23 -32.64 -102.60
N GLU A 916 -33.54 -33.83 -102.11
CA GLU A 916 -33.19 -35.12 -102.73
C GLU A 916 -33.90 -35.29 -104.08
N GLU A 917 -35.16 -34.84 -104.20
CA GLU A 917 -35.88 -34.78 -105.48
C GLU A 917 -35.26 -33.79 -106.47
N THR A 918 -34.66 -32.67 -106.01
CA THR A 918 -33.98 -31.69 -106.88
C THR A 918 -32.50 -31.99 -107.15
N ASN A 919 -31.83 -32.77 -106.30
CA ASN A 919 -30.44 -33.17 -106.52
C ASN A 919 -30.34 -34.31 -107.57
N ASN A 920 -31.37 -35.17 -107.64
CA ASN A 920 -31.49 -36.23 -108.66
C ASN A 920 -31.71 -35.70 -110.09
N THR A 921 -32.14 -34.45 -110.27
CA THR A 921 -32.12 -33.77 -111.57
C THR A 921 -30.76 -33.15 -111.85
N LEU A 922 -30.23 -32.32 -110.94
CA LEU A 922 -28.95 -31.60 -111.12
C LEU A 922 -27.73 -32.52 -111.32
N THR A 923 -27.72 -33.71 -110.71
CA THR A 923 -26.61 -34.66 -110.86
C THR A 923 -26.38 -35.08 -112.33
N LYS A 924 -27.43 -35.04 -113.17
CA LYS A 924 -27.33 -35.42 -114.60
C LYS A 924 -26.65 -34.35 -115.47
N ASP A 925 -26.60 -33.10 -115.02
CA ASP A 925 -26.00 -32.00 -115.76
C ASP A 925 -24.48 -31.89 -115.49
N VAL A 926 -24.02 -32.34 -114.31
CA VAL A 926 -22.61 -32.29 -113.90
C VAL A 926 -21.74 -33.29 -114.67
N ASP A 927 -22.25 -34.51 -114.92
CA ASP A 927 -21.56 -35.54 -115.72
C ASP A 927 -21.22 -35.09 -117.15
N LEU A 928 -21.93 -34.07 -117.67
CA LEU A 928 -21.68 -33.50 -119.00
C LEU A 928 -20.46 -32.56 -119.01
N ILE A 929 -20.27 -31.76 -117.95
CA ILE A 929 -19.25 -30.71 -117.86
C ILE A 929 -17.90 -31.24 -117.36
N THR A 930 -17.90 -32.27 -116.50
CA THR A 930 -16.65 -32.85 -115.96
C THR A 930 -15.73 -33.42 -117.04
N LYS A 931 -16.26 -33.69 -118.24
CA LYS A 931 -15.52 -34.27 -119.37
C LYS A 931 -14.68 -33.28 -120.18
N GLU A 932 -14.90 -31.97 -120.03
CA GLU A 932 -14.19 -30.94 -120.83
C GLU A 932 -12.99 -30.32 -120.11
N ASN A 933 -12.93 -30.38 -118.77
CA ASN A 933 -11.87 -29.73 -117.98
C ASN A 933 -10.55 -30.52 -117.89
N SER A 934 -10.49 -31.76 -118.37
CA SER A 934 -9.29 -32.62 -118.24
C SER A 934 -8.13 -32.27 -119.18
N GLU A 935 -8.34 -31.47 -120.22
CA GLU A 935 -7.33 -31.25 -121.29
C GLU A 935 -6.47 -29.98 -121.14
N ILE A 936 -6.76 -29.11 -120.17
CA ILE A 936 -6.15 -27.76 -120.10
C ILE A 936 -4.98 -27.67 -119.10
N SER A 937 -5.05 -28.34 -117.95
CA SER A 937 -4.10 -28.11 -116.84
C SER A 937 -2.70 -28.72 -117.00
N GLU A 938 -2.44 -29.57 -118.01
CA GLU A 938 -1.09 -30.13 -118.25
C GLU A 938 -0.06 -29.07 -118.72
N LYS A 939 -0.48 -27.88 -119.14
CA LYS A 939 0.40 -26.92 -119.84
C LYS A 939 1.18 -25.94 -118.97
N ILE A 940 0.82 -25.72 -117.70
CA ILE A 940 1.49 -24.75 -116.82
C ILE A 940 2.42 -25.48 -115.83
N LYS A 941 3.47 -26.10 -116.40
CA LYS A 941 4.54 -26.80 -115.67
C LYS A 941 5.93 -26.34 -116.16
N LYS A 942 6.05 -25.05 -116.50
CA LYS A 942 7.28 -24.39 -116.95
C LYS A 942 7.38 -22.99 -116.33
N GLN A 943 8.59 -22.67 -115.87
CA GLN A 943 9.18 -21.45 -115.27
C GLN A 943 9.71 -21.77 -113.85
N GLU A 944 11.02 -22.08 -113.73
CA GLU A 944 12.12 -21.12 -113.37
C GLU A 944 12.17 -20.92 -111.84
N GLU A 945 13.06 -21.47 -111.00
CA GLU A 945 14.46 -22.00 -111.07
C GLU A 945 15.62 -20.97 -111.14
N ASP A 946 16.30 -20.73 -109.99
CA ASP A 946 17.75 -20.42 -109.73
C ASP A 946 17.93 -19.66 -108.37
N PHE A 947 19.08 -19.48 -107.68
CA PHE A 947 20.51 -19.87 -107.77
C PHE A 947 20.99 -20.13 -106.29
N LYS A 948 21.94 -20.98 -105.84
CA LYS A 948 23.23 -21.53 -106.34
C LYS A 948 24.38 -20.47 -106.25
N ILE A 949 25.65 -20.67 -105.81
CA ILE A 949 26.37 -21.78 -105.12
C ILE A 949 27.79 -21.35 -104.57
N ASP A 950 28.39 -22.07 -103.59
CA ASP A 950 29.84 -22.13 -103.17
C ASP A 950 30.58 -20.85 -102.59
N ARG A 951 31.78 -20.83 -101.93
CA ARG A 951 32.85 -21.85 -101.70
C ARG A 951 33.84 -21.65 -100.48
N LYS A 952 34.04 -22.72 -99.68
CA LYS A 952 35.26 -23.35 -99.05
C LYS A 952 36.52 -22.60 -98.49
N LYS A 953 36.90 -23.01 -97.25
CA LYS A 953 38.27 -23.32 -96.68
C LYS A 953 39.25 -22.13 -96.45
N ALA A 954 40.32 -22.21 -95.61
CA ALA A 954 41.03 -23.33 -94.97
C ALA A 954 41.58 -23.05 -93.53
N ASN A 955 42.46 -23.94 -93.02
CA ASN A 955 43.00 -24.05 -91.66
C ASN A 955 43.65 -22.80 -91.03
N MET A 956 43.49 -22.67 -89.70
CA MET A 956 44.57 -22.29 -88.77
C MET A 956 44.31 -22.93 -87.39
N GLN A 957 44.37 -24.27 -87.35
CA GLN A 957 43.87 -25.10 -86.25
C GLN A 957 44.88 -25.24 -85.08
N ASP A 958 45.30 -24.13 -84.51
CA ASP A 958 45.96 -24.11 -83.18
C ASP A 958 45.75 -22.77 -82.44
N LEU A 959 45.74 -21.65 -83.17
CA LEU A 959 45.46 -20.33 -82.58
C LEU A 959 44.07 -20.28 -81.88
N ARG A 960 43.10 -21.05 -82.40
CA ARG A 960 41.69 -21.06 -81.94
C ARG A 960 41.45 -21.67 -80.56
N LYS A 961 42.39 -22.39 -79.94
CA LYS A 961 42.25 -22.78 -78.51
C LYS A 961 42.53 -21.59 -77.60
N LYS A 962 43.68 -20.92 -77.78
CA LYS A 962 44.01 -19.70 -77.03
C LYS A 962 43.06 -18.54 -77.33
N GLU A 963 42.56 -18.41 -78.56
CA GLU A 963 41.47 -17.47 -78.86
C GLU A 963 40.17 -17.84 -78.16
N LYS A 964 39.82 -19.13 -78.03
CA LYS A 964 38.62 -19.53 -77.27
C LYS A 964 38.77 -19.28 -75.79
N GLU A 965 39.92 -19.56 -75.19
CA GLU A 965 40.16 -19.24 -73.77
C GLU A 965 40.24 -17.74 -73.52
N ASN A 966 40.90 -16.96 -74.39
CA ASN A 966 40.95 -15.51 -74.23
C ASN A 966 39.58 -14.85 -74.47
N ARG A 967 38.81 -15.28 -75.47
CA ARG A 967 37.42 -14.83 -75.66
C ARG A 967 36.49 -15.33 -74.54
N LYS A 968 36.70 -16.53 -73.99
CA LYS A 968 35.92 -17.04 -72.86
C LYS A 968 36.25 -16.27 -71.59
N LEU A 969 37.52 -15.97 -71.30
CA LEU A 969 37.94 -15.14 -70.18
C LEU A 969 37.61 -13.64 -70.38
N GLN A 970 37.53 -13.13 -71.61
CA GLN A 970 36.99 -11.79 -71.88
C GLN A 970 35.46 -11.74 -71.79
N LEU A 971 34.76 -12.81 -72.19
CA LEU A 971 33.31 -12.94 -72.00
C LEU A 971 32.99 -13.12 -70.52
N GLU A 972 33.76 -13.92 -69.79
CA GLU A 972 33.63 -14.12 -68.34
C GLU A 972 34.05 -12.87 -67.58
N LEU A 973 35.13 -12.17 -67.94
CA LEU A 973 35.48 -10.87 -67.34
C LEU A 973 34.47 -9.77 -67.68
N ASN A 974 33.88 -9.77 -68.89
CA ASN A 974 32.79 -8.84 -69.21
C ASN A 974 31.49 -9.24 -68.53
N GLN A 975 31.20 -10.54 -68.35
CA GLN A 975 30.06 -11.01 -67.56
C GLN A 975 30.26 -10.80 -66.07
N GLU A 976 31.48 -10.88 -65.53
CA GLU A 976 31.79 -10.49 -64.16
C GLU A 976 31.69 -8.97 -64.02
N LYS A 977 32.11 -8.18 -65.02
CA LYS A 977 31.90 -6.72 -65.01
C LYS A 977 30.44 -6.33 -65.24
N GLU A 978 29.66 -7.08 -66.01
CA GLU A 978 28.23 -6.86 -66.17
C GLU A 978 27.47 -7.33 -64.93
N LYS A 979 27.82 -8.47 -64.32
CA LYS A 979 27.30 -8.90 -63.01
C LYS A 979 27.73 -7.95 -61.88
N PHE A 980 28.94 -7.39 -61.92
CA PHE A 980 29.42 -6.46 -60.91
C PHE A 980 28.85 -5.06 -61.12
N ASN A 981 28.68 -4.60 -62.37
CA ASN A 981 27.92 -3.39 -62.65
C ASN A 981 26.43 -3.58 -62.40
N GLN A 982 25.86 -4.77 -62.63
CA GLN A 982 24.50 -5.14 -62.24
C GLN A 982 24.39 -5.29 -60.72
N MET A 983 25.43 -5.73 -60.00
CA MET A 983 25.46 -5.69 -58.53
C MET A 983 25.62 -4.26 -58.02
N VAL A 984 26.44 -3.41 -58.63
CA VAL A 984 26.56 -2.00 -58.24
C VAL A 984 25.26 -1.25 -58.57
N VAL A 985 24.61 -1.54 -59.69
CA VAL A 985 23.27 -1.02 -60.02
C VAL A 985 22.19 -1.64 -59.14
N LYS A 986 22.27 -2.92 -58.77
CA LYS A 986 21.33 -3.61 -57.87
C LYS A 986 21.50 -3.15 -56.43
N TYR A 987 22.71 -2.92 -55.94
CA TYR A 987 22.99 -2.38 -54.62
C TYR A 987 22.76 -0.86 -54.57
N GLN A 988 23.00 -0.11 -55.65
CA GLN A 988 22.54 1.27 -55.72
C GLN A 988 21.02 1.35 -55.82
N LYS A 989 20.38 0.40 -56.51
CA LYS A 989 18.92 0.26 -56.55
C LYS A 989 18.35 -0.21 -55.22
N GLU A 990 19.00 -1.13 -54.49
CA GLU A 990 18.62 -1.58 -53.15
C GLU A 990 18.91 -0.53 -52.07
N VAL A 991 19.94 0.32 -52.23
CA VAL A 991 20.14 1.50 -51.38
C VAL A 991 19.07 2.56 -51.70
N ASN A 992 18.73 2.77 -52.96
CA ASN A 992 17.64 3.68 -53.35
C ASN A 992 16.26 3.10 -52.96
N GLU A 993 16.08 1.78 -52.98
CA GLU A 993 14.86 1.08 -52.57
C GLU A 993 14.77 0.93 -51.05
N MET A 994 15.88 0.85 -50.31
CA MET A 994 15.88 1.00 -48.85
C MET A 994 15.69 2.47 -48.44
N GLN A 995 16.17 3.45 -49.21
CA GLN A 995 15.84 4.86 -48.98
C GLN A 995 14.38 5.16 -49.35
N ALA A 996 13.84 4.52 -50.40
CA ALA A 996 12.42 4.56 -50.71
C ALA A 996 11.61 3.87 -49.60
N GLN A 997 11.96 2.65 -49.19
CA GLN A 997 11.31 1.92 -48.10
C GLN A 997 11.43 2.65 -46.75
N LEU A 998 12.50 3.39 -46.47
CA LEU A 998 12.60 4.21 -45.25
C LEU A 998 11.67 5.44 -45.32
N ALA A 999 11.47 5.99 -46.52
CA ALA A 999 10.42 6.99 -46.74
C ALA A 999 9.02 6.37 -46.69
N GLU A 1000 8.85 5.14 -47.20
CA GLU A 1000 7.60 4.38 -47.27
C GLU A 1000 7.15 3.91 -45.88
N GLU A 1001 8.07 3.42 -45.04
CA GLU A 1001 7.93 3.24 -43.59
C GLU A 1001 7.55 4.54 -42.91
N SER A 1002 8.23 5.66 -43.24
CA SER A 1002 7.89 6.94 -42.63
C SER A 1002 6.53 7.49 -43.08
N THR A 1003 6.02 7.10 -44.25
CA THR A 1003 4.62 7.36 -44.64
C THR A 1003 3.67 6.35 -44.01
N TYR A 1004 4.00 5.06 -43.93
CA TYR A 1004 3.17 4.02 -43.33
C TYR A 1004 2.98 4.22 -41.83
N ARG A 1005 4.01 4.70 -41.12
CA ARG A 1005 3.94 5.17 -39.74
C ARG A 1005 3.04 6.40 -39.58
N ASN A 1006 3.01 7.31 -40.57
CA ASN A 1006 2.06 8.42 -40.59
C ASN A 1006 0.64 7.95 -40.92
N GLU A 1007 0.47 6.95 -41.78
CA GLU A 1007 -0.83 6.32 -42.07
C GLU A 1007 -1.36 5.53 -40.86
N LEU A 1008 -0.50 4.85 -40.11
CA LEU A 1008 -0.84 4.20 -38.84
C LEU A 1008 -1.26 5.22 -37.77
N GLN A 1009 -0.58 6.37 -37.70
CA GLN A 1009 -1.03 7.48 -36.86
C GLN A 1009 -2.41 8.00 -37.32
N MET A 1010 -2.62 8.22 -38.62
CA MET A 1010 -3.92 8.62 -39.16
C MET A 1010 -5.02 7.56 -38.95
N GLN A 1011 -4.68 6.27 -38.90
CA GLN A 1011 -5.60 5.19 -38.57
C GLN A 1011 -5.95 5.16 -37.08
N LEU A 1012 -4.99 5.43 -36.18
CA LEU A 1012 -5.25 5.63 -34.75
C LEU A 1012 -6.19 6.83 -34.52
N ASP A 1013 -5.87 7.99 -35.09
CA ASP A 1013 -6.67 9.21 -35.02
C ASP A 1013 -8.10 8.97 -35.58
N SER A 1014 -8.23 8.17 -36.65
CA SER A 1014 -9.51 7.75 -37.23
C SER A 1014 -10.29 6.79 -36.31
N LYS A 1015 -9.62 5.87 -35.61
CA LYS A 1015 -10.27 4.96 -34.66
C LYS A 1015 -10.71 5.65 -33.37
N GLU A 1016 -9.98 6.67 -32.93
CA GLU A 1016 -10.42 7.54 -31.83
C GLU A 1016 -11.70 8.30 -32.22
N SER A 1017 -11.80 8.74 -33.48
CA SER A 1017 -13.02 9.35 -34.05
C SER A 1017 -14.22 8.37 -34.15
N ASP A 1018 -13.98 7.09 -34.51
CA ASP A 1018 -15.01 6.04 -34.47
C ASP A 1018 -15.55 5.81 -33.05
N ILE A 1019 -14.66 5.76 -32.05
CA ILE A 1019 -15.02 5.60 -30.63
C ILE A 1019 -15.86 6.78 -30.15
N GLU A 1020 -15.50 8.01 -30.54
CA GLU A 1020 -16.24 9.21 -30.16
C GLU A 1020 -17.63 9.29 -30.86
N GLN A 1021 -17.78 8.73 -32.07
CA GLN A 1021 -19.10 8.53 -32.69
C GLN A 1021 -19.95 7.46 -31.97
N LEU A 1022 -19.34 6.39 -31.45
CA LEU A 1022 -20.06 5.36 -30.69
C LEU A 1022 -20.52 5.91 -29.33
N ARG A 1023 -19.68 6.67 -28.63
CA ARG A 1023 -20.05 7.39 -27.39
C ARG A 1023 -21.26 8.31 -27.59
N ARG A 1024 -21.29 9.08 -28.69
CA ARG A 1024 -22.46 9.92 -29.01
C ARG A 1024 -23.74 9.12 -29.27
N LYS A 1025 -23.66 7.99 -29.99
CA LYS A 1025 -24.81 7.09 -30.21
C LYS A 1025 -25.37 6.47 -28.92
N ILE A 1026 -24.54 6.30 -27.89
CA ILE A 1026 -25.01 5.79 -26.58
C ILE A 1026 -25.76 6.89 -25.82
N LEU A 1027 -25.24 8.13 -25.79
CA LEU A 1027 -25.99 9.28 -25.23
C LEU A 1027 -27.33 9.51 -25.95
N ASP A 1028 -27.34 9.49 -27.28
CA ASP A 1028 -28.55 9.71 -28.10
C ASP A 1028 -29.64 8.62 -27.87
N LEU A 1029 -29.27 7.45 -27.32
CA LEU A 1029 -30.22 6.39 -26.96
C LEU A 1029 -30.77 6.52 -25.52
N GLN A 1030 -30.14 7.30 -24.63
CA GLN A 1030 -30.51 7.37 -23.21
C GLN A 1030 -31.36 8.59 -22.81
N GLN A 1031 -31.54 9.59 -23.69
CA GLN A 1031 -32.44 10.73 -23.43
C GLN A 1031 -33.67 10.76 -24.35
N GLY A 1032 -34.02 9.61 -24.93
CA GLY A 1032 -35.14 9.43 -25.85
C GLY A 1032 -36.46 8.97 -25.24
N MET A 1033 -36.70 9.06 -23.91
CA MET A 1033 -38.00 8.64 -23.36
C MET A 1033 -38.41 9.26 -22.00
N ASP A 1034 -39.05 10.43 -22.08
CA ASP A 1034 -40.26 10.80 -21.31
C ASP A 1034 -41.21 11.41 -22.37
N SER A 1035 -42.51 11.14 -22.50
CA SER A 1035 -43.53 10.42 -21.70
C SER A 1035 -44.56 9.77 -22.69
N THR A 1036 -45.62 9.00 -22.38
CA THR A 1036 -46.72 9.21 -21.40
C THR A 1036 -47.64 7.96 -21.26
N SER A 1037 -48.17 7.71 -20.06
CA SER A 1037 -49.50 7.14 -19.70
C SER A 1037 -50.15 5.86 -20.35
N VAL A 1038 -50.39 4.85 -19.49
CA VAL A 1038 -51.70 4.17 -19.17
C VAL A 1038 -52.48 3.35 -20.24
N ALA A 1039 -52.55 2.03 -20.00
CA ALA A 1039 -53.64 1.02 -20.22
C ALA A 1039 -54.40 0.92 -21.58
N SER A 1040 -54.84 -0.25 -22.08
CA SER A 1040 -55.49 -1.36 -21.36
C SER A 1040 -55.70 -2.65 -22.20
N LEU A 1041 -55.73 -3.82 -21.53
CA LEU A 1041 -56.37 -5.11 -21.87
C LEU A 1041 -55.92 -5.98 -23.09
N GLN A 1042 -56.17 -7.29 -22.92
CA GLN A 1042 -55.90 -8.48 -23.77
C GLN A 1042 -56.98 -8.69 -24.89
N PRO A 1043 -56.96 -9.75 -25.76
CA PRO A 1043 -56.04 -10.91 -25.85
C PRO A 1043 -55.55 -11.36 -27.28
N ASP A 1044 -54.62 -12.32 -27.26
CA ASP A 1044 -54.39 -13.49 -28.16
C ASP A 1044 -53.86 -13.42 -29.63
N GLU A 1045 -53.18 -14.54 -29.95
CA GLU A 1045 -52.79 -15.18 -31.25
C GLU A 1045 -51.72 -14.57 -32.22
N MET A 1046 -50.48 -15.10 -32.06
CA MET A 1046 -49.66 -15.83 -33.06
C MET A 1046 -48.73 -15.11 -34.09
N ASP A 1047 -47.40 -15.36 -33.91
CA ASP A 1047 -46.24 -15.40 -34.83
C ASP A 1047 -45.99 -14.37 -35.97
N GLY A 1048 -44.74 -13.83 -36.07
CA GLY A 1048 -44.22 -13.26 -37.35
C GLY A 1048 -43.05 -12.24 -37.36
N ASN A 1049 -41.79 -12.69 -37.17
CA ASN A 1049 -40.46 -12.08 -37.49
C ASN A 1049 -40.25 -10.68 -38.17
N LEU A 1050 -39.30 -9.90 -37.58
CA LEU A 1050 -38.21 -9.03 -38.15
C LEU A 1050 -38.41 -7.64 -38.86
N SER A 1051 -37.76 -6.60 -38.28
CA SER A 1051 -36.78 -5.61 -38.87
C SER A 1051 -37.14 -4.39 -39.80
N GLY A 1052 -37.11 -3.15 -39.26
CA GLY A 1052 -36.00 -2.16 -39.47
C GLY A 1052 -36.02 -0.93 -40.46
N LYS A 1053 -35.99 0.32 -39.90
CA LYS A 1053 -35.38 1.64 -40.37
C LYS A 1053 -35.92 2.49 -41.59
N ARG A 1054 -36.20 3.81 -41.38
CA ARG A 1054 -35.60 5.06 -42.05
C ARG A 1054 -36.50 6.34 -42.21
N LYS A 1055 -35.93 7.55 -41.92
CA LYS A 1055 -36.15 8.93 -42.51
C LYS A 1055 -37.54 9.64 -42.34
N ALA A 1056 -37.79 10.97 -42.55
CA ALA A 1056 -37.04 12.10 -43.17
C ALA A 1056 -37.54 13.57 -42.84
N TYR A 1057 -36.65 14.59 -43.02
CA TYR A 1057 -36.78 16.02 -43.48
C TYR A 1057 -37.81 17.08 -42.98
N LEU A 1058 -37.34 18.35 -42.90
CA LEU A 1058 -37.99 19.57 -43.48
C LEU A 1058 -36.96 20.73 -43.71
N ASP A 1059 -37.27 21.73 -44.55
CA ASP A 1059 -36.35 22.81 -45.02
C ASP A 1059 -36.83 24.25 -44.73
N TYR A 1060 -35.91 25.25 -44.70
CA TYR A 1060 -35.99 26.52 -45.46
C TYR A 1060 -34.66 27.35 -45.39
N LEU A 1061 -34.42 28.27 -46.34
CA LEU A 1061 -33.13 28.92 -46.62
C LEU A 1061 -32.92 30.30 -45.96
N ILE A 1062 -31.65 30.63 -45.63
CA ILE A 1062 -30.91 31.84 -46.05
C ILE A 1062 -29.39 31.64 -45.78
N LEU A 1063 -28.51 32.35 -46.50
CA LEU A 1063 -27.06 32.06 -46.56
C LEU A 1063 -26.32 32.23 -45.22
N CYS A 1064 -25.77 31.13 -44.70
CA CYS A 1064 -24.54 31.13 -43.90
C CYS A 1064 -23.42 30.46 -44.70
N ILE A 1065 -22.23 31.06 -44.75
CA ILE A 1065 -21.05 30.43 -45.35
C ILE A 1065 -20.53 29.38 -44.36
N ARG A 1066 -20.49 28.11 -44.78
CA ARG A 1066 -19.93 27.01 -43.99
C ARG A 1066 -18.41 26.98 -44.07
N ILE A 1067 -17.77 27.76 -43.19
CA ILE A 1067 -16.37 27.56 -42.81
C ILE A 1067 -16.26 26.35 -41.89
N TYR A 1068 -15.29 25.47 -42.16
CA TYR A 1068 -15.01 24.26 -41.41
C TYR A 1068 -13.94 24.55 -40.37
N VAL A 1069 -14.09 24.03 -39.14
CA VAL A 1069 -13.18 24.34 -38.03
C VAL A 1069 -12.77 23.05 -37.31
N VAL A 1070 -11.46 22.85 -37.14
CA VAL A 1070 -10.86 21.71 -36.44
C VAL A 1070 -10.13 22.25 -35.21
N VAL A 1071 -10.58 21.82 -34.03
CA VAL A 1071 -9.96 22.17 -32.74
C VAL A 1071 -9.09 21.00 -32.30
N SER A 1072 -7.79 21.24 -32.13
CA SER A 1072 -6.85 20.32 -31.50
C SER A 1072 -6.56 20.76 -30.06
N SER A 1073 -5.82 19.98 -29.28
CA SER A 1073 -5.41 20.34 -27.92
C SER A 1073 -4.44 21.54 -27.81
N LYS A 1074 -3.92 22.05 -28.94
CA LYS A 1074 -2.94 23.17 -28.98
C LYS A 1074 -3.26 24.28 -29.99
N LYS A 1075 -4.08 24.02 -31.01
CA LYS A 1075 -4.40 24.96 -32.10
C LYS A 1075 -5.85 24.81 -32.57
N ILE A 1076 -6.46 25.92 -33.00
CA ILE A 1076 -7.72 25.95 -33.75
C ILE A 1076 -7.41 26.27 -35.21
N LEU A 1077 -7.90 25.44 -36.12
CA LEU A 1077 -7.65 25.49 -37.57
C LEU A 1077 -8.98 25.76 -38.29
N PHE A 1078 -9.05 26.83 -39.06
CA PHE A 1078 -10.22 27.18 -39.89
C PHE A 1078 -9.91 26.89 -41.36
N TYR A 1079 -10.92 26.47 -42.12
CA TYR A 1079 -10.84 26.07 -43.53
C TYR A 1079 -12.07 26.64 -44.26
N ASN A 1080 -11.92 27.09 -45.52
CA ASN A 1080 -13.02 27.76 -46.21
C ASN A 1080 -14.10 26.80 -46.71
N ASP A 1081 -13.69 25.58 -47.05
CA ASP A 1081 -14.58 24.47 -47.39
C ASP A 1081 -14.00 23.12 -46.94
N GLU A 1082 -14.71 22.03 -47.27
CA GLU A 1082 -14.33 20.67 -46.88
C GLU A 1082 -13.10 20.14 -47.64
N LYS A 1083 -12.80 20.66 -48.84
CA LYS A 1083 -11.57 20.30 -49.57
C LYS A 1083 -10.34 20.99 -48.99
N ASP A 1084 -10.43 22.25 -48.57
CA ASP A 1084 -9.35 22.92 -47.83
C ASP A 1084 -9.01 22.09 -46.57
N LYS A 1085 -10.03 21.58 -45.87
CA LYS A 1085 -9.87 20.68 -44.71
C LYS A 1085 -9.20 19.36 -45.09
N ASP A 1086 -9.73 18.66 -46.09
CA ASP A 1086 -9.24 17.32 -46.45
C ASP A 1086 -7.84 17.36 -47.11
N GLN A 1087 -7.44 18.51 -47.66
CA GLN A 1087 -6.06 18.79 -48.10
C GLN A 1087 -5.16 19.37 -47.00
N SER A 1088 -5.65 19.48 -45.76
CA SER A 1088 -4.93 20.04 -44.60
C SER A 1088 -4.36 21.45 -44.81
N ASN A 1089 -5.08 22.29 -45.57
CA ASN A 1089 -4.70 23.65 -45.94
C ASN A 1089 -5.57 24.71 -45.20
N PRO A 1090 -5.29 25.03 -43.91
CA PRO A 1090 -6.11 25.95 -43.14
C PRO A 1090 -5.99 27.39 -43.60
N SER A 1091 -7.14 28.06 -43.78
CA SER A 1091 -7.23 29.48 -44.08
C SER A 1091 -6.97 30.39 -42.87
N MET A 1092 -7.07 29.86 -41.66
CA MET A 1092 -6.60 30.54 -40.44
C MET A 1092 -6.14 29.54 -39.37
N VAL A 1093 -5.09 29.88 -38.62
CA VAL A 1093 -4.56 29.08 -37.51
C VAL A 1093 -4.40 29.95 -36.28
N LEU A 1094 -5.01 29.56 -35.16
CA LEU A 1094 -4.90 30.23 -33.85
C LEU A 1094 -4.29 29.26 -32.83
N ASP A 1095 -3.25 29.68 -32.11
CA ASP A 1095 -2.68 28.86 -31.03
C ASP A 1095 -3.50 29.04 -29.74
N ILE A 1096 -3.83 27.94 -29.06
CA ILE A 1096 -4.78 27.97 -27.92
C ILE A 1096 -4.19 28.66 -26.68
N ASP A 1097 -2.86 28.60 -26.51
CA ASP A 1097 -2.11 29.33 -25.49
C ASP A 1097 -2.12 30.86 -25.67
N LYS A 1098 -2.60 31.35 -26.82
CA LYS A 1098 -2.72 32.78 -27.17
C LYS A 1098 -4.17 33.28 -27.20
N LEU A 1099 -5.15 32.45 -26.82
CA LEU A 1099 -6.56 32.80 -26.67
C LEU A 1099 -6.84 33.32 -25.24
N PHE A 1100 -7.49 34.48 -25.16
CA PHE A 1100 -7.86 35.14 -23.90
C PHE A 1100 -9.39 35.31 -23.83
N HIS A 1101 -10.02 34.81 -22.77
CA HIS A 1101 -11.45 35.01 -22.55
C HIS A 1101 -11.77 36.44 -22.07
N VAL A 1102 -12.85 37.03 -22.58
CA VAL A 1102 -13.29 38.39 -22.21
C VAL A 1102 -13.81 38.49 -20.76
N ARG A 1103 -14.12 37.35 -20.12
CA ARG A 1103 -14.29 37.21 -18.67
C ARG A 1103 -13.69 35.90 -18.17
N PRO A 1104 -13.37 35.75 -16.87
CA PRO A 1104 -13.19 34.43 -16.27
C PRO A 1104 -14.45 33.57 -16.46
N VAL A 1105 -14.26 32.35 -16.93
CA VAL A 1105 -15.31 31.32 -17.08
C VAL A 1105 -14.88 30.13 -16.22
N THR A 1106 -15.73 29.72 -15.28
CA THR A 1106 -15.48 28.50 -14.49
C THR A 1106 -16.06 27.27 -15.18
N GLN A 1107 -15.57 26.07 -14.86
CA GLN A 1107 -16.11 24.83 -15.41
C GLN A 1107 -17.63 24.70 -15.18
N GLY A 1108 -18.11 25.16 -14.01
CA GLY A 1108 -19.54 25.24 -13.69
C GLY A 1108 -20.31 26.37 -14.38
N ASP A 1109 -19.66 27.35 -15.01
CA ASP A 1109 -20.34 28.31 -15.88
C ASP A 1109 -20.67 27.69 -17.24
N VAL A 1110 -19.86 26.73 -17.70
CA VAL A 1110 -20.11 25.97 -18.94
C VAL A 1110 -21.15 24.87 -18.69
N TYR A 1111 -21.01 24.12 -17.58
CA TYR A 1111 -21.89 23.00 -17.22
C TYR A 1111 -23.35 23.38 -16.88
N ARG A 1112 -23.68 24.67 -16.83
CA ARG A 1112 -25.02 25.20 -16.51
C ARG A 1112 -25.52 26.23 -17.52
N ALA A 1113 -24.83 26.38 -18.65
CA ALA A 1113 -25.22 27.32 -19.70
C ALA A 1113 -26.27 26.69 -20.62
N GLU A 1114 -27.39 27.37 -20.82
CA GLU A 1114 -28.34 26.99 -21.86
C GLU A 1114 -27.76 27.31 -23.26
N THR A 1115 -28.28 26.67 -24.31
CA THR A 1115 -27.75 26.74 -25.68
C THR A 1115 -27.67 28.18 -26.22
N GLU A 1116 -28.58 29.05 -25.78
CA GLU A 1116 -28.57 30.48 -26.12
C GLU A 1116 -27.48 31.28 -25.41
N GLU A 1117 -26.96 30.80 -24.28
CA GLU A 1117 -25.94 31.45 -23.46
C GLU A 1117 -24.52 31.04 -23.86
N ILE A 1118 -24.35 29.82 -24.38
CA ILE A 1118 -23.06 29.29 -24.85
C ILE A 1118 -22.33 30.29 -25.80
N PRO A 1119 -22.96 30.85 -26.85
CA PRO A 1119 -22.32 31.88 -27.70
C PRO A 1119 -21.98 33.19 -26.98
N LYS A 1120 -22.66 33.50 -25.87
CA LYS A 1120 -22.42 34.69 -25.04
C LYS A 1120 -21.25 34.47 -24.05
N ILE A 1121 -20.93 33.21 -23.74
CA ILE A 1121 -19.82 32.79 -22.87
C ILE A 1121 -18.50 32.74 -23.65
N PHE A 1122 -18.52 32.23 -24.89
CA PHE A 1122 -17.34 32.11 -25.76
C PHE A 1122 -16.99 33.42 -26.51
N GLN A 1123 -16.91 34.54 -25.78
CA GLN A 1123 -16.25 35.75 -26.28
C GLN A 1123 -14.74 35.67 -26.02
N ILE A 1124 -13.96 35.61 -27.10
CA ILE A 1124 -12.53 35.32 -27.11
C ILE A 1124 -11.77 36.42 -27.84
N LEU A 1125 -10.62 36.83 -27.30
CA LEU A 1125 -9.63 37.70 -27.91
C LEU A 1125 -8.37 36.87 -28.22
N TYR A 1126 -7.69 37.16 -29.32
CA TYR A 1126 -6.41 36.53 -29.67
C TYR A 1126 -5.28 37.55 -29.50
N ALA A 1127 -4.17 37.15 -28.88
CA ALA A 1127 -3.00 38.02 -28.71
C ALA A 1127 -1.82 37.52 -29.55
N ASN A 1128 -1.39 38.32 -30.53
CA ASN A 1128 -0.17 38.06 -31.28
C ASN A 1128 1.07 38.49 -30.48
N GLU A 1129 1.97 37.57 -30.20
CA GLU A 1129 3.34 37.93 -29.81
C GLU A 1129 4.16 38.33 -31.05
N GLY A 1130 4.77 39.51 -31.02
CA GLY A 1130 6.18 39.59 -31.41
C GLY A 1130 6.56 39.95 -32.86
N GLU A 1131 5.73 40.59 -33.68
CA GLU A 1131 6.28 41.45 -34.75
C GLU A 1131 6.35 42.91 -34.28
N CYS A 1132 7.58 43.43 -34.13
CA CYS A 1132 7.81 44.85 -33.90
C CYS A 1132 7.63 45.61 -35.23
N ARG A 1133 6.37 45.86 -35.63
CA ARG A 1133 6.06 46.67 -36.81
C ARG A 1133 6.72 48.05 -36.67
N LYS A 1134 7.48 48.41 -37.70
CA LYS A 1134 8.21 49.68 -37.77
C LYS A 1134 7.26 50.88 -37.67
N GLU A 1135 7.83 52.00 -37.26
CA GLU A 1135 7.20 53.31 -37.13
C GLU A 1135 6.32 53.63 -38.35
N LEU A 1136 5.04 53.86 -38.08
CA LEU A 1136 4.12 54.61 -38.93
C LEU A 1136 3.56 55.76 -38.12
N GLU A 1137 3.34 56.89 -38.80
CA GLU A 1137 3.35 58.21 -38.16
C GLU A 1137 2.10 58.50 -37.31
N VAL A 1138 2.27 59.34 -36.31
CA VAL A 1138 1.21 59.75 -35.39
C VAL A 1138 0.41 60.90 -36.00
N GLU A 1139 -0.86 60.66 -36.34
CA GLU A 1139 -1.85 61.75 -36.36
C GLU A 1139 -2.34 62.04 -34.93
N PRO A 1140 -2.39 63.32 -34.49
CA PRO A 1140 -2.82 63.72 -33.15
C PRO A 1140 -4.35 63.93 -33.05
N VAL A 1141 -4.80 64.49 -31.91
CA VAL A 1141 -6.18 64.97 -31.57
C VAL A 1141 -7.07 63.92 -30.88
N GLN A 1142 -7.69 64.14 -29.70
CA GLN A 1142 -7.56 65.19 -28.65
C GLN A 1142 -8.03 64.59 -27.27
N PRO A 1143 -7.94 65.30 -26.12
CA PRO A 1143 -7.89 64.65 -24.79
C PRO A 1143 -9.23 64.40 -24.07
N ALA A 1144 -9.11 63.75 -22.90
CA ALA A 1144 -10.10 63.36 -21.88
C ALA A 1144 -10.60 61.89 -22.01
N GLU A 1145 -10.75 61.11 -20.94
CA GLU A 1145 -10.70 61.41 -19.49
C GLU A 1145 -9.61 60.63 -18.72
N LYS A 1146 -9.37 61.01 -17.45
CA LYS A 1146 -8.32 60.45 -16.59
C LYS A 1146 -8.58 58.99 -16.24
N THR A 1147 -7.64 58.11 -16.60
CA THR A 1147 -7.62 56.70 -16.15
C THR A 1147 -6.35 56.44 -15.33
N ASN A 1148 -6.51 55.83 -14.16
CA ASN A 1148 -5.46 55.75 -13.13
C ASN A 1148 -4.51 54.55 -13.33
N PHE A 1149 -3.69 54.57 -14.39
CA PHE A 1149 -2.60 53.62 -14.58
C PHE A 1149 -1.32 54.32 -15.05
N LEU A 1150 -0.17 53.66 -14.83
CA LEU A 1150 1.17 54.19 -15.07
C LEU A 1150 1.86 53.38 -16.19
N ASN A 1151 2.24 54.04 -17.28
CA ASN A 1151 2.83 53.38 -18.44
C ASN A 1151 4.35 53.23 -18.30
N HIS A 1152 4.89 52.01 -18.48
CA HIS A 1152 6.33 51.77 -18.47
C HIS A 1152 6.73 50.54 -19.29
N LYS A 1153 7.65 50.68 -20.26
CA LYS A 1153 8.13 49.60 -21.15
C LYS A 1153 6.98 48.70 -21.71
N GLY A 1154 5.86 49.32 -22.11
CA GLY A 1154 4.66 48.64 -22.63
C GLY A 1154 3.67 48.12 -21.58
N HIS A 1155 4.04 48.09 -20.29
CA HIS A 1155 3.14 47.76 -19.18
C HIS A 1155 2.21 48.92 -18.84
N GLU A 1156 1.03 48.59 -18.31
CA GLU A 1156 0.06 49.54 -17.75
C GLU A 1156 -0.17 49.19 -16.27
N PHE A 1157 0.63 49.80 -15.39
CA PHE A 1157 0.66 49.49 -13.97
C PHE A 1157 -0.44 50.19 -13.18
N ILE A 1158 -1.27 49.45 -12.45
CA ILE A 1158 -2.23 49.97 -11.46
C ILE A 1158 -1.67 49.83 -10.04
N PRO A 1159 -1.85 50.82 -9.14
CA PRO A 1159 -1.45 50.70 -7.74
C PRO A 1159 -2.31 49.69 -6.97
N THR A 1160 -1.65 48.72 -6.34
CA THR A 1160 -2.26 47.59 -5.62
C THR A 1160 -1.59 47.42 -4.25
N LEU A 1161 -2.28 46.80 -3.28
CA LEU A 1161 -1.76 46.49 -1.95
C LEU A 1161 -2.09 45.03 -1.57
N TYR A 1162 -1.09 44.25 -1.19
CA TYR A 1162 -1.26 42.82 -0.89
C TYR A 1162 -1.22 42.55 0.62
N HIS A 1163 -2.34 42.17 1.21
CA HIS A 1163 -2.37 41.75 2.63
C HIS A 1163 -2.03 40.25 2.82
N PHE A 1164 -1.90 39.50 1.73
CA PHE A 1164 -1.58 38.06 1.66
C PHE A 1164 -0.33 37.82 0.79
N PRO A 1165 0.35 36.65 0.90
CA PRO A 1165 1.63 36.40 0.24
C PRO A 1165 1.70 36.72 -1.26
N ALA A 1166 2.54 37.70 -1.61
CA ALA A 1166 2.84 38.11 -2.98
C ALA A 1166 4.31 38.60 -3.11
N ASN A 1167 5.02 38.16 -4.15
CA ASN A 1167 6.43 38.49 -4.37
C ASN A 1167 6.60 39.56 -5.45
N CYS A 1168 7.73 40.26 -5.43
CA CYS A 1168 8.09 41.24 -6.46
C CYS A 1168 8.87 40.56 -7.59
N GLU A 1169 8.43 40.76 -8.83
CA GLU A 1169 9.11 40.27 -10.05
C GLU A 1169 10.46 40.95 -10.29
N ALA A 1170 10.69 42.14 -9.69
CA ALA A 1170 11.89 42.95 -9.89
C ALA A 1170 12.91 42.88 -8.73
N CYS A 1171 12.55 42.35 -7.55
CA CYS A 1171 13.53 42.09 -6.48
C CYS A 1171 13.04 41.06 -5.43
N ALA A 1172 13.97 40.48 -4.67
CA ALA A 1172 13.67 39.45 -3.65
C ALA A 1172 12.90 39.93 -2.40
N LYS A 1173 12.29 41.13 -2.41
CA LYS A 1173 11.48 41.64 -1.30
C LYS A 1173 10.00 41.27 -1.49
N PRO A 1174 9.24 40.98 -0.40
CA PRO A 1174 7.80 40.77 -0.49
C PRO A 1174 7.05 42.05 -0.87
N LEU A 1175 5.96 41.92 -1.63
CA LEU A 1175 4.98 42.99 -1.89
C LEU A 1175 3.88 43.08 -0.82
N TRP A 1176 3.95 42.22 0.19
CA TRP A 1176 2.85 41.98 1.13
C TRP A 1176 3.23 42.19 2.59
N HIS A 1177 2.25 42.62 3.39
CA HIS A 1177 2.33 42.63 4.85
C HIS A 1177 0.93 42.81 5.46
N VAL A 1178 0.59 42.00 6.47
CA VAL A 1178 -0.79 41.85 6.99
C VAL A 1178 -1.45 43.18 7.38
N PHE A 1179 -0.72 44.10 8.02
CA PHE A 1179 -1.29 45.36 8.58
C PHE A 1179 -0.89 46.63 7.83
N LYS A 1180 0.21 46.59 7.06
CA LYS A 1180 0.80 47.74 6.35
C LYS A 1180 1.60 47.24 5.14
N PRO A 1181 0.93 46.83 4.04
CA PRO A 1181 1.62 46.35 2.84
C PRO A 1181 2.50 47.45 2.22
N PRO A 1182 3.67 47.09 1.65
CA PRO A 1182 4.45 47.97 0.78
C PRO A 1182 3.61 48.51 -0.38
N ALA A 1183 3.94 49.69 -0.89
CA ALA A 1183 3.32 50.23 -2.09
C ALA A 1183 3.71 49.37 -3.31
N ALA A 1184 2.73 48.70 -3.91
CA ALA A 1184 2.94 47.81 -5.04
C ALA A 1184 2.18 48.29 -6.29
N LEU A 1185 2.58 47.74 -7.43
CA LEU A 1185 2.02 47.93 -8.75
C LEU A 1185 1.74 46.57 -9.37
N GLU A 1186 0.65 46.45 -10.13
CA GLU A 1186 0.33 45.27 -10.95
C GLU A 1186 0.06 45.72 -12.39
N CYS A 1187 0.65 45.07 -13.39
CA CYS A 1187 0.37 45.40 -14.79
C CYS A 1187 -0.98 44.80 -15.22
N ARG A 1188 -1.93 45.62 -15.64
CA ARG A 1188 -3.28 45.16 -16.05
C ARG A 1188 -3.31 44.35 -17.36
N ARG A 1189 -2.17 44.18 -18.05
CA ARG A 1189 -2.03 43.40 -19.30
C ARG A 1189 -1.45 42.02 -19.10
N CYS A 1190 -0.50 41.87 -18.17
CA CYS A 1190 0.28 40.64 -18.00
C CYS A 1190 0.43 40.21 -16.53
N HIS A 1191 -0.22 40.90 -15.60
CA HIS A 1191 -0.24 40.62 -14.15
C HIS A 1191 1.13 40.54 -13.46
N VAL A 1192 2.19 41.08 -14.09
CA VAL A 1192 3.52 41.31 -13.48
C VAL A 1192 3.40 42.28 -12.30
N LYS A 1193 4.04 41.95 -11.17
CA LYS A 1193 3.88 42.63 -9.88
C LYS A 1193 5.22 43.18 -9.39
N CYS A 1194 5.28 44.48 -9.06
CA CYS A 1194 6.51 45.10 -8.57
C CYS A 1194 6.26 46.14 -7.47
N HIS A 1195 7.29 46.47 -6.68
CA HIS A 1195 7.22 47.63 -5.78
C HIS A 1195 7.13 48.91 -6.59
N ARG A 1196 6.33 49.86 -6.12
CA ARG A 1196 6.20 51.18 -6.74
C ARG A 1196 7.55 51.89 -6.88
N ASP A 1197 8.42 51.72 -5.88
CA ASP A 1197 9.81 52.18 -5.87
C ASP A 1197 10.58 51.90 -7.17
N HIS A 1198 10.45 50.71 -7.77
CA HIS A 1198 11.21 50.35 -8.98
C HIS A 1198 10.81 51.22 -10.18
N LEU A 1199 9.52 51.56 -10.28
CA LEU A 1199 9.00 52.47 -11.30
C LEU A 1199 9.37 53.92 -11.01
N ASP A 1200 9.13 54.38 -9.77
CA ASP A 1200 9.37 55.77 -9.36
C ASP A 1200 10.88 56.12 -9.42
N LYS A 1201 11.79 55.14 -9.30
CA LYS A 1201 13.25 55.27 -9.48
C LYS A 1201 13.76 54.99 -10.90
N LYS A 1202 12.90 54.51 -11.81
CA LYS A 1202 13.26 54.06 -13.18
C LYS A 1202 14.36 52.99 -13.22
N GLU A 1203 14.34 52.03 -12.31
CA GLU A 1203 15.32 50.94 -12.28
C GLU A 1203 15.12 50.00 -13.50
N GLU A 1204 16.20 49.65 -14.22
CA GLU A 1204 16.07 48.90 -15.48
C GLU A 1204 15.54 47.47 -15.33
N LEU A 1205 15.50 46.96 -14.09
CA LEU A 1205 15.12 45.60 -13.68
C LEU A 1205 13.75 45.11 -14.20
N ILE A 1206 12.83 46.03 -14.54
CA ILE A 1206 11.53 45.67 -15.13
C ILE A 1206 11.73 45.33 -16.62
N ALA A 1207 11.46 44.09 -17.02
CA ALA A 1207 11.46 43.67 -18.42
C ALA A 1207 10.26 44.25 -19.21
N PRO A 1208 10.33 44.43 -20.54
CA PRO A 1208 9.20 44.93 -21.33
C PRO A 1208 7.95 44.03 -21.32
N CYS A 1209 6.77 44.63 -21.48
CA CYS A 1209 5.52 43.90 -21.58
C CYS A 1209 5.40 43.20 -22.93
N LYS A 1210 5.40 41.87 -22.93
CA LYS A 1210 5.13 41.06 -24.13
C LYS A 1210 3.67 41.10 -24.60
N VAL A 1211 2.73 41.38 -23.69
CA VAL A 1211 1.30 41.40 -24.00
C VAL A 1211 0.90 42.72 -24.65
N SER A 1212 0.47 42.63 -25.91
CA SER A 1212 -0.09 43.72 -26.72
C SER A 1212 -1.43 43.28 -27.31
N TYR A 1213 -2.52 43.95 -26.95
CA TYR A 1213 -3.86 43.62 -27.45
C TYR A 1213 -4.16 44.40 -28.74
N ASP A 1214 -4.13 43.73 -29.89
CA ASP A 1214 -4.64 44.30 -31.14
C ASP A 1214 -6.18 44.18 -31.20
N VAL A 1215 -6.85 45.25 -30.75
CA VAL A 1215 -8.31 45.36 -30.76
C VAL A 1215 -8.87 45.42 -32.19
N THR A 1216 -8.03 45.65 -33.20
CA THR A 1216 -8.41 45.66 -34.62
C THR A 1216 -8.60 44.23 -35.12
N SER A 1217 -7.69 43.30 -34.81
CA SER A 1217 -7.85 41.87 -35.18
C SER A 1217 -9.04 41.22 -34.50
N ALA A 1218 -9.33 41.60 -33.25
CA ALA A 1218 -10.50 41.14 -32.50
C ALA A 1218 -11.85 41.59 -33.10
N ARG A 1219 -11.85 42.55 -34.03
CA ARG A 1219 -13.05 43.16 -34.59
C ARG A 1219 -13.73 42.30 -35.66
N ASP A 1220 -12.96 41.43 -36.31
CA ASP A 1220 -13.41 40.59 -37.42
C ASP A 1220 -13.94 39.22 -36.94
N LEU A 1221 -13.64 38.81 -35.70
CA LEU A 1221 -14.09 37.56 -35.08
C LEU A 1221 -15.51 37.68 -34.46
N LEU A 1222 -16.51 37.97 -35.29
CA LEU A 1222 -17.93 37.93 -34.94
C LEU A 1222 -18.70 36.93 -35.82
N LEU A 1223 -18.47 35.64 -35.53
CA LEU A 1223 -18.85 34.47 -36.36
C LEU A 1223 -20.37 34.18 -36.48
N LEU A 1224 -21.26 34.98 -35.89
CA LEU A 1224 -22.70 34.67 -35.74
C LEU A 1224 -23.66 35.81 -36.12
N ALA A 1225 -23.24 36.74 -36.99
CA ALA A 1225 -24.12 37.81 -37.49
C ALA A 1225 -24.71 37.46 -38.88
N SER A 1226 -26.03 37.33 -38.98
CA SER A 1226 -26.77 36.89 -40.17
C SER A 1226 -26.64 37.81 -41.39
N CYS A 1227 -26.32 39.10 -41.20
CA CYS A 1227 -25.94 40.00 -42.28
C CYS A 1227 -25.02 41.12 -41.78
N GLN A 1228 -24.35 41.83 -42.70
CA GLN A 1228 -23.36 42.86 -42.34
C GLN A 1228 -23.97 44.06 -41.60
N ASP A 1229 -25.27 44.34 -41.76
CA ASP A 1229 -25.95 45.42 -41.02
C ASP A 1229 -26.46 44.96 -39.65
N GLU A 1230 -26.76 43.67 -39.46
CA GLU A 1230 -26.90 43.10 -38.12
C GLU A 1230 -25.54 43.03 -37.41
N GLN A 1231 -24.46 42.68 -38.11
CA GLN A 1231 -23.10 42.75 -37.59
C GLN A 1231 -22.78 44.17 -37.13
N LYS A 1232 -23.03 45.20 -37.95
CA LYS A 1232 -22.87 46.62 -37.56
C LYS A 1232 -23.78 47.02 -36.39
N LYS A 1233 -25.04 46.54 -36.33
CA LYS A 1233 -25.94 46.78 -35.18
C LYS A 1233 -25.40 46.13 -33.91
N TRP A 1234 -25.00 44.86 -33.96
CA TRP A 1234 -24.42 44.11 -32.84
C TRP A 1234 -23.10 44.72 -32.37
N VAL A 1235 -22.19 45.07 -33.28
CA VAL A 1235 -20.96 45.82 -32.97
C VAL A 1235 -21.30 47.17 -32.34
N THR A 1236 -22.29 47.91 -32.85
CA THR A 1236 -22.72 49.19 -32.27
C THR A 1236 -23.38 49.02 -30.89
N HIS A 1237 -24.04 47.89 -30.63
CA HIS A 1237 -24.65 47.56 -29.34
C HIS A 1237 -23.60 47.06 -28.33
N LEU A 1238 -22.63 46.26 -28.78
CA LEU A 1238 -21.46 45.81 -28.01
C LEU A 1238 -20.55 46.99 -27.66
N VAL A 1239 -20.23 47.89 -28.60
CA VAL A 1239 -19.46 49.13 -28.33
C VAL A 1239 -20.20 50.11 -27.39
N LYS A 1240 -21.52 49.92 -27.18
CA LYS A 1240 -22.31 50.62 -26.14
C LYS A 1240 -22.45 49.84 -24.82
N LYS A 1241 -22.16 48.54 -24.80
CA LYS A 1241 -22.23 47.64 -23.63
C LYS A 1241 -20.86 47.38 -23.00
N ILE A 1242 -19.80 47.35 -23.81
CA ILE A 1242 -18.39 47.39 -23.40
C ILE A 1242 -18.16 48.77 -22.76
N PRO A 1243 -17.89 48.85 -21.45
CA PRO A 1243 -17.76 50.15 -20.79
C PRO A 1243 -16.46 50.84 -21.24
N LYS A 1244 -16.55 52.06 -21.77
CA LYS A 1244 -15.35 52.88 -22.07
C LYS A 1244 -14.52 53.19 -20.81
N THR A 1245 -15.14 53.11 -19.64
CA THR A 1245 -14.51 53.00 -18.32
C THR A 1245 -15.26 51.93 -17.51
N PRO A 1246 -14.59 50.98 -16.84
CA PRO A 1246 -15.23 49.81 -16.23
C PRO A 1246 -16.16 50.16 -15.05
N PRO A 1247 -17.16 49.32 -14.72
CA PRO A 1247 -18.18 49.64 -13.74
C PRO A 1247 -17.62 49.69 -12.31
N SER A 1248 -17.99 50.69 -11.54
CA SER A 1248 -17.47 50.96 -10.18
C SER A 1248 -18.02 50.03 -9.08
N SER A 1249 -18.63 48.89 -9.43
CA SER A 1249 -19.37 48.04 -8.49
C SER A 1249 -19.28 46.54 -8.80
N PHE A 1250 -18.09 45.95 -8.64
CA PHE A 1250 -17.95 44.50 -8.39
C PHE A 1250 -17.63 44.24 -6.92
N VAL A 1251 -18.69 44.15 -6.11
CA VAL A 1251 -18.62 43.70 -4.71
C VAL A 1251 -19.48 42.46 -4.59
N ARG A 1252 -18.85 41.29 -4.42
CA ARG A 1252 -19.55 40.08 -3.97
C ARG A 1252 -19.33 39.94 -2.47
N ALA A 1253 -20.41 39.67 -1.73
CA ALA A 1253 -20.47 39.92 -0.29
C ALA A 1253 -19.77 38.86 0.57
N SER A 1254 -19.45 39.25 1.80
CA SER A 1254 -19.03 38.37 2.89
C SER A 1254 -19.95 38.54 4.11
N PRO A 1255 -20.41 37.46 4.76
CA PRO A 1255 -20.94 37.53 6.12
C PRO A 1255 -19.77 37.64 7.13
N ARG A 1256 -19.69 38.61 8.02
CA ARG A 1256 -20.70 39.59 8.49
C ARG A 1256 -20.11 40.98 8.65
N THR A 1257 -20.95 42.00 8.53
CA THR A 1257 -20.68 43.34 9.06
C THR A 1257 -21.01 43.42 10.56
N MET A 1258 -20.02 43.79 11.37
CA MET A 1258 -20.09 44.89 12.35
C MET A 1258 -18.65 45.36 12.56
N SER A 1259 -18.18 46.32 11.77
CA SER A 1259 -18.37 47.77 11.96
C SER A 1259 -17.20 48.39 12.71
N THR A 1260 -16.39 49.18 12.00
CA THR A 1260 -16.22 50.61 12.32
C THR A 1260 -15.24 51.26 11.33
N ARG A 1261 -15.57 52.47 10.88
CA ARG A 1261 -14.56 53.48 10.54
C ARG A 1261 -15.11 54.85 10.95
N SER A 1262 -14.25 55.65 11.57
CA SER A 1262 -14.45 57.09 11.74
C SER A 1262 -14.61 57.76 10.35
N SER A 1263 -15.21 58.94 10.19
CA SER A 1263 -15.21 60.09 11.12
C SER A 1263 -16.25 61.16 10.73
N ALA A 1264 -16.73 61.93 11.70
CA ALA A 1264 -17.15 63.33 11.49
C ALA A 1264 -16.97 64.15 12.79
N ASN A 1265 -16.78 65.47 12.65
CA ASN A 1265 -16.35 66.39 13.70
C ASN A 1265 -17.49 66.96 14.58
N GLN A 1266 -17.10 67.49 15.75
CA GLN A 1266 -17.76 68.54 16.54
C GLN A 1266 -19.18 68.31 17.11
N SER A 1267 -19.28 68.10 18.43
CA SER A 1267 -20.15 68.94 19.29
C SER A 1267 -19.78 68.84 20.80
N PHE A 1268 -20.35 69.76 21.57
CA PHE A 1268 -20.04 70.21 22.93
C PHE A 1268 -20.17 69.18 24.10
N ARG A 1269 -19.10 69.13 24.93
CA ARG A 1269 -19.05 69.50 26.38
C ARG A 1269 -19.89 68.73 27.44
N LYS A 1270 -19.25 68.56 28.63
CA LYS A 1270 -19.76 68.13 29.97
C LYS A 1270 -19.78 66.61 30.25
N GLN A 1271 -18.98 66.10 31.21
CA GLN A 1271 -19.07 66.07 32.71
C GLN A 1271 -19.74 64.76 33.20
N LEU A 1272 -19.34 64.08 34.29
CA LEU A 1272 -18.13 64.12 35.15
C LEU A 1272 -18.16 62.90 36.11
N PHE A 1273 -16.99 62.37 36.51
CA PHE A 1273 -16.80 61.35 37.56
C PHE A 1273 -17.51 60.00 37.33
N LEU A 1274 -17.08 58.89 37.94
CA LEU A 1274 -16.10 58.69 39.04
C LEU A 1274 -15.00 57.71 38.61
#